data_AF-D3CXY1-F1
#
_entry.id   AF-D3CXY1-F1
#
_cell.length_a   1.000
_cell.length_b   1.000
_cell.length_c   1.000
_cell.angle_alpha   90.00
_cell.angle_beta   90.00
_cell.angle_gamma   90.00
#
_symmetry.space_group_name_H-M   'P 1'
#
loop_
_entity.id
_entity.type
_entity.pdbx_description
1 polymer ?
#
loop_
_entity_poly.entity_id
_entity_poly.type
_entity_poly.pdbx_seq_one_letter_code
_entity_poly.pdbx_strand_id
1 'polypeptide(L)'
;MVISSPMPGPLVCPRCGTPTVPGGRFCFNCGLQFTPTDTPRAESAERRVVTVLFGDLSDFTAWAEDRDPERVGEVTDRVLAALARDVDEVGGRVDNLSGDGIMAVFGAPTAHEDDPERAVRAAAAMQETVRRLIMDESGDSGSLALRVGINTGEVLAGVQAALSYTVIGDTVNTAARLSGAAAVGTVYAGRDTVAATRLVATWRDLPPLVLKGKREPVPAYELVSLRPSNIARPGLADDATFIGRERELAELRGYFTGVVDTGRPDIVVITGEAGIGKTRLARELADGAATSHGAAVLWGRTVRHGDVRDLAPLIDLIRGLCGITDGDSLDRVADRVRRKVASLTHPIFGTKLPSGIGDRLLGMLGVPPDRRPGTGGVTPPGDPAGRASQGEVLQRSVDDAVETVGLLLSAVAVQGPVLVIIDDLEWATSRLTTALRRLTSALTGPVMLLLLDRENPRFADLATAHRLALSPLPEDAARTLLKEYLGEPGLSRANQAGLLARVHGNPFFLTELLNLLVDRGLLHQVPDPDGDGLRWVLEGSLVETVLPAGVQSVLAARIDDLDPSAKAALRAAAVLGPRFPAEALPAVGERPAAEMERALSVLTERQLVRPPRQGETLWRFVHPMARDAAYSGLPKVERARRHATAARWGVTAMIGPSREVSTFVAAHALRAYDLAASMALPADDPAWSAREAGFHAHVRLARSALARDDHRAAADLLANARRLGRGVIDGDDDIKVRILHAEALVWLRRLDEAERALRPALRLNTPSLRASAYAVLGELRQKQGRGEEARQSLITALDAAHRAGDDRAVAASLRRLGLLEYSAGRILAAEERYREALTLARRVDDPRGVGWALQHLAWSATTRGDYSRAERTLREASALFERLEDAGGLGWCSGTEALVLLLSGQLTRTRKVSRVLINLAESMRERWGQAICLTIDAVAAAELGDIETAESEAARAAELFAETGDTWGHTLTLIARGLAARGAGEPQRGAELLTEVCADAAATGHVLIGAFAQVLLGLTRLDAGEVDAAEEAAKSALADLDRLELRPHAHLGAKVLVAQIARARGRLDEAITGLRDALAVSEPATLMFPRRQAYAHLAGTLLDAGEPDEALRVARRAVSVDAEDVRAQVLAYRALGTVLAAHGDVEGSREAYQQALAAATATGAVSEAPQTRRLLATLPPPESGDAESGGIGHGDDGPDGGPGDDKPGDDESDVAAVTAGSAPLPDPTTSADPGDGRATNMPAPLPAVSSAGSAGEPLTVEQHDGA
;
A
#
# COMPACT_ATOMS: atom_id res chain seq x y z
N MET A 1 1.64 -60.02 -5.05
CA MET A 1 0.53 -59.27 -5.68
C MET A 1 -0.39 -58.73 -4.59
N VAL A 2 -0.49 -57.39 -4.46
CA VAL A 2 -1.58 -56.73 -3.73
C VAL A 2 -2.36 -55.94 -4.77
N ILE A 3 -3.66 -56.21 -4.91
CA ILE A 3 -4.50 -55.56 -5.93
C ILE A 3 -5.10 -54.29 -5.33
N SER A 4 -4.77 -53.15 -5.93
CA SER A 4 -5.38 -51.86 -5.58
C SER A 4 -6.90 -51.91 -5.70
N SER A 5 -7.61 -51.38 -4.70
CA SER A 5 -9.07 -51.44 -4.59
C SER A 5 -9.78 -50.96 -5.87
N PRO A 6 -10.69 -51.76 -6.47
CA PRO A 6 -11.40 -51.35 -7.68
C PRO A 6 -12.41 -50.23 -7.39
N MET A 7 -12.56 -49.33 -8.36
CA MET A 7 -13.54 -48.23 -8.33
C MET A 7 -14.99 -48.74 -8.18
N PRO A 8 -15.89 -47.99 -7.51
CA PRO A 8 -17.25 -48.41 -7.23
C PRO A 8 -18.15 -48.40 -8.49
N GLY A 9 -18.12 -49.50 -9.25
CA GLY A 9 -19.22 -49.91 -10.12
C GLY A 9 -20.08 -51.00 -9.45
N PRO A 10 -21.36 -51.16 -9.82
CA PRO A 10 -22.16 -52.26 -9.30
C PRO A 10 -21.55 -53.59 -9.78
N LEU A 11 -21.11 -54.45 -8.84
CA LEU A 11 -20.45 -55.74 -9.11
C LEU A 11 -21.27 -56.67 -10.04
N VAL A 12 -22.59 -56.46 -10.08
CA VAL A 12 -23.53 -57.22 -10.88
C VAL A 12 -24.47 -56.25 -11.61
N CYS A 13 -24.73 -56.47 -12.89
CA CYS A 13 -25.61 -55.62 -13.68
C CYS A 13 -27.07 -55.72 -13.19
N PRO A 14 -27.70 -54.62 -12.73
CA PRO A 14 -29.04 -54.66 -12.11
C PRO A 14 -30.17 -55.05 -13.06
N ARG A 15 -29.92 -55.07 -14.39
CA ARG A 15 -30.91 -55.48 -15.41
C ARG A 15 -30.85 -56.96 -15.80
N CYS A 16 -29.70 -57.63 -15.63
CA CYS A 16 -29.50 -58.98 -16.15
C CYS A 16 -28.65 -59.93 -15.28
N GLY A 17 -28.27 -59.53 -14.05
CA GLY A 17 -27.55 -60.41 -13.12
C GLY A 17 -26.15 -60.83 -13.57
N THR A 18 -25.62 -60.28 -14.67
CA THR A 18 -24.28 -60.61 -15.17
C THR A 18 -23.23 -59.83 -14.38
N PRO A 19 -22.13 -60.46 -13.91
CA PRO A 19 -20.99 -59.75 -13.32
C PRO A 19 -20.48 -58.65 -14.24
N THR A 20 -20.12 -57.50 -13.68
CA THR A 20 -19.63 -56.36 -14.48
C THR A 20 -18.12 -56.41 -14.65
N VAL A 21 -17.63 -55.90 -15.79
CA VAL A 21 -16.20 -55.63 -15.97
C VAL A 21 -15.90 -54.31 -15.24
N PRO A 22 -14.93 -54.26 -14.31
CA PRO A 22 -14.57 -53.02 -13.61
C PRO A 22 -14.25 -51.89 -14.60
N GLY A 23 -14.88 -50.73 -14.40
CA GLY A 23 -14.72 -49.55 -15.27
C GLY A 23 -15.52 -49.59 -16.60
N GLY A 24 -16.22 -50.68 -16.93
CA GLY A 24 -17.06 -50.76 -18.13
C GLY A 24 -18.25 -49.80 -18.07
N ARG A 25 -18.43 -48.95 -19.09
CA ARG A 25 -19.54 -47.97 -19.17
C ARG A 25 -20.91 -48.58 -19.54
N PHE A 26 -20.90 -49.80 -20.06
CA PHE A 26 -22.09 -50.55 -20.48
C PHE A 26 -21.97 -52.00 -20.02
N CYS A 27 -23.09 -52.65 -19.71
CA CYS A 27 -23.12 -54.09 -19.54
C CYS A 27 -22.91 -54.79 -20.89
N PHE A 28 -21.78 -55.50 -21.03
CA PHE A 28 -21.41 -56.20 -22.26
C PHE A 28 -22.44 -57.25 -22.74
N ASN A 29 -23.29 -57.75 -21.82
CA ASN A 29 -24.31 -58.77 -22.12
C ASN A 29 -25.65 -58.15 -22.56
N CYS A 30 -26.17 -57.14 -21.83
CA CYS A 30 -27.53 -56.63 -22.06
C CYS A 30 -27.61 -55.20 -22.62
N GLY A 31 -26.47 -54.57 -22.93
CA GLY A 31 -26.40 -53.22 -23.50
C GLY A 31 -26.86 -52.09 -22.56
N LEU A 32 -27.20 -52.38 -21.29
CA LEU A 32 -27.53 -51.35 -20.31
C LEU A 32 -26.32 -50.43 -20.13
N GLN A 33 -26.45 -49.17 -20.51
CA GLN A 33 -25.54 -48.11 -20.07
C GLN A 33 -25.67 -47.95 -18.56
N PHE A 34 -24.56 -48.04 -17.82
CA PHE A 34 -24.59 -47.68 -16.41
C PHE A 34 -24.62 -46.16 -16.33
N THR A 35 -25.71 -45.61 -15.78
CA THR A 35 -25.76 -44.19 -15.41
C THR A 35 -24.59 -43.91 -14.47
N PRO A 36 -23.73 -42.91 -14.76
CA PRO A 36 -22.72 -42.48 -13.80
C PRO A 36 -23.44 -41.91 -12.58
N THR A 37 -23.55 -42.70 -11.52
CA THR A 37 -23.79 -42.18 -10.16
C THR A 37 -22.60 -41.28 -9.85
N ASP A 38 -22.86 -40.01 -9.53
CA ASP A 38 -21.91 -38.90 -9.59
C ASP A 38 -20.46 -39.27 -9.27
N THR A 39 -19.73 -39.69 -10.31
CA THR A 39 -18.27 -39.74 -10.26
C THR A 39 -17.83 -38.29 -10.12
N PRO A 40 -17.19 -37.88 -9.01
CA PRO A 40 -16.72 -36.50 -8.87
C PRO A 40 -15.88 -36.16 -10.11
N ARG A 41 -16.22 -35.05 -10.80
CA ARG A 41 -15.57 -34.62 -12.06
C ARG A 41 -14.07 -34.79 -11.90
N ALA A 42 -13.51 -35.80 -12.60
CA ALA A 42 -12.25 -36.46 -12.24
C ALA A 42 -11.17 -35.43 -11.83
N GLU A 43 -10.66 -35.59 -10.60
CA GLU A 43 -10.08 -34.50 -9.80
C GLU A 43 -9.29 -33.50 -10.65
N SER A 44 -9.93 -32.36 -10.90
CA SER A 44 -9.45 -31.40 -11.90
C SER A 44 -8.08 -30.90 -11.50
N ALA A 45 -7.07 -31.26 -12.29
CA ALA A 45 -5.66 -31.17 -11.91
C ALA A 45 -5.32 -29.86 -11.16
N GLU A 46 -4.85 -30.01 -9.92
CA GLU A 46 -4.63 -28.92 -8.97
C GLU A 46 -3.16 -28.48 -8.97
N ARG A 47 -2.88 -27.19 -8.76
CA ARG A 47 -1.51 -26.73 -8.51
C ARG A 47 -1.19 -26.93 -7.02
N ARG A 48 -0.10 -27.63 -6.71
CA ARG A 48 0.32 -27.93 -5.34
C ARG A 48 1.81 -27.72 -5.20
N VAL A 49 2.27 -27.35 -4.01
CA VAL A 49 3.66 -27.58 -3.61
C VAL A 49 3.74 -29.00 -3.07
N VAL A 50 4.67 -29.79 -3.57
CA VAL A 50 4.94 -31.16 -3.10
C VAL A 50 6.44 -31.33 -2.88
N THR A 51 6.82 -32.36 -2.12
CA THR A 51 8.19 -32.88 -2.15
C THR A 51 8.21 -34.22 -2.89
N VAL A 52 9.10 -34.35 -3.85
CA VAL A 52 9.27 -35.58 -4.65
C VAL A 52 10.60 -36.22 -4.29
N LEU A 53 10.58 -37.53 -4.09
CA LEU A 53 11.73 -38.38 -3.82
C LEU A 53 11.87 -39.40 -4.96
N PHE A 54 13.07 -39.54 -5.49
CA PHE A 54 13.46 -40.64 -6.37
C PHE A 54 14.58 -41.45 -5.71
N GLY A 55 14.37 -42.74 -5.50
CA GLY A 55 15.41 -43.72 -5.17
C GLY A 55 15.81 -44.52 -6.40
N ASP A 56 17.08 -44.82 -6.56
CA ASP A 56 17.67 -45.50 -7.73
C ASP A 56 18.78 -46.46 -7.28
N LEU A 57 18.76 -47.73 -7.71
CA LEU A 57 19.71 -48.76 -7.26
C LEU A 57 20.98 -48.74 -8.12
N SER A 58 22.06 -48.21 -7.53
CA SER A 58 23.39 -48.12 -8.16
C SER A 58 23.90 -49.49 -8.58
N ASP A 59 24.50 -49.53 -9.77
CA ASP A 59 25.25 -50.66 -10.32
C ASP A 59 24.39 -51.93 -10.50
N PHE A 60 23.06 -51.81 -10.40
CA PHE A 60 22.09 -52.88 -10.58
C PHE A 60 22.23 -53.60 -11.92
N THR A 61 22.51 -52.87 -13.02
CA THR A 61 22.72 -53.47 -14.34
C THR A 61 23.91 -54.44 -14.34
N ALA A 62 25.05 -54.02 -13.81
CA ALA A 62 26.26 -54.88 -13.71
C ALA A 62 26.09 -56.00 -12.68
N TRP A 63 25.27 -55.80 -11.65
CA TRP A 63 24.89 -56.87 -10.72
C TRP A 63 23.97 -57.91 -11.40
N ALA A 64 23.07 -57.49 -12.29
CA ALA A 64 22.14 -58.36 -12.98
C ALA A 64 22.73 -59.10 -14.21
N GLU A 65 23.73 -58.55 -14.89
CA GLU A 65 24.31 -59.10 -16.14
C GLU A 65 24.79 -60.56 -16.02
N ASP A 66 25.40 -60.94 -14.89
CA ASP A 66 25.89 -62.30 -14.60
C ASP A 66 24.93 -63.15 -13.73
N ARG A 67 23.66 -62.76 -13.58
CA ARG A 67 22.69 -63.42 -12.66
C ARG A 67 21.42 -63.88 -13.37
N ASP A 68 20.79 -64.91 -12.81
CA ASP A 68 19.53 -65.45 -13.34
C ASP A 68 18.38 -64.42 -13.21
N PRO A 69 17.60 -64.15 -14.27
CA PRO A 69 16.52 -63.17 -14.24
C PRO A 69 15.42 -63.41 -13.19
N GLU A 70 15.10 -64.67 -12.86
CA GLU A 70 14.12 -64.95 -11.79
C GLU A 70 14.68 -64.52 -10.44
N ARG A 71 15.96 -64.81 -10.18
CA ARG A 71 16.64 -64.43 -8.94
C ARG A 71 16.90 -62.93 -8.83
N VAL A 72 17.18 -62.27 -9.95
CA VAL A 72 17.24 -60.79 -10.04
C VAL A 72 15.88 -60.19 -9.66
N GLY A 73 14.78 -60.74 -10.19
CA GLY A 73 13.42 -60.34 -9.82
C GLY A 73 13.13 -60.50 -8.33
N GLU A 74 13.38 -61.69 -7.75
CA GLU A 74 13.16 -61.98 -6.32
C GLU A 74 13.88 -61.04 -5.35
N VAL A 75 15.08 -60.56 -5.69
CA VAL A 75 15.82 -59.60 -4.88
C VAL A 75 15.26 -58.20 -5.07
N THR A 76 14.99 -57.80 -6.31
CA THR A 76 14.50 -56.45 -6.66
C THR A 76 13.14 -56.17 -6.03
N ASP A 77 12.17 -57.08 -6.21
CA ASP A 77 10.83 -56.97 -5.60
C ASP A 77 10.91 -56.86 -4.07
N ARG A 78 11.83 -57.60 -3.44
CA ARG A 78 12.01 -57.62 -1.97
C ARG A 78 12.61 -56.31 -1.45
N VAL A 79 13.58 -55.74 -2.17
CA VAL A 79 14.17 -54.43 -1.84
C VAL A 79 13.14 -53.34 -2.07
N LEU A 80 12.48 -53.28 -3.23
CA LEU A 80 11.46 -52.26 -3.51
C LEU A 80 10.27 -52.35 -2.56
N ALA A 81 9.85 -53.55 -2.15
CA ALA A 81 8.80 -53.74 -1.13
C ALA A 81 9.26 -53.42 0.31
N ALA A 82 10.56 -53.23 0.56
CA ALA A 82 11.06 -52.62 1.79
C ALA A 82 11.07 -51.09 1.67
N LEU A 83 11.64 -50.55 0.58
CA LEU A 83 11.66 -49.11 0.30
C LEU A 83 10.25 -48.49 0.25
N ALA A 84 9.27 -49.20 -0.28
CA ALA A 84 7.88 -48.75 -0.29
C ALA A 84 7.25 -48.64 1.11
N ARG A 85 7.70 -49.46 2.08
CA ARG A 85 7.28 -49.36 3.48
C ARG A 85 7.97 -48.21 4.19
N ASP A 86 9.27 -48.02 3.96
CA ASP A 86 10.03 -46.85 4.49
C ASP A 86 9.40 -45.50 4.06
N VAL A 87 8.70 -45.47 2.91
CA VAL A 87 7.90 -44.33 2.42
C VAL A 87 6.52 -44.24 3.09
N ASP A 88 5.79 -45.35 3.18
CA ASP A 88 4.43 -45.41 3.73
C ASP A 88 4.39 -45.14 5.26
N GLU A 89 5.40 -45.61 6.01
CA GLU A 89 5.52 -45.42 7.48
C GLU A 89 5.61 -43.95 7.90
N VAL A 90 6.10 -43.05 7.03
CA VAL A 90 6.11 -41.59 7.26
C VAL A 90 4.96 -40.86 6.56
N GLY A 91 4.02 -41.57 5.94
CA GLY A 91 2.86 -41.02 5.23
C GLY A 91 3.19 -40.45 3.84
N GLY A 92 4.24 -40.95 3.19
CA GLY A 92 4.51 -40.68 1.78
C GLY A 92 3.72 -41.61 0.86
N ARG A 93 3.43 -41.16 -0.36
CA ARG A 93 2.78 -41.99 -1.39
C ARG A 93 3.80 -42.46 -2.42
N VAL A 94 3.96 -43.77 -2.61
CA VAL A 94 4.64 -44.31 -3.79
C VAL A 94 3.76 -44.05 -5.02
N ASP A 95 4.27 -43.29 -5.98
CA ASP A 95 3.56 -42.92 -7.22
C ASP A 95 3.87 -43.91 -8.35
N ASN A 96 5.12 -44.41 -8.39
CA ASN A 96 5.59 -45.36 -9.41
C ASN A 96 6.76 -46.22 -8.89
N LEU A 97 6.84 -47.46 -9.39
CA LEU A 97 7.97 -48.38 -9.25
C LEU A 97 8.41 -48.78 -10.66
N SER A 98 9.71 -48.79 -10.96
CA SER A 98 10.20 -48.97 -12.33
C SER A 98 11.58 -49.62 -12.35
N GLY A 99 11.61 -50.95 -12.46
CA GLY A 99 12.84 -51.74 -12.54
C GLY A 99 13.65 -51.65 -11.25
N ASP A 100 14.72 -50.87 -11.30
CA ASP A 100 15.64 -50.52 -10.21
C ASP A 100 15.22 -49.28 -9.40
N GLY A 101 14.25 -48.49 -9.89
CA GLY A 101 13.86 -47.20 -9.31
C GLY A 101 12.52 -47.16 -8.57
N ILE A 102 12.42 -46.27 -7.58
CA ILE A 102 11.22 -45.92 -6.82
C ILE A 102 10.96 -44.41 -6.85
N MET A 103 9.72 -44.00 -7.14
CA MET A 103 9.26 -42.61 -7.08
C MET A 103 8.20 -42.45 -5.97
N ALA A 104 8.45 -41.53 -5.03
CA ALA A 104 7.55 -41.19 -3.94
C ALA A 104 7.22 -39.69 -3.90
N VAL A 105 6.03 -39.36 -3.41
CA VAL A 105 5.46 -38.02 -3.39
C VAL A 105 4.90 -37.73 -2.00
N PHE A 106 5.18 -36.54 -1.49
CA PHE A 106 4.72 -36.00 -0.22
C PHE A 106 3.99 -34.68 -0.50
N GLY A 107 2.78 -34.51 0.04
CA GLY A 107 1.92 -33.34 -0.19
C GLY A 107 0.82 -33.50 -1.25
N ALA A 108 0.66 -34.71 -1.81
CA ALA A 108 -0.43 -35.06 -2.71
C ALA A 108 -0.86 -36.53 -2.53
N PRO A 109 -2.17 -36.86 -2.51
CA PRO A 109 -3.32 -35.96 -2.69
C PRO A 109 -3.64 -35.06 -1.48
N THR A 110 -3.01 -35.30 -0.32
CA THR A 110 -3.19 -34.51 0.91
C THR A 110 -1.89 -33.78 1.24
N ALA A 111 -2.00 -32.50 1.62
CA ALA A 111 -0.86 -31.67 2.04
C ALA A 111 -0.60 -31.78 3.56
N HIS A 112 0.67 -31.72 3.98
CA HIS A 112 1.08 -31.68 5.38
C HIS A 112 2.09 -30.55 5.67
N GLU A 113 2.08 -30.08 6.92
CA GLU A 113 2.98 -29.02 7.41
C GLU A 113 4.48 -29.38 7.22
N ASP A 114 4.79 -30.68 7.14
CA ASP A 114 6.11 -31.30 7.27
C ASP A 114 6.50 -32.23 6.09
N ASP A 115 5.83 -32.14 4.93
CA ASP A 115 6.13 -32.98 3.75
C ASP A 115 7.63 -33.03 3.33
N PRO A 116 8.43 -31.95 3.40
CA PRO A 116 9.87 -32.01 3.13
C PRO A 116 10.66 -32.84 4.16
N GLU A 117 10.28 -32.79 5.44
CA GLU A 117 10.90 -33.59 6.49
C GLU A 117 10.57 -35.07 6.33
N ARG A 118 9.31 -35.41 6.00
CA ARG A 118 8.89 -36.79 5.70
C ARG A 118 9.74 -37.41 4.61
N ALA A 119 9.95 -36.70 3.50
CA ALA A 119 10.79 -37.16 2.40
C ALA A 119 12.26 -37.40 2.82
N VAL A 120 12.84 -36.51 3.62
CA VAL A 120 14.23 -36.64 4.10
C VAL A 120 14.38 -37.78 5.12
N ARG A 121 13.35 -38.02 5.95
CA ARG A 121 13.31 -39.19 6.86
C ARG A 121 13.16 -40.51 6.10
N ALA A 122 12.27 -40.58 5.12
CA ALA A 122 12.15 -41.74 4.23
C ALA A 122 13.49 -42.04 3.54
N ALA A 123 14.12 -41.05 2.91
CA ALA A 123 15.42 -41.23 2.25
C ALA A 123 16.52 -41.78 3.19
N ALA A 124 16.56 -41.32 4.44
CA ALA A 124 17.51 -41.82 5.44
C ALA A 124 17.20 -43.27 5.88
N ALA A 125 15.93 -43.62 6.05
CA ALA A 125 15.50 -44.99 6.34
C ALA A 125 15.81 -45.94 5.17
N MET A 126 15.43 -45.56 3.96
CA MET A 126 15.68 -46.27 2.70
C MET A 126 17.17 -46.62 2.49
N GLN A 127 18.07 -45.67 2.77
CA GLN A 127 19.52 -45.92 2.74
C GLN A 127 19.97 -46.99 3.74
N GLU A 128 19.41 -47.00 4.96
CA GLU A 128 19.77 -47.96 6.00
C GLU A 128 19.13 -49.34 5.78
N THR A 129 17.91 -49.38 5.26
CA THR A 129 17.22 -50.60 4.81
C THR A 129 18.03 -51.32 3.73
N VAL A 130 18.55 -50.60 2.72
CA VAL A 130 19.38 -51.20 1.67
C VAL A 130 20.71 -51.72 2.22
N ARG A 131 21.42 -50.97 3.08
CA ARG A 131 22.65 -51.45 3.74
C ARG A 131 22.43 -52.77 4.47
N ARG A 132 21.35 -52.85 5.26
CA ARG A 132 21.03 -54.04 6.08
C ARG A 132 20.72 -55.27 5.21
N LEU A 133 19.84 -55.12 4.22
CA LEU A 133 19.45 -56.22 3.33
C LEU A 133 20.64 -56.80 2.56
N ILE A 134 21.63 -55.97 2.23
CA ILE A 134 22.86 -56.42 1.55
C ILE A 134 23.81 -57.14 2.53
N MET A 135 23.96 -56.63 3.77
CA MET A 135 24.74 -57.33 4.81
C MET A 135 24.17 -58.72 5.12
N ASP A 136 22.85 -58.90 5.04
CA ASP A 136 22.17 -60.19 5.28
C ASP A 136 22.29 -61.18 4.09
N GLU A 137 22.61 -60.73 2.86
CA GLU A 137 22.77 -61.61 1.68
C GLU A 137 24.24 -61.88 1.26
N SER A 138 25.22 -61.12 1.73
CA SER A 138 26.63 -61.23 1.28
C SER A 138 27.40 -62.44 1.86
N GLY A 139 27.09 -63.64 1.35
CA GLY A 139 28.09 -64.70 1.22
C GLY A 139 29.05 -64.44 0.05
N ASP A 140 28.51 -64.01 -1.10
CA ASP A 140 29.27 -63.52 -2.25
C ASP A 140 28.36 -62.65 -3.16
N SER A 141 28.45 -61.32 -3.05
CA SER A 141 27.89 -60.31 -3.96
C SER A 141 28.32 -58.90 -3.52
N GLY A 142 28.57 -58.00 -4.48
CA GLY A 142 29.15 -56.67 -4.23
C GLY A 142 28.23 -55.47 -4.50
N SER A 143 28.64 -54.33 -3.92
CA SER A 143 28.42 -52.92 -4.29
C SER A 143 27.03 -52.37 -4.64
N LEU A 144 25.94 -53.14 -4.62
CA LEU A 144 24.60 -52.56 -4.76
C LEU A 144 24.38 -51.46 -3.70
N ALA A 145 23.84 -50.29 -4.06
CA ALA A 145 23.58 -49.23 -3.09
C ALA A 145 22.61 -48.17 -3.64
N LEU A 146 21.84 -47.54 -2.75
CA LEU A 146 20.83 -46.58 -3.16
C LEU A 146 21.44 -45.20 -3.45
N ARG A 147 21.03 -44.56 -4.54
CA ARG A 147 21.09 -43.10 -4.76
C ARG A 147 19.70 -42.54 -4.48
N VAL A 148 19.64 -41.36 -3.84
CA VAL A 148 18.35 -40.69 -3.63
C VAL A 148 18.45 -39.22 -4.01
N GLY A 149 17.45 -38.74 -4.76
CA GLY A 149 17.26 -37.34 -5.11
C GLY A 149 15.94 -36.80 -4.58
N ILE A 150 15.97 -35.69 -3.85
CA ILE A 150 14.79 -35.05 -3.26
C ILE A 150 14.65 -33.62 -3.79
N ASN A 151 13.45 -33.21 -4.19
CA ASN A 151 13.18 -31.80 -4.49
C ASN A 151 11.75 -31.38 -4.13
N THR A 152 11.63 -30.21 -3.51
CA THR A 152 10.36 -29.55 -3.14
C THR A 152 10.05 -28.45 -4.15
N GLY A 153 8.78 -28.25 -4.49
CA GLY A 153 8.38 -27.17 -5.41
C GLY A 153 6.97 -27.34 -5.99
N GLU A 154 6.54 -26.38 -6.80
CA GLU A 154 5.22 -26.42 -7.46
C GLU A 154 5.13 -27.53 -8.53
N VAL A 155 4.01 -28.25 -8.53
CA VAL A 155 3.60 -29.23 -9.56
C VAL A 155 2.13 -29.01 -9.94
N LEU A 156 1.71 -29.68 -11.01
CA LEU A 156 0.32 -29.95 -11.32
C LEU A 156 0.02 -31.42 -10.93
N ALA A 157 -0.96 -31.66 -10.07
CA ALA A 157 -1.30 -32.97 -9.52
C ALA A 157 -2.76 -33.34 -9.84
N GLY A 158 -3.03 -34.57 -10.26
CA GLY A 158 -4.39 -35.01 -10.56
C GLY A 158 -4.48 -36.28 -11.41
N VAL A 159 -5.70 -36.66 -11.77
CA VAL A 159 -5.96 -37.90 -12.54
C VAL A 159 -5.67 -37.72 -14.02
N GLN A 160 -4.71 -38.47 -14.56
CA GLN A 160 -4.40 -38.49 -15.99
C GLN A 160 -4.93 -39.75 -16.69
N ALA A 161 -5.25 -39.60 -18.00
CA ALA A 161 -5.69 -40.65 -18.91
C ALA A 161 -6.87 -41.53 -18.43
N ALA A 162 -7.56 -41.15 -17.35
CA ALA A 162 -8.49 -41.99 -16.57
C ALA A 162 -7.86 -43.29 -16.02
N LEU A 163 -6.55 -43.29 -15.75
CA LEU A 163 -5.80 -44.45 -15.27
C LEU A 163 -5.26 -44.30 -13.83
N SER A 164 -4.64 -43.17 -13.48
CA SER A 164 -4.12 -42.92 -12.13
C SER A 164 -4.00 -41.42 -11.80
N TYR A 165 -3.93 -41.13 -10.49
CA TYR A 165 -3.48 -39.84 -9.95
C TYR A 165 -1.95 -39.81 -9.94
N THR A 166 -1.33 -38.72 -10.41
CA THR A 166 0.12 -38.52 -10.41
C THR A 166 0.48 -37.02 -10.36
N VAL A 167 1.77 -36.68 -10.25
CA VAL A 167 2.30 -35.30 -10.20
C VAL A 167 3.22 -34.99 -11.38
N ILE A 168 3.08 -33.78 -11.94
CA ILE A 168 3.82 -33.35 -13.13
C ILE A 168 4.38 -31.95 -12.93
N GLY A 169 5.68 -31.78 -13.13
CA GLY A 169 6.33 -30.48 -13.07
C GLY A 169 7.86 -30.57 -13.17
N ASP A 170 8.51 -29.42 -13.27
CA ASP A 170 9.96 -29.32 -13.26
C ASP A 170 10.57 -29.83 -11.94
N THR A 171 9.83 -29.70 -10.83
CA THR A 171 10.14 -30.30 -9.52
C THR A 171 10.43 -31.82 -9.61
N VAL A 172 9.57 -32.56 -10.32
CA VAL A 172 9.68 -34.03 -10.51
C VAL A 172 10.95 -34.36 -11.28
N ASN A 173 11.17 -33.67 -12.41
CA ASN A 173 12.37 -33.83 -13.24
C ASN A 173 13.65 -33.47 -12.47
N THR A 174 13.59 -32.50 -11.56
CA THR A 174 14.73 -32.06 -10.75
C THR A 174 15.10 -33.12 -9.70
N ALA A 175 14.12 -33.68 -8.98
CA ALA A 175 14.36 -34.77 -8.03
C ALA A 175 14.99 -36.00 -8.72
N ALA A 176 14.45 -36.43 -9.87
CA ALA A 176 15.01 -37.54 -10.65
C ALA A 176 16.45 -37.27 -11.13
N ARG A 177 16.75 -36.02 -11.53
CA ARG A 177 18.11 -35.62 -11.96
C ARG A 177 19.09 -35.46 -10.80
N LEU A 178 18.62 -35.10 -9.60
CA LEU A 178 19.43 -35.11 -8.39
C LEU A 178 19.80 -36.54 -7.98
N SER A 179 18.89 -37.51 -8.11
CA SER A 179 19.18 -38.93 -7.81
C SER A 179 20.25 -39.49 -8.74
N GLY A 180 20.08 -39.31 -10.05
CA GLY A 180 21.09 -39.74 -11.04
C GLY A 180 22.43 -39.00 -10.96
N ALA A 181 22.51 -37.89 -10.22
CA ALA A 181 23.74 -37.15 -9.94
C ALA A 181 24.31 -37.38 -8.52
N ALA A 182 23.59 -38.12 -7.67
CA ALA A 182 24.02 -38.45 -6.32
C ALA A 182 25.19 -39.46 -6.35
N ALA A 183 26.10 -39.34 -5.38
CA ALA A 183 27.10 -40.37 -5.15
C ALA A 183 26.46 -41.65 -4.62
N VAL A 184 27.07 -42.79 -4.91
CA VAL A 184 26.61 -44.13 -4.47
C VAL A 184 26.45 -44.16 -2.95
N GLY A 185 25.25 -44.51 -2.46
CA GLY A 185 24.94 -44.55 -1.02
C GLY A 185 24.61 -43.19 -0.37
N THR A 186 24.38 -42.13 -1.15
CA THR A 186 24.08 -40.77 -0.65
C THR A 186 22.68 -40.27 -1.03
N VAL A 187 22.24 -39.22 -0.34
CA VAL A 187 20.97 -38.51 -0.59
C VAL A 187 21.30 -37.06 -0.95
N TYR A 188 20.91 -36.62 -2.16
CA TYR A 188 21.05 -35.24 -2.62
C TYR A 188 19.69 -34.53 -2.62
N ALA A 189 19.66 -33.27 -2.19
CA ALA A 189 18.45 -32.45 -2.16
C ALA A 189 18.63 -31.08 -2.84
N GLY A 190 17.54 -30.51 -3.33
CA GLY A 190 17.47 -29.14 -3.86
C GLY A 190 17.25 -28.09 -2.78
N ARG A 191 17.52 -26.81 -3.11
CA ARG A 191 17.51 -25.66 -2.18
C ARG A 191 16.26 -25.60 -1.29
N ASP A 192 15.06 -25.76 -1.85
CA ASP A 192 13.81 -25.54 -1.11
C ASP A 192 13.53 -26.66 -0.10
N THR A 193 13.89 -27.91 -0.43
CA THR A 193 13.87 -29.04 0.52
C THR A 193 14.84 -28.82 1.67
N VAL A 194 16.04 -28.32 1.35
CA VAL A 194 17.08 -28.06 2.34
C VAL A 194 16.67 -26.93 3.28
N ALA A 195 16.18 -25.80 2.74
CA ALA A 195 15.67 -24.68 3.53
C ALA A 195 14.60 -25.14 4.52
N ALA A 196 13.61 -25.92 4.06
CA ALA A 196 12.54 -26.48 4.89
C ALA A 196 13.02 -27.52 5.92
N THR A 197 14.26 -28.03 5.84
CA THR A 197 14.75 -29.12 6.71
C THR A 197 16.05 -28.81 7.48
N ARG A 198 16.61 -27.58 7.39
CA ARG A 198 17.85 -27.18 8.10
C ARG A 198 17.82 -27.39 9.62
N LEU A 199 16.62 -27.42 10.22
CA LEU A 199 16.42 -27.64 11.65
C LEU A 199 16.50 -29.12 12.06
N VAL A 200 16.18 -30.05 11.15
CA VAL A 200 16.02 -31.49 11.41
C VAL A 200 17.06 -32.37 10.69
N ALA A 201 17.76 -31.83 9.71
CA ALA A 201 18.81 -32.49 8.94
C ALA A 201 20.04 -31.58 8.81
N THR A 202 21.22 -32.19 8.90
CA THR A 202 22.51 -31.55 8.64
C THR A 202 22.89 -31.79 7.18
N TRP A 203 23.09 -30.71 6.44
CA TRP A 203 23.38 -30.73 5.01
C TRP A 203 24.81 -30.24 4.73
N ARG A 204 25.41 -30.74 3.64
CA ARG A 204 26.68 -30.26 3.07
C ARG A 204 26.40 -29.62 1.72
N ASP A 205 26.73 -28.34 1.58
CA ASP A 205 26.62 -27.59 0.33
C ASP A 205 27.54 -28.19 -0.74
N LEU A 206 27.01 -28.42 -1.95
CA LEU A 206 27.77 -28.90 -3.11
C LEU A 206 27.91 -27.78 -4.16
N PRO A 207 28.95 -27.81 -5.01
CA PRO A 207 29.02 -26.95 -6.19
C PRO A 207 27.77 -27.12 -7.07
N PRO A 208 27.17 -26.04 -7.62
CA PRO A 208 25.96 -26.13 -8.43
C PRO A 208 26.08 -27.11 -9.62
N LEU A 209 25.17 -28.07 -9.69
CA LEU A 209 25.24 -29.20 -10.61
C LEU A 209 24.65 -28.87 -11.98
N VAL A 210 25.38 -29.18 -13.05
CA VAL A 210 24.90 -29.04 -14.44
C VAL A 210 24.04 -30.25 -14.82
N LEU A 211 22.76 -30.20 -14.48
CA LEU A 211 21.82 -31.31 -14.69
C LEU A 211 21.29 -31.36 -16.14
N LYS A 212 21.27 -32.56 -16.75
CA LYS A 212 20.85 -32.80 -18.14
C LYS A 212 19.44 -32.24 -18.42
N GLY A 213 19.40 -31.16 -19.23
CA GLY A 213 18.18 -30.48 -19.67
C GLY A 213 17.91 -29.13 -18.99
N LYS A 214 18.66 -28.76 -17.95
CA LYS A 214 18.61 -27.42 -17.34
C LYS A 214 19.46 -26.43 -18.14
N ARG A 215 19.05 -25.15 -18.13
CA ARG A 215 19.83 -24.04 -18.73
C ARG A 215 20.82 -23.41 -17.75
N GLU A 216 20.54 -23.50 -16.47
CA GLU A 216 21.32 -22.93 -15.37
C GLU A 216 21.74 -24.06 -14.41
N PRO A 217 22.92 -23.98 -13.77
CA PRO A 217 23.34 -24.94 -12.75
C PRO A 217 22.39 -24.96 -11.55
N VAL A 218 22.07 -26.15 -11.03
CA VAL A 218 21.13 -26.34 -9.93
C VAL A 218 21.89 -26.48 -8.60
N PRO A 219 21.63 -25.62 -7.59
CA PRO A 219 22.19 -25.79 -6.25
C PRO A 219 21.73 -27.13 -5.63
N ALA A 220 22.70 -27.92 -5.17
CA ALA A 220 22.48 -29.25 -4.61
C ALA A 220 23.22 -29.40 -3.27
N TYR A 221 22.72 -30.28 -2.42
CA TYR A 221 23.21 -30.47 -1.06
C TYR A 221 23.17 -31.95 -0.68
N GLU A 222 24.20 -32.45 -0.02
CA GLU A 222 24.31 -33.84 0.44
C GLU A 222 23.83 -33.96 1.89
N LEU A 223 23.00 -34.97 2.19
CA LEU A 223 22.55 -35.27 3.55
C LEU A 223 23.69 -35.90 4.36
N VAL A 224 24.13 -35.22 5.43
CA VAL A 224 25.20 -35.71 6.32
C VAL A 224 24.63 -36.51 7.48
N SER A 225 23.57 -36.02 8.13
CA SER A 225 22.89 -36.71 9.22
C SER A 225 21.49 -36.15 9.48
N LEU A 226 20.61 -36.97 10.07
CA LEU A 226 19.44 -36.45 10.78
C LEU A 226 19.85 -35.90 12.16
N ARG A 227 19.04 -35.00 12.73
CA ARG A 227 19.19 -34.48 14.09
C ARG A 227 18.20 -35.16 15.05
N PRO A 228 18.55 -35.36 16.34
CA PRO A 228 17.63 -35.94 17.32
C PRO A 228 16.37 -35.10 17.52
N SER A 229 15.20 -35.76 17.54
CA SER A 229 13.87 -35.13 17.65
C SER A 229 13.52 -34.59 19.04
N ASN A 230 14.34 -34.90 20.06
CA ASN A 230 14.13 -34.51 21.45
C ASN A 230 14.84 -33.20 21.86
N ILE A 231 15.85 -32.75 21.10
CA ILE A 231 16.58 -31.51 21.41
C ILE A 231 15.64 -30.29 21.28
N ALA A 232 15.75 -29.33 22.21
CA ALA A 232 15.01 -28.08 22.12
C ALA A 232 15.52 -27.25 20.93
N ARG A 233 14.59 -26.67 20.16
CA ARG A 233 14.90 -25.88 18.96
C ARG A 233 15.64 -24.59 19.36
N PRO A 234 16.66 -24.17 18.59
CA PRO A 234 17.13 -22.80 18.55
C PRO A 234 16.79 -22.18 17.18
N GLY A 235 15.74 -21.38 17.12
CA GLY A 235 15.47 -20.40 16.06
C GLY A 235 15.29 -19.00 16.63
N LEU A 236 15.12 -17.98 15.77
CA LEU A 236 14.95 -16.57 16.20
C LEU A 236 13.83 -16.35 17.24
N ALA A 237 12.83 -17.23 17.28
CA ALA A 237 11.71 -17.17 18.23
C ALA A 237 11.97 -17.83 19.60
N ASP A 238 13.08 -18.58 19.75
CA ASP A 238 13.44 -19.23 21.01
C ASP A 238 14.21 -18.28 21.95
N ASP A 239 15.04 -17.38 21.40
CA ASP A 239 15.73 -16.31 22.18
C ASP A 239 14.92 -15.00 22.31
N ALA A 240 13.79 -14.88 21.60
CA ALA A 240 12.96 -13.67 21.62
C ALA A 240 12.28 -13.40 22.98
N THR A 241 12.09 -12.12 23.30
CA THR A 241 11.35 -11.64 24.47
C THR A 241 9.91 -12.16 24.47
N PHE A 242 9.45 -12.68 25.61
CA PHE A 242 8.07 -13.16 25.76
C PHE A 242 7.10 -11.98 25.91
N ILE A 243 6.13 -11.86 25.00
CA ILE A 243 5.29 -10.66 24.82
C ILE A 243 3.82 -11.03 24.59
N GLY A 244 2.91 -10.31 25.26
CA GLY A 244 1.47 -10.29 25.00
C GLY A 244 0.71 -11.52 25.51
N ARG A 245 1.27 -12.18 26.53
CA ARG A 245 0.80 -13.45 27.13
C ARG A 245 0.97 -13.48 28.66
N GLU A 246 1.22 -12.32 29.26
CA GLU A 246 1.57 -12.17 30.67
C GLU A 246 0.40 -12.60 31.57
N ARG A 247 -0.84 -12.39 31.10
CA ARG A 247 -2.06 -12.85 31.77
C ARG A 247 -2.19 -14.37 31.77
N GLU A 248 -2.07 -15.00 30.61
CA GLU A 248 -2.13 -16.47 30.47
C GLU A 248 -1.02 -17.15 31.29
N LEU A 249 0.18 -16.57 31.29
CA LEU A 249 1.30 -17.06 32.10
C LEU A 249 1.07 -16.87 33.61
N ALA A 250 0.48 -15.74 34.03
CA ALA A 250 0.11 -15.51 35.43
C ALA A 250 -0.98 -16.49 35.90
N GLU A 251 -1.95 -16.81 35.05
CA GLU A 251 -2.99 -17.80 35.35
C GLU A 251 -2.40 -19.22 35.51
N LEU A 252 -1.53 -19.65 34.59
CA LEU A 252 -0.82 -20.93 34.70
C LEU A 252 0.07 -21.01 35.95
N ARG A 253 0.77 -19.92 36.30
CA ARG A 253 1.56 -19.84 37.54
C ARG A 253 0.66 -19.94 38.76
N GLY A 254 -0.53 -19.36 38.74
CA GLY A 254 -1.54 -19.50 39.80
C GLY A 254 -1.99 -20.95 40.01
N TYR A 255 -2.31 -21.69 38.93
CA TYR A 255 -2.62 -23.12 39.03
C TYR A 255 -1.44 -23.93 39.58
N PHE A 256 -0.21 -23.65 39.13
CA PHE A 256 0.98 -24.34 39.63
C PHE A 256 1.24 -24.06 41.12
N THR A 257 1.14 -22.82 41.59
CA THR A 257 1.24 -22.50 43.03
C THR A 257 0.13 -23.21 43.82
N GLY A 258 -1.09 -23.32 43.29
CA GLY A 258 -2.17 -24.10 43.91
C GLY A 258 -1.83 -25.59 44.09
N VAL A 259 -1.14 -26.21 43.13
CA VAL A 259 -0.62 -27.59 43.22
C VAL A 259 0.42 -27.71 44.34
N VAL A 260 1.33 -26.73 44.46
CA VAL A 260 2.35 -26.69 45.52
C VAL A 260 1.71 -26.54 46.90
N ASP A 261 0.84 -25.54 47.08
CA ASP A 261 0.24 -25.19 48.38
C ASP A 261 -0.75 -26.25 48.89
N THR A 262 -1.50 -26.89 48.00
CA THR A 262 -2.48 -27.94 48.38
C THR A 262 -1.88 -29.35 48.45
N GLY A 263 -0.71 -29.57 47.86
CA GLY A 263 -0.08 -30.89 47.76
C GLY A 263 -0.88 -31.90 46.94
N ARG A 264 -1.80 -31.44 46.08
CA ARG A 264 -2.68 -32.28 45.25
C ARG A 264 -2.33 -32.14 43.77
N PRO A 265 -2.55 -33.18 42.95
CA PRO A 265 -2.35 -33.08 41.52
C PRO A 265 -3.46 -32.27 40.86
N ASP A 266 -3.12 -31.58 39.77
CA ASP A 266 -4.05 -30.81 38.95
C ASP A 266 -3.72 -30.96 37.45
N ILE A 267 -4.70 -30.71 36.58
CA ILE A 267 -4.58 -30.88 35.13
C ILE A 267 -5.00 -29.59 34.43
N VAL A 268 -4.14 -29.08 33.53
CA VAL A 268 -4.45 -27.92 32.70
C VAL A 268 -4.30 -28.29 31.22
N VAL A 269 -5.33 -28.01 30.42
CA VAL A 269 -5.33 -28.22 28.97
C VAL A 269 -5.20 -26.86 28.28
N ILE A 270 -4.10 -26.62 27.57
CA ILE A 270 -3.93 -25.45 26.71
C ILE A 270 -4.35 -25.81 25.29
N THR A 271 -5.30 -25.07 24.73
CA THR A 271 -5.78 -25.23 23.35
C THR A 271 -5.49 -24.00 22.50
N GLY A 272 -5.50 -24.17 21.19
CA GLY A 272 -5.35 -23.08 20.21
C GLY A 272 -4.73 -23.57 18.90
N GLU A 273 -4.61 -22.67 17.93
CA GLU A 273 -4.04 -22.98 16.60
C GLU A 273 -2.58 -23.50 16.65
N ALA A 274 -2.09 -23.97 15.50
CA ALA A 274 -0.66 -24.20 15.30
C ALA A 274 0.09 -22.86 15.30
N GLY A 275 1.30 -22.84 15.88
CA GLY A 275 2.14 -21.63 15.93
C GLY A 275 1.71 -20.53 16.91
N ILE A 276 0.54 -20.66 17.56
CA ILE A 276 -0.10 -19.62 18.40
C ILE A 276 0.65 -19.29 19.71
N GLY A 277 1.66 -20.09 20.08
CA GLY A 277 2.53 -19.89 21.25
C GLY A 277 2.48 -20.98 22.34
N LYS A 278 1.66 -22.03 22.22
CA LYS A 278 1.45 -23.07 23.25
C LYS A 278 2.75 -23.57 23.91
N THR A 279 3.68 -24.12 23.11
CA THR A 279 4.97 -24.64 23.59
C THR A 279 5.85 -23.57 24.26
N ARG A 280 5.81 -22.31 23.82
CA ARG A 280 6.59 -21.22 24.42
C ARG A 280 6.00 -20.85 25.79
N LEU A 281 4.70 -20.65 25.88
CA LEU A 281 3.99 -20.40 27.14
C LEU A 281 4.24 -21.53 28.17
N ALA A 282 4.30 -22.78 27.71
CA ALA A 282 4.64 -23.93 28.55
C ALA A 282 6.11 -23.92 29.05
N ARG A 283 7.06 -23.38 28.28
CA ARG A 283 8.45 -23.17 28.74
C ARG A 283 8.56 -22.04 29.77
N GLU A 284 7.90 -20.90 29.54
CA GLU A 284 7.89 -19.78 30.52
C GLU A 284 7.28 -20.17 31.88
N LEU A 285 6.36 -21.14 31.88
CA LEU A 285 5.88 -21.79 33.11
C LEU A 285 6.95 -22.73 33.69
N ALA A 286 7.55 -23.60 32.86
CA ALA A 286 8.56 -24.56 33.29
C ALA A 286 9.79 -23.91 33.92
N ASP A 287 10.37 -22.91 33.27
CA ASP A 287 11.56 -22.20 33.73
C ASP A 287 11.25 -21.43 35.02
N GLY A 288 10.06 -20.82 35.10
CA GLY A 288 9.55 -20.19 36.32
C GLY A 288 9.28 -21.17 37.48
N ALA A 289 8.79 -22.38 37.19
CA ALA A 289 8.52 -23.42 38.17
C ALA A 289 9.82 -24.05 38.71
N ALA A 290 10.79 -24.33 37.82
CA ALA A 290 12.11 -24.83 38.18
C ALA A 290 12.89 -23.82 39.05
N THR A 291 12.87 -22.54 38.67
CA THR A 291 13.61 -21.49 39.40
C THR A 291 12.94 -21.06 40.71
N SER A 292 11.61 -20.85 40.72
CA SER A 292 10.90 -20.32 41.90
C SER A 292 10.53 -21.38 42.94
N HIS A 293 10.31 -22.63 42.51
CA HIS A 293 9.79 -23.71 43.38
C HIS A 293 10.65 -24.98 43.36
N GLY A 294 11.81 -24.98 42.68
CA GLY A 294 12.68 -26.15 42.56
C GLY A 294 12.06 -27.33 41.81
N ALA A 295 11.06 -27.06 40.95
CA ALA A 295 10.20 -28.10 40.39
C ALA A 295 10.92 -29.03 39.40
N ALA A 296 10.59 -30.32 39.46
CA ALA A 296 11.01 -31.31 38.48
C ALA A 296 10.16 -31.16 37.19
N VAL A 297 10.70 -30.46 36.20
CA VAL A 297 10.08 -30.31 34.87
C VAL A 297 10.37 -31.55 34.01
N LEU A 298 9.32 -32.14 33.43
CA LEU A 298 9.40 -33.30 32.55
C LEU A 298 8.60 -33.04 31.27
N TRP A 299 9.20 -33.37 30.12
CA TRP A 299 8.55 -33.26 28.81
C TRP A 299 8.34 -34.63 28.19
N GLY A 300 7.16 -34.87 27.64
CA GLY A 300 6.90 -35.91 26.64
C GLY A 300 6.34 -35.27 25.37
N ARG A 301 6.67 -35.80 24.20
CA ARG A 301 6.12 -35.30 22.92
C ARG A 301 5.52 -36.42 22.09
N THR A 302 4.35 -36.20 21.51
CA THR A 302 3.82 -37.10 20.49
C THR A 302 4.50 -36.84 19.14
N VAL A 303 5.18 -37.86 18.61
CA VAL A 303 5.88 -37.78 17.33
C VAL A 303 4.87 -37.81 16.17
N ARG A 304 5.12 -37.03 15.12
CA ARG A 304 4.20 -36.85 13.98
C ARG A 304 4.15 -38.01 12.96
N HIS A 305 4.96 -39.07 13.15
CA HIS A 305 5.15 -40.15 12.18
C HIS A 305 5.33 -41.51 12.85
N GLY A 306 4.70 -42.56 12.29
CA GLY A 306 5.17 -43.95 12.14
C GLY A 306 5.59 -44.81 13.35
N ASP A 307 6.19 -44.24 14.40
CA ASP A 307 6.88 -45.01 15.43
C ASP A 307 5.90 -45.88 16.23
N VAL A 308 6.13 -47.20 16.26
CA VAL A 308 5.22 -48.24 16.78
C VAL A 308 5.19 -48.26 18.32
N ARG A 309 5.37 -47.08 18.93
CA ARG A 309 5.51 -46.83 20.36
C ARG A 309 4.29 -46.06 20.85
N ASP A 310 3.16 -46.77 20.96
CA ASP A 310 1.86 -46.24 21.41
C ASP A 310 1.90 -45.32 22.66
N LEU A 311 2.93 -45.45 23.50
CA LEU A 311 3.11 -44.73 24.76
C LEU A 311 4.40 -43.89 24.80
N ALA A 312 4.96 -43.49 23.64
CA ALA A 312 6.23 -42.77 23.54
C ALA A 312 6.39 -41.58 24.51
N PRO A 313 5.41 -40.67 24.70
CA PRO A 313 5.56 -39.57 25.66
C PRO A 313 5.77 -40.04 27.10
N LEU A 314 5.16 -41.16 27.51
CA LEU A 314 5.37 -41.74 28.84
C LEU A 314 6.77 -42.35 28.97
N ILE A 315 7.35 -42.86 27.88
CA ILE A 315 8.74 -43.33 27.82
C ILE A 315 9.70 -42.14 27.93
N ASP A 316 9.38 -40.99 27.32
CA ASP A 316 10.16 -39.76 27.47
C ASP A 316 10.16 -39.23 28.92
N LEU A 317 9.03 -39.28 29.65
CA LEU A 317 9.01 -38.95 31.08
C LEU A 317 9.98 -39.82 31.90
N ILE A 318 10.03 -41.13 31.60
CA ILE A 318 10.96 -42.07 32.26
C ILE A 318 12.42 -41.74 31.88
N ARG A 319 12.67 -41.42 30.61
CA ARG A 319 13.99 -41.01 30.11
C ARG A 319 14.48 -39.73 30.81
N GLY A 320 13.64 -38.71 30.88
CA GLY A 320 13.93 -37.45 31.58
C GLY A 320 14.21 -37.66 33.07
N LEU A 321 13.33 -38.36 33.79
CA LEU A 321 13.49 -38.65 35.22
C LEU A 321 14.76 -39.43 35.57
N CYS A 322 15.22 -40.28 34.67
CA CYS A 322 16.45 -41.07 34.85
C CYS A 322 17.68 -40.41 34.19
N GLY A 323 17.51 -39.26 33.53
CA GLY A 323 18.56 -38.56 32.78
C GLY A 323 19.19 -39.43 31.69
N ILE A 324 18.41 -40.20 30.93
CA ILE A 324 18.88 -41.09 29.85
C ILE A 324 19.02 -40.31 28.53
N THR A 325 20.09 -40.55 27.77
CA THR A 325 20.25 -40.00 26.41
C THR A 325 20.37 -41.11 25.37
N ASP A 326 20.08 -40.81 24.10
CA ASP A 326 20.09 -41.81 23.00
C ASP A 326 21.49 -42.35 22.63
N GLY A 327 22.55 -41.90 23.32
CA GLY A 327 23.91 -42.45 23.24
C GLY A 327 24.30 -43.38 24.39
N ASP A 328 23.39 -43.66 25.34
CA ASP A 328 23.66 -44.58 26.45
C ASP A 328 23.52 -46.05 26.04
N SER A 329 24.52 -46.87 26.42
CA SER A 329 24.39 -48.33 26.32
C SER A 329 23.29 -48.86 27.25
N LEU A 330 22.66 -49.97 26.86
CA LEU A 330 21.57 -50.60 27.63
C LEU A 330 21.91 -50.84 29.11
N ASP A 331 23.18 -51.11 29.41
CA ASP A 331 23.66 -51.33 30.78
C ASP A 331 23.70 -50.02 31.58
N ARG A 332 24.09 -48.89 30.97
CA ARG A 332 23.99 -47.55 31.58
C ARG A 332 22.53 -47.14 31.81
N VAL A 333 21.64 -47.49 30.89
CA VAL A 333 20.18 -47.28 31.03
C VAL A 333 19.65 -48.06 32.22
N ALA A 334 19.96 -49.36 32.32
CA ALA A 334 19.60 -50.20 33.46
C ALA A 334 20.09 -49.62 34.79
N ASP A 335 21.34 -49.17 34.82
CA ASP A 335 21.96 -48.56 35.99
C ASP A 335 21.31 -47.23 36.41
N ARG A 336 20.96 -46.35 35.47
CA ARG A 336 20.29 -45.07 35.78
C ARG A 336 18.88 -45.29 36.31
N VAL A 337 18.08 -46.17 35.69
CA VAL A 337 16.72 -46.51 36.18
C VAL A 337 16.80 -47.13 37.58
N ARG A 338 17.66 -48.13 37.79
CA ARG A 338 17.82 -48.81 39.09
C ARG A 338 18.26 -47.84 40.19
N ARG A 339 19.20 -46.93 39.92
CA ARG A 339 19.60 -45.87 40.86
C ARG A 339 18.46 -44.90 41.17
N LYS A 340 17.73 -44.40 40.16
CA LYS A 340 16.62 -43.46 40.37
C LYS A 340 15.51 -44.10 41.21
N VAL A 341 15.06 -45.32 40.87
CA VAL A 341 14.07 -46.07 41.66
C VAL A 341 14.52 -46.30 43.10
N ALA A 342 15.79 -46.66 43.33
CA ALA A 342 16.33 -46.88 44.67
C ALA A 342 16.42 -45.61 45.53
N SER A 343 16.38 -44.42 44.91
CA SER A 343 16.41 -43.11 45.57
C SER A 343 15.03 -42.55 45.95
N LEU A 344 13.95 -43.26 45.63
CA LEU A 344 12.56 -42.77 45.73
C LEU A 344 11.74 -43.53 46.79
N THR A 345 10.86 -42.80 47.46
CA THR A 345 9.90 -43.28 48.47
C THR A 345 8.50 -42.81 48.10
N HIS A 346 7.49 -43.67 48.23
CA HIS A 346 6.14 -43.39 47.72
C HIS A 346 5.18 -42.98 48.85
N PRO A 347 4.36 -41.92 48.68
CA PRO A 347 3.58 -41.34 49.78
C PRO A 347 2.53 -42.30 50.36
N ILE A 348 1.91 -43.16 49.53
CA ILE A 348 0.94 -44.17 49.98
C ILE A 348 1.59 -45.32 50.77
N PHE A 349 2.86 -45.65 50.50
CA PHE A 349 3.51 -46.86 51.02
C PHE A 349 4.49 -46.61 52.17
N GLY A 350 4.84 -45.35 52.46
CA GLY A 350 5.76 -44.95 53.55
C GLY A 350 7.18 -45.53 53.48
N THR A 351 7.51 -46.23 52.40
CA THR A 351 8.71 -47.04 52.22
C THR A 351 9.21 -46.95 50.77
N LYS A 352 10.21 -47.76 50.40
CA LYS A 352 10.70 -47.86 49.01
C LYS A 352 9.56 -48.29 48.07
N LEU A 353 9.66 -47.87 46.81
CA LEU A 353 8.74 -48.30 45.74
C LEU A 353 8.63 -49.84 45.63
N PRO A 354 7.49 -50.38 45.14
CA PRO A 354 7.27 -51.82 45.01
C PRO A 354 8.37 -52.58 44.26
N SER A 355 8.74 -53.76 44.78
CA SER A 355 9.74 -54.63 44.18
C SER A 355 9.32 -55.06 42.76
N GLY A 356 10.21 -54.84 41.79
CA GLY A 356 9.96 -55.11 40.36
C GLY A 356 9.55 -53.88 39.53
N ILE A 357 9.25 -52.72 40.14
CA ILE A 357 8.93 -51.50 39.36
C ILE A 357 10.08 -51.06 38.43
N GLY A 358 11.34 -51.28 38.85
CA GLY A 358 12.51 -50.99 38.03
C GLY A 358 12.58 -51.85 36.76
N ASP A 359 12.14 -53.11 36.84
CA ASP A 359 12.13 -54.03 35.71
C ASP A 359 10.90 -53.80 34.80
N ARG A 360 9.78 -53.35 35.38
CA ARG A 360 8.66 -52.78 34.60
C ARG A 360 9.12 -51.57 33.78
N LEU A 361 9.74 -50.58 34.41
CA LEU A 361 10.29 -49.39 33.75
C LEU A 361 11.33 -49.75 32.68
N LEU A 362 12.23 -50.69 32.97
CA LEU A 362 13.25 -51.10 32.00
C LEU A 362 12.67 -51.75 30.74
N GLY A 363 11.65 -52.59 30.88
CA GLY A 363 10.95 -53.13 29.72
C GLY A 363 10.07 -52.11 28.97
N MET A 364 9.71 -50.97 29.57
CA MET A 364 9.11 -49.85 28.82
C MET A 364 10.16 -49.12 27.96
N LEU A 365 11.43 -49.17 28.37
CA LEU A 365 12.59 -48.68 27.61
C LEU A 365 13.15 -49.74 26.64
N GLY A 366 12.51 -50.91 26.50
CA GLY A 366 12.97 -52.01 25.65
C GLY A 366 14.16 -52.81 26.19
N VAL A 367 14.55 -52.61 27.45
CA VAL A 367 15.70 -53.31 28.07
C VAL A 367 15.24 -54.67 28.64
N PRO A 368 15.82 -55.81 28.23
CA PRO A 368 15.45 -57.13 28.74
C PRO A 368 15.91 -57.35 30.20
N PRO A 369 15.13 -58.09 31.02
CA PRO A 369 15.29 -58.12 32.48
C PRO A 369 16.58 -58.79 32.98
N ASP A 370 17.08 -59.82 32.29
CA ASP A 370 18.16 -60.68 32.81
C ASP A 370 19.57 -60.05 32.84
N ARG A 371 19.73 -58.79 32.41
CA ARG A 371 21.01 -58.06 32.58
C ARG A 371 21.23 -57.64 34.03
N ARG A 372 21.71 -58.58 34.84
CA ARG A 372 22.43 -58.34 36.11
C ARG A 372 23.93 -58.29 35.85
N PRO A 373 24.67 -57.29 36.36
CA PRO A 373 26.13 -57.31 36.31
C PRO A 373 26.68 -58.41 37.22
N GLY A 374 27.24 -59.48 36.63
CA GLY A 374 28.06 -60.45 37.34
C GLY A 374 27.39 -61.76 37.80
N THR A 375 27.14 -62.67 36.85
CA THR A 375 27.50 -64.10 36.95
C THR A 375 27.59 -64.66 35.53
N GLY A 376 28.63 -65.44 35.22
CA GLY A 376 28.86 -65.95 33.86
C GLY A 376 27.92 -67.11 33.49
N GLY A 377 27.26 -67.00 32.34
CA GLY A 377 26.46 -68.08 31.75
C GLY A 377 26.15 -67.75 30.29
N VAL A 378 26.82 -68.42 29.35
CA VAL A 378 26.62 -68.24 27.91
C VAL A 378 25.56 -69.23 27.42
N THR A 379 24.38 -68.74 27.07
CA THR A 379 23.45 -69.46 26.19
C THR A 379 23.86 -69.26 24.72
N PRO A 380 23.87 -70.29 23.86
CA PRO A 380 24.27 -70.14 22.47
C PRO A 380 23.27 -69.29 21.65
N PRO A 381 23.75 -68.47 20.70
CA PRO A 381 22.87 -67.79 19.75
C PRO A 381 22.34 -68.80 18.73
N GLY A 382 21.13 -69.35 18.93
CA GLY A 382 20.57 -70.31 17.98
C GLY A 382 19.17 -70.88 18.24
N ASP A 383 18.54 -70.70 19.41
CA ASP A 383 17.22 -71.28 19.68
C ASP A 383 16.06 -70.38 19.15
N PRO A 384 15.23 -70.85 18.18
CA PRO A 384 14.07 -70.10 17.71
C PRO A 384 12.93 -70.03 18.72
N ALA A 385 12.77 -71.03 19.60
CA ALA A 385 11.66 -71.11 20.55
C ALA A 385 11.70 -69.95 21.55
N GLY A 386 12.90 -69.57 22.00
CA GLY A 386 13.11 -68.42 22.88
C GLY A 386 12.76 -67.06 22.27
N ARG A 387 12.61 -66.94 20.94
CA ARG A 387 12.12 -65.72 20.28
C ARG A 387 10.59 -65.67 20.19
N ALA A 388 9.93 -66.81 20.01
CA ALA A 388 8.46 -66.87 20.01
C ALA A 388 7.87 -66.36 21.34
N SER A 389 8.44 -66.82 22.47
CA SER A 389 8.05 -66.39 23.81
C SER A 389 8.47 -64.95 24.19
N GLN A 390 9.19 -64.23 23.33
CA GLN A 390 9.52 -62.81 23.54
C GLN A 390 8.51 -61.85 22.91
N GLY A 391 7.71 -62.32 21.94
CA GLY A 391 6.64 -61.51 21.33
C GLY A 391 5.49 -61.19 22.29
N GLU A 392 5.15 -62.13 23.17
CA GLU A 392 4.00 -62.00 24.08
C GLU A 392 4.28 -61.09 25.30
N VAL A 393 5.55 -60.91 25.68
CA VAL A 393 5.96 -60.07 26.85
C VAL A 393 5.75 -58.56 26.61
N LEU A 394 5.43 -58.16 25.37
CA LEU A 394 5.23 -56.75 25.00
C LEU A 394 3.76 -56.34 24.78
N GLN A 395 2.77 -57.23 24.94
CA GLN A 395 1.37 -56.84 25.13
C GLN A 395 1.10 -56.38 26.59
N ARG A 396 1.87 -55.38 27.02
CA ARG A 396 1.69 -54.73 28.33
C ARG A 396 0.36 -53.99 28.36
N SER A 397 -0.41 -54.13 29.45
CA SER A 397 -1.65 -53.39 29.59
C SER A 397 -1.35 -51.90 29.63
N VAL A 398 -2.29 -51.08 29.13
CA VAL A 398 -2.26 -49.64 29.37
C VAL A 398 -2.24 -49.35 30.87
N ASP A 399 -2.92 -50.19 31.67
CA ASP A 399 -3.00 -50.07 33.12
C ASP A 399 -1.65 -50.31 33.80
N ASP A 400 -0.85 -51.30 33.37
CA ASP A 400 0.49 -51.54 33.92
C ASP A 400 1.41 -50.33 33.72
N ALA A 401 1.32 -49.71 32.53
CA ALA A 401 2.12 -48.53 32.17
C ALA A 401 1.65 -47.29 32.94
N VAL A 402 0.33 -47.09 33.07
CA VAL A 402 -0.26 -45.97 33.82
C VAL A 402 0.04 -46.10 35.32
N GLU A 403 -0.13 -47.27 35.92
CA GLU A 403 0.24 -47.53 37.33
C GLU A 403 1.73 -47.26 37.54
N THR A 404 2.59 -47.84 36.70
CA THR A 404 4.05 -47.72 36.83
C THR A 404 4.52 -46.26 36.72
N VAL A 405 3.96 -45.48 35.80
CA VAL A 405 4.31 -44.06 35.63
C VAL A 405 3.66 -43.17 36.70
N GLY A 406 2.41 -43.43 37.10
CA GLY A 406 1.73 -42.72 38.18
C GLY A 406 2.43 -42.87 39.54
N LEU A 407 2.86 -44.10 39.88
CA LEU A 407 3.68 -44.38 41.06
C LEU A 407 5.06 -43.70 40.99
N LEU A 408 5.69 -43.69 39.81
CA LEU A 408 6.99 -43.05 39.63
C LEU A 408 6.89 -41.53 39.83
N LEU A 409 5.93 -40.86 39.19
CA LEU A 409 5.69 -39.42 39.33
C LEU A 409 5.31 -39.05 40.77
N SER A 410 4.41 -39.83 41.39
CA SER A 410 3.97 -39.61 42.78
C SER A 410 5.10 -39.78 43.82
N ALA A 411 6.06 -40.68 43.57
CA ALA A 411 7.23 -40.81 44.44
C ALA A 411 8.27 -39.68 44.23
N VAL A 412 8.36 -39.12 43.03
CA VAL A 412 9.18 -37.92 42.77
C VAL A 412 8.54 -36.69 43.43
N ALA A 413 7.21 -36.61 43.46
CA ALA A 413 6.45 -35.52 44.11
C ALA A 413 6.68 -35.40 45.63
N VAL A 414 7.27 -36.42 46.27
CA VAL A 414 7.71 -36.37 47.68
C VAL A 414 9.02 -35.59 47.85
N GLN A 415 9.84 -35.48 46.79
CA GLN A 415 11.12 -34.75 46.80
C GLN A 415 10.96 -33.27 46.45
N GLY A 416 9.86 -32.90 45.81
CA GLY A 416 9.51 -31.54 45.41
C GLY A 416 8.39 -31.53 44.35
N PRO A 417 7.83 -30.37 43.98
CA PRO A 417 6.79 -30.27 42.96
C PRO A 417 7.23 -30.83 41.61
N VAL A 418 6.28 -31.40 40.85
CA VAL A 418 6.53 -31.96 39.51
C VAL A 418 5.63 -31.28 38.48
N LEU A 419 6.22 -30.83 37.37
CA LEU A 419 5.49 -30.29 36.22
C LEU A 419 5.69 -31.23 35.03
N VAL A 420 4.63 -31.91 34.61
CA VAL A 420 4.62 -32.83 33.47
C VAL A 420 3.98 -32.13 32.29
N ILE A 421 4.72 -31.93 31.20
CA ILE A 421 4.25 -31.28 29.98
C ILE A 421 4.18 -32.30 28.85
N ILE A 422 2.98 -32.50 28.29
CA ILE A 422 2.79 -33.31 27.09
C ILE A 422 2.40 -32.39 25.93
N ASP A 423 3.29 -32.29 24.94
CA ASP A 423 3.15 -31.41 23.77
C ASP A 423 2.71 -32.18 22.50
N ASP A 424 2.24 -31.44 21.50
CA ASP A 424 1.80 -31.93 20.17
C ASP A 424 0.64 -32.96 20.21
N LEU A 425 -0.28 -32.88 21.21
CA LEU A 425 -1.29 -33.93 21.47
C LEU A 425 -2.29 -34.21 20.33
N GLU A 426 -2.35 -33.37 19.29
CA GLU A 426 -3.13 -33.68 18.09
C GLU A 426 -2.61 -34.92 17.33
N TRP A 427 -1.42 -35.42 17.67
CA TRP A 427 -0.83 -36.66 17.12
C TRP A 427 -0.95 -37.87 18.07
N ALA A 428 -1.56 -37.71 19.26
CA ALA A 428 -1.78 -38.80 20.21
C ALA A 428 -2.66 -39.94 19.64
N THR A 429 -2.30 -41.19 19.95
CA THR A 429 -3.15 -42.36 19.65
C THR A 429 -4.35 -42.45 20.61
N SER A 430 -5.37 -43.24 20.26
CA SER A 430 -6.47 -43.56 21.17
C SER A 430 -6.00 -44.29 22.43
N ARG A 431 -4.95 -45.11 22.32
CA ARG A 431 -4.30 -45.84 23.42
C ARG A 431 -3.58 -44.88 24.37
N LEU A 432 -2.80 -43.93 23.85
CA LEU A 432 -2.19 -42.85 24.64
C LEU A 432 -3.23 -41.94 25.29
N THR A 433 -4.26 -41.55 24.55
CA THR A 433 -5.37 -40.71 25.06
C THR A 433 -6.05 -41.40 26.25
N THR A 434 -6.28 -42.71 26.16
CA THR A 434 -6.81 -43.53 27.26
C THR A 434 -5.81 -43.62 28.43
N ALA A 435 -4.50 -43.76 28.15
CA ALA A 435 -3.46 -43.81 29.17
C ALA A 435 -3.40 -42.50 29.99
N LEU A 436 -3.34 -41.35 29.31
CA LEU A 436 -3.31 -40.03 29.95
C LEU A 436 -4.59 -39.77 30.78
N ARG A 437 -5.76 -40.20 30.28
CA ARG A 437 -7.05 -40.13 31.02
C ARG A 437 -7.10 -41.01 32.27
N ARG A 438 -6.37 -42.12 32.32
CA ARG A 438 -6.26 -42.97 33.52
C ARG A 438 -5.16 -42.46 34.46
N LEU A 439 -4.11 -41.84 33.92
CA LEU A 439 -3.01 -41.26 34.69
C LEU A 439 -3.48 -40.12 35.61
N THR A 440 -4.44 -39.29 35.19
CA THR A 440 -5.01 -38.22 36.05
C THR A 440 -5.50 -38.75 37.40
N SER A 441 -6.13 -39.93 37.41
CA SER A 441 -6.65 -40.60 38.61
C SER A 441 -5.62 -41.42 39.39
N ALA A 442 -4.39 -41.55 38.87
CA ALA A 442 -3.30 -42.36 39.44
C ALA A 442 -2.16 -41.52 40.04
N LEU A 443 -2.24 -40.18 39.95
CA LEU A 443 -1.28 -39.25 40.53
C LEU A 443 -1.62 -38.91 41.99
N THR A 444 -0.60 -38.73 42.82
CA THR A 444 -0.71 -38.20 44.19
C THR A 444 0.49 -37.30 44.52
N GLY A 445 0.29 -36.31 45.41
CA GLY A 445 1.28 -35.27 45.68
C GLY A 445 1.20 -34.08 44.71
N PRO A 446 2.09 -33.09 44.84
CA PRO A 446 2.12 -31.88 44.02
C PRO A 446 2.61 -32.16 42.58
N VAL A 447 1.72 -32.68 41.72
CA VAL A 447 1.99 -32.97 40.30
C VAL A 447 1.01 -32.19 39.40
N MET A 448 1.52 -31.23 38.63
CA MET A 448 0.75 -30.55 37.59
C MET A 448 0.93 -31.28 36.25
N LEU A 449 -0.17 -31.66 35.60
CA LEU A 449 -0.18 -32.25 34.26
C LEU A 449 -0.67 -31.21 33.24
N LEU A 450 0.26 -30.67 32.45
CA LEU A 450 0.00 -29.72 31.38
C LEU A 450 -0.12 -30.44 30.03
N LEU A 451 -1.26 -30.28 29.38
CA LEU A 451 -1.61 -30.96 28.12
C LEU A 451 -1.80 -29.91 27.01
N LEU A 452 -1.01 -29.96 25.92
CA LEU A 452 -1.05 -28.97 24.83
C LEU A 452 -1.69 -29.59 23.56
N ASP A 453 -2.84 -29.08 23.14
CA ASP A 453 -3.69 -29.65 22.06
C ASP A 453 -4.15 -28.57 21.04
N ARG A 454 -4.76 -28.98 19.93
CA ARG A 454 -5.43 -28.08 18.96
C ARG A 454 -6.87 -27.76 19.40
N GLU A 455 -7.58 -26.96 18.61
CA GLU A 455 -8.89 -26.37 18.97
C GLU A 455 -10.06 -27.36 19.13
N ASN A 456 -9.86 -28.64 18.83
CA ASN A 456 -10.86 -29.70 19.01
C ASN A 456 -10.37 -30.69 20.10
N PRO A 457 -10.37 -30.30 21.38
CA PRO A 457 -9.58 -30.95 22.41
C PRO A 457 -10.01 -32.40 22.67
N ARG A 458 -9.06 -33.33 22.61
CA ARG A 458 -9.26 -34.77 22.82
C ARG A 458 -9.58 -35.14 24.27
N PHE A 459 -9.64 -34.13 25.14
CA PHE A 459 -9.91 -34.20 26.57
C PHE A 459 -11.06 -33.24 26.98
N ALA A 460 -11.93 -32.86 26.03
CA ALA A 460 -13.06 -31.92 26.21
C ALA A 460 -14.08 -32.29 27.30
N ASP A 461 -14.03 -33.52 27.80
CA ASP A 461 -14.90 -34.13 28.80
C ASP A 461 -14.21 -34.39 30.15
N LEU A 462 -12.91 -34.09 30.29
CA LEU A 462 -12.26 -34.09 31.61
C LEU A 462 -12.87 -32.97 32.48
N ALA A 463 -13.67 -33.38 33.46
CA ALA A 463 -14.42 -32.48 34.36
C ALA A 463 -13.54 -31.81 35.44
N THR A 464 -12.37 -32.36 35.72
CA THR A 464 -11.41 -31.87 36.73
C THR A 464 -10.16 -31.23 36.09
N ALA A 465 -10.28 -30.70 34.87
CA ALA A 465 -9.17 -30.09 34.15
C ALA A 465 -9.48 -28.63 33.79
N HIS A 466 -8.61 -27.73 34.22
CA HIS A 466 -8.62 -26.32 33.83
C HIS A 466 -8.31 -26.18 32.34
N ARG A 467 -8.81 -25.13 31.69
CA ARG A 467 -8.72 -24.97 30.23
C ARG A 467 -8.35 -23.54 29.85
N LEU A 468 -7.30 -23.41 29.07
CA LEU A 468 -6.73 -22.14 28.64
C LEU A 468 -6.67 -22.10 27.10
N ALA A 469 -7.63 -21.42 26.48
CA ALA A 469 -7.71 -21.29 25.03
C ALA A 469 -6.96 -20.03 24.57
N LEU A 470 -5.90 -20.20 23.77
CA LEU A 470 -5.07 -19.09 23.30
C LEU A 470 -5.67 -18.45 22.05
N SER A 471 -6.22 -17.25 22.18
CA SER A 471 -6.53 -16.36 21.06
C SER A 471 -5.26 -15.88 20.34
N PRO A 472 -5.31 -15.33 19.13
CA PRO A 472 -4.18 -14.59 18.55
C PRO A 472 -3.70 -13.43 19.43
N LEU A 473 -2.44 -13.02 19.26
CA LEU A 473 -1.88 -11.86 19.96
C LEU A 473 -2.64 -10.57 19.60
N PRO A 474 -2.80 -9.65 20.57
CA PRO A 474 -3.17 -8.25 20.32
C PRO A 474 -2.25 -7.57 19.29
N GLU A 475 -2.74 -6.54 18.58
CA GLU A 475 -1.99 -5.90 17.51
C GLU A 475 -0.75 -5.15 18.02
N ASP A 476 -0.84 -4.55 19.21
CA ASP A 476 0.24 -3.92 19.96
C ASP A 476 1.31 -4.94 20.40
N ALA A 477 0.90 -6.10 20.91
CA ALA A 477 1.82 -7.20 21.22
C ALA A 477 2.53 -7.74 19.96
N ALA A 478 1.79 -7.98 18.87
CA ALA A 478 2.35 -8.44 17.60
C ALA A 478 3.27 -7.39 16.95
N ARG A 479 2.99 -6.10 17.12
CA ARG A 479 3.83 -4.99 16.67
C ARG A 479 5.12 -4.88 17.50
N THR A 480 5.03 -5.11 18.81
CA THR A 480 6.20 -5.14 19.70
C THR A 480 7.10 -6.33 19.36
N LEU A 481 6.54 -7.52 19.12
CA LEU A 481 7.29 -8.69 18.65
C LEU A 481 7.96 -8.46 17.27
N LEU A 482 7.30 -7.74 16.35
CA LEU A 482 7.90 -7.31 15.08
C LEU A 482 9.07 -6.31 15.30
N LYS A 483 9.00 -5.46 16.32
CA LYS A 483 10.10 -4.55 16.70
C LYS A 483 11.28 -5.32 17.28
N GLU A 484 11.06 -6.31 18.15
CA GLU A 484 12.14 -7.16 18.68
C GLU A 484 12.89 -7.90 17.56
N TYR A 485 12.17 -8.44 16.57
CA TYR A 485 12.77 -9.18 15.46
C TYR A 485 13.60 -8.33 14.47
N LEU A 486 13.36 -7.01 14.38
CA LEU A 486 13.98 -6.15 13.36
C LEU A 486 14.72 -4.93 13.93
N GLY A 487 14.54 -4.59 15.21
CA GLY A 487 14.97 -3.32 15.78
C GLY A 487 14.23 -2.11 15.18
N GLU A 488 14.62 -0.91 15.61
CA GLU A 488 14.25 0.35 14.96
C GLU A 488 15.48 0.96 14.26
N PRO A 489 15.32 1.58 13.07
CA PRO A 489 14.08 1.84 12.34
C PRO A 489 13.84 0.87 11.16
N GLY A 490 13.67 -0.45 11.41
CA GLY A 490 13.76 -1.48 10.37
C GLY A 490 12.67 -1.55 9.28
N LEU A 491 11.54 -0.84 9.38
CA LEU A 491 10.48 -0.86 8.34
C LEU A 491 9.60 0.41 8.37
N SER A 492 9.05 0.78 7.21
CA SER A 492 8.03 1.84 7.11
C SER A 492 6.70 1.43 7.76
N ARG A 493 5.96 2.40 8.33
CA ARG A 493 4.65 2.16 8.96
C ARG A 493 3.65 1.43 8.05
N ALA A 494 3.67 1.72 6.75
CA ALA A 494 2.81 1.05 5.76
C ALA A 494 3.19 -0.43 5.56
N ASN A 495 4.49 -0.74 5.54
CA ASN A 495 4.97 -2.12 5.42
C ASN A 495 4.75 -2.91 6.73
N GLN A 496 4.98 -2.29 7.89
CA GLN A 496 4.64 -2.87 9.20
C GLN A 496 3.16 -3.25 9.29
N ALA A 497 2.26 -2.30 8.98
CA ALA A 497 0.82 -2.57 8.94
C ALA A 497 0.47 -3.66 7.91
N GLY A 498 1.14 -3.67 6.75
CA GLY A 498 0.99 -4.70 5.72
C GLY A 498 1.41 -6.10 6.17
N LEU A 499 2.47 -6.24 6.98
CA LEU A 499 2.89 -7.52 7.56
C LEU A 499 1.90 -7.97 8.65
N LEU A 500 1.62 -7.11 9.64
CA LEU A 500 0.73 -7.42 10.76
C LEU A 500 -0.68 -7.79 10.29
N ALA A 501 -1.21 -7.12 9.26
CA ALA A 501 -2.51 -7.41 8.65
C ALA A 501 -2.54 -8.69 7.78
N ARG A 502 -1.40 -9.33 7.50
CA ARG A 502 -1.34 -10.70 6.94
C ARG A 502 -1.29 -11.74 8.06
N VAL A 503 -0.52 -11.44 9.09
CA VAL A 503 -0.18 -12.33 10.22
C VAL A 503 -1.31 -12.49 11.23
N HIS A 504 -2.15 -11.47 11.42
CA HIS A 504 -3.31 -11.49 12.33
C HIS A 504 -3.01 -11.97 13.76
N GLY A 505 -1.82 -11.67 14.29
CA GLY A 505 -1.44 -12.00 15.67
C GLY A 505 -0.95 -13.43 15.92
N ASN A 506 -0.71 -14.27 14.90
CA ASN A 506 -0.07 -15.58 15.08
C ASN A 506 1.48 -15.43 15.04
N PRO A 507 2.23 -15.70 16.14
CA PRO A 507 3.68 -15.48 16.20
C PRO A 507 4.47 -16.27 15.15
N PHE A 508 4.04 -17.49 14.84
CA PHE A 508 4.68 -18.33 13.82
C PHE A 508 4.54 -17.73 12.42
N PHE A 509 3.37 -17.22 12.04
CA PHE A 509 3.18 -16.58 10.74
C PHE A 509 3.99 -15.28 10.60
N LEU A 510 4.26 -14.56 11.70
CA LEU A 510 5.18 -13.42 11.69
C LEU A 510 6.59 -13.87 11.33
N THR A 511 7.07 -14.89 12.06
CA THR A 511 8.43 -15.41 11.96
C THR A 511 8.69 -16.01 10.56
N GLU A 512 7.78 -16.84 10.05
CA GLU A 512 7.88 -17.44 8.72
C GLU A 512 7.82 -16.42 7.57
N LEU A 513 7.03 -15.35 7.73
CA LEU A 513 6.95 -14.29 6.73
C LEU A 513 8.23 -13.45 6.69
N LEU A 514 8.86 -13.17 7.84
CA LEU A 514 10.16 -12.51 7.90
C LEU A 514 11.26 -13.40 7.31
N ASN A 515 11.35 -14.67 7.72
CA ASN A 515 12.32 -15.64 7.18
C ASN A 515 12.26 -15.72 5.65
N LEU A 516 11.06 -15.85 5.07
CA LEU A 516 10.89 -15.90 3.61
C LEU A 516 11.35 -14.63 2.89
N LEU A 517 11.17 -13.46 3.50
CA LEU A 517 11.61 -12.20 2.88
C LEU A 517 13.14 -12.09 2.90
N VAL A 518 13.79 -12.58 3.96
CA VAL A 518 15.25 -12.68 4.05
C VAL A 518 15.82 -13.70 3.06
N ASP A 519 15.27 -14.92 3.00
CA ASP A 519 15.71 -15.99 2.08
C ASP A 519 15.59 -15.62 0.59
N ARG A 520 14.68 -14.70 0.26
CA ARG A 520 14.50 -14.15 -1.10
C ARG A 520 15.32 -12.88 -1.35
N GLY A 521 16.07 -12.37 -0.38
CA GLY A 521 16.81 -11.11 -0.47
C GLY A 521 15.93 -9.85 -0.46
N LEU A 522 14.60 -10.02 -0.36
CA LEU A 522 13.63 -8.91 -0.36
C LEU A 522 13.70 -8.09 0.92
N LEU A 523 14.00 -8.72 2.06
CA LEU A 523 14.29 -8.05 3.33
C LEU A 523 15.76 -8.29 3.68
N HIS A 524 16.58 -7.25 3.62
CA HIS A 524 18.02 -7.37 3.86
C HIS A 524 18.54 -6.21 4.71
N GLN A 525 19.71 -6.39 5.32
CA GLN A 525 20.38 -5.36 6.10
C GLN A 525 21.26 -4.48 5.19
N VAL A 526 21.23 -3.17 5.42
CA VAL A 526 22.15 -2.19 4.83
C VAL A 526 22.75 -1.33 5.95
N PRO A 527 23.93 -0.70 5.75
CA PRO A 527 24.43 0.33 6.65
C PRO A 527 23.41 1.46 6.82
N ASP A 528 23.25 1.95 8.04
CA ASP A 528 22.44 3.14 8.30
C ASP A 528 23.21 4.39 7.84
N PRO A 529 22.67 5.26 6.97
CA PRO A 529 23.33 6.51 6.58
C PRO A 529 23.55 7.48 7.76
N ASP A 530 22.77 7.35 8.84
CA ASP A 530 22.74 8.29 9.97
C ASP A 530 23.44 7.76 11.25
N GLY A 531 24.13 6.62 11.19
CA GLY A 531 24.92 6.09 12.33
C GLY A 531 25.59 4.72 12.09
N ASP A 532 26.37 4.23 13.06
CA ASP A 532 27.16 2.97 12.98
C ASP A 532 26.31 1.67 13.02
N GLY A 533 25.07 1.73 12.53
CA GLY A 533 24.07 0.65 12.60
C GLY A 533 23.89 -0.15 11.30
N LEU A 534 23.19 -1.28 11.42
CA LEU A 534 22.60 -2.00 10.30
C LEU A 534 21.07 -1.88 10.37
N ARG A 535 20.46 -1.25 9.37
CA ARG A 535 19.01 -1.13 9.24
C ARG A 535 18.47 -2.15 8.24
N TRP A 536 17.26 -2.65 8.48
CA TRP A 536 16.57 -3.48 7.51
C TRP A 536 15.90 -2.63 6.42
N VAL A 537 15.93 -3.13 5.18
CA VAL A 537 15.26 -2.54 4.02
C VAL A 537 14.45 -3.62 3.33
N LEU A 538 13.21 -3.28 2.92
CA LEU A 538 12.32 -4.14 2.16
C LEU A 538 12.23 -3.64 0.71
N GLU A 539 12.69 -4.45 -0.24
CA GLU A 539 12.52 -4.20 -1.68
C GLU A 539 11.12 -4.58 -2.18
N GLY A 540 10.53 -3.69 -2.98
CA GLY A 540 9.25 -3.93 -3.65
C GLY A 540 8.02 -3.82 -2.75
N SER A 541 6.98 -4.58 -3.08
CA SER A 541 5.66 -4.52 -2.43
C SER A 541 5.18 -5.92 -2.04
N LEU A 542 4.73 -6.04 -0.78
CA LEU A 542 4.19 -7.29 -0.19
C LEU A 542 2.95 -7.85 -0.91
N VAL A 543 2.36 -7.11 -1.86
CA VAL A 543 1.14 -7.49 -2.60
C VAL A 543 1.38 -8.64 -3.58
N GLU A 544 2.61 -8.84 -4.07
CA GLU A 544 2.94 -9.87 -5.07
C GLU A 544 3.71 -11.06 -4.50
N THR A 545 4.08 -11.03 -3.22
CA THR A 545 4.96 -12.03 -2.60
C THR A 545 4.24 -13.38 -2.37
N VAL A 546 4.70 -14.44 -3.03
CA VAL A 546 4.16 -15.81 -2.87
C VAL A 546 4.36 -16.31 -1.43
N LEU A 547 3.28 -16.81 -0.81
CA LEU A 547 3.23 -17.36 0.56
C LEU A 547 4.35 -18.40 0.86
N PRO A 548 4.87 -18.49 2.11
CA PRO A 548 5.83 -19.52 2.50
C PRO A 548 5.27 -20.93 2.31
N ALA A 549 6.14 -21.89 1.95
CA ALA A 549 5.73 -23.27 1.70
C ALA A 549 5.02 -23.90 2.92
N GLY A 550 5.55 -23.68 4.13
CA GLY A 550 4.94 -24.16 5.39
C GLY A 550 3.58 -23.53 5.71
N VAL A 551 3.28 -22.33 5.21
CA VAL A 551 1.94 -21.70 5.39
C VAL A 551 0.99 -22.11 4.25
N GLN A 552 1.52 -22.35 3.05
CA GLN A 552 0.73 -22.95 1.96
C GLN A 552 0.27 -24.35 2.33
N SER A 553 1.10 -25.19 2.97
CA SER A 553 0.69 -26.55 3.34
C SER A 553 -0.34 -26.58 4.47
N VAL A 554 -0.21 -25.76 5.53
CA VAL A 554 -1.25 -25.58 6.56
C VAL A 554 -2.61 -25.21 5.95
N LEU A 555 -2.62 -24.27 5.01
CA LEU A 555 -3.85 -23.78 4.38
C LEU A 555 -4.38 -24.75 3.31
N ALA A 556 -3.50 -25.44 2.57
CA ALA A 556 -3.90 -26.49 1.63
C ALA A 556 -4.53 -27.68 2.36
N ALA A 557 -3.97 -28.12 3.49
CA ALA A 557 -4.56 -29.15 4.34
C ALA A 557 -5.97 -28.76 4.84
N ARG A 558 -6.14 -27.51 5.32
CA ARG A 558 -7.46 -26.95 5.68
C ARG A 558 -8.44 -26.86 4.50
N ILE A 559 -7.96 -26.80 3.26
CA ILE A 559 -8.78 -26.75 2.04
C ILE A 559 -9.08 -28.16 1.49
N ASP A 560 -8.23 -29.14 1.78
CA ASP A 560 -8.40 -30.55 1.39
C ASP A 560 -9.36 -31.31 2.32
N ASP A 561 -9.51 -30.90 3.58
CA ASP A 561 -10.52 -31.39 4.53
C ASP A 561 -11.95 -30.81 4.27
N LEU A 562 -12.11 -30.04 3.18
CA LEU A 562 -13.41 -29.53 2.73
C LEU A 562 -14.09 -30.50 1.77
N ASP A 563 -15.41 -30.61 1.87
CA ASP A 563 -16.21 -31.32 0.87
C ASP A 563 -16.08 -30.67 -0.53
N PRO A 564 -16.39 -31.41 -1.62
CA PRO A 564 -16.23 -30.89 -2.99
C PRO A 564 -17.05 -29.64 -3.32
N SER A 565 -18.10 -29.32 -2.56
CA SER A 565 -18.94 -28.14 -2.75
C SER A 565 -18.37 -26.93 -2.01
N ALA A 566 -17.95 -27.09 -0.75
CA ALA A 566 -17.19 -26.09 0.01
C ALA A 566 -15.86 -25.74 -0.67
N LYS A 567 -15.08 -26.74 -1.12
CA LYS A 567 -13.83 -26.55 -1.86
C LYS A 567 -14.06 -25.80 -3.19
N ALA A 568 -15.19 -26.02 -3.86
CA ALA A 568 -15.57 -25.30 -5.08
C ALA A 568 -16.02 -23.85 -4.82
N ALA A 569 -16.85 -23.62 -3.79
CA ALA A 569 -17.33 -22.30 -3.39
C ALA A 569 -16.18 -21.38 -2.93
N LEU A 570 -15.27 -21.89 -2.09
CA LEU A 570 -14.09 -21.16 -1.64
C LEU A 570 -13.20 -20.73 -2.81
N ARG A 571 -13.01 -21.61 -3.79
CA ARG A 571 -12.25 -21.31 -5.03
C ARG A 571 -12.95 -20.29 -5.93
N ALA A 572 -14.28 -20.29 -6.01
CA ALA A 572 -15.03 -19.26 -6.73
C ALA A 572 -14.92 -17.89 -6.03
N ALA A 573 -15.12 -17.85 -4.71
CA ALA A 573 -14.91 -16.67 -3.88
C ALA A 573 -13.49 -16.10 -4.03
N ALA A 574 -12.48 -16.98 -4.09
CA ALA A 574 -11.07 -16.56 -4.18
C ALA A 574 -10.71 -15.89 -5.51
N VAL A 575 -11.40 -16.25 -6.60
CA VAL A 575 -11.30 -15.56 -7.91
C VAL A 575 -11.94 -14.16 -7.84
N LEU A 576 -13.08 -14.02 -7.16
CA LEU A 576 -13.81 -12.76 -7.02
C LEU A 576 -13.01 -11.74 -6.18
N GLY A 577 -12.46 -12.14 -5.03
CA GLY A 577 -11.56 -11.29 -4.25
C GLY A 577 -11.62 -11.50 -2.73
N PRO A 578 -10.88 -10.69 -1.94
CA PRO A 578 -10.92 -10.75 -0.47
C PRO A 578 -12.27 -10.31 0.11
N ARG A 579 -13.04 -9.51 -0.64
CA ARG A 579 -14.47 -9.27 -0.47
C ARG A 579 -15.17 -9.66 -1.76
N PHE A 580 -16.35 -10.29 -1.69
CA PHE A 580 -17.05 -10.82 -2.86
C PHE A 580 -18.59 -10.83 -2.69
N PRO A 581 -19.36 -10.67 -3.78
CA PRO A 581 -20.80 -10.91 -3.78
C PRO A 581 -21.08 -12.43 -3.85
N ALA A 582 -21.95 -12.95 -2.98
CA ALA A 582 -22.30 -14.37 -2.98
C ALA A 582 -23.07 -14.79 -4.25
N GLU A 583 -23.85 -13.89 -4.82
CA GLU A 583 -24.63 -14.07 -6.05
C GLU A 583 -23.78 -14.40 -7.29
N ALA A 584 -22.47 -14.13 -7.25
CA ALA A 584 -21.54 -14.49 -8.32
C ALA A 584 -21.00 -15.94 -8.20
N LEU A 585 -21.10 -16.57 -7.03
CA LEU A 585 -20.58 -17.92 -6.79
C LEU A 585 -21.21 -19.01 -7.66
N PRO A 586 -22.53 -19.02 -7.96
CA PRO A 586 -23.13 -20.04 -8.83
C PRO A 586 -22.55 -19.98 -10.25
N ALA A 587 -22.35 -18.76 -10.77
CA ALA A 587 -21.78 -18.51 -12.09
C ALA A 587 -20.27 -18.83 -12.14
N VAL A 588 -19.49 -18.35 -11.17
CA VAL A 588 -18.01 -18.48 -11.14
C VAL A 588 -17.55 -19.86 -10.63
N GLY A 589 -18.41 -20.58 -9.93
CA GLY A 589 -18.18 -21.94 -9.43
C GLY A 589 -18.78 -23.06 -10.30
N GLU A 590 -19.59 -22.72 -11.32
CA GLU A 590 -20.34 -23.65 -12.18
C GLU A 590 -21.26 -24.64 -11.42
N ARG A 591 -22.00 -24.17 -10.39
CA ARG A 591 -22.92 -25.02 -9.59
C ARG A 591 -24.23 -24.30 -9.20
N PRO A 592 -25.30 -25.03 -8.83
CA PRO A 592 -26.56 -24.44 -8.38
C PRO A 592 -26.43 -23.52 -7.15
N ALA A 593 -27.27 -22.48 -7.07
CA ALA A 593 -27.25 -21.51 -5.97
C ALA A 593 -27.45 -22.16 -4.59
N ALA A 594 -28.48 -22.99 -4.44
CA ALA A 594 -28.76 -23.74 -3.20
C ALA A 594 -27.67 -24.78 -2.82
N GLU A 595 -26.64 -24.98 -3.65
CA GLU A 595 -25.43 -25.73 -3.27
C GLU A 595 -24.35 -24.78 -2.75
N MET A 596 -24.14 -23.65 -3.43
CA MET A 596 -23.19 -22.59 -3.02
C MET A 596 -23.59 -21.93 -1.69
N GLU A 597 -24.88 -21.78 -1.41
CA GLU A 597 -25.40 -21.27 -0.14
C GLU A 597 -25.07 -22.22 1.04
N ARG A 598 -25.32 -23.52 0.88
CA ARG A 598 -24.95 -24.53 1.89
C ARG A 598 -23.43 -24.60 2.09
N ALA A 599 -22.68 -24.49 1.01
CA ALA A 599 -21.22 -24.40 1.05
C ALA A 599 -20.74 -23.16 1.83
N LEU A 600 -21.38 -22.00 1.69
CA LEU A 600 -21.04 -20.80 2.48
C LEU A 600 -21.28 -20.99 3.99
N SER A 601 -22.31 -21.74 4.40
CA SER A 601 -22.51 -22.10 5.82
C SER A 601 -21.34 -22.92 6.34
N VAL A 602 -20.95 -24.00 5.64
CA VAL A 602 -19.80 -24.85 6.00
C VAL A 602 -18.51 -24.03 6.06
N LEU A 603 -18.27 -23.15 5.09
CA LEU A 603 -17.09 -22.28 5.08
C LEU A 603 -17.10 -21.21 6.19
N THR A 604 -18.26 -20.89 6.76
CA THR A 604 -18.40 -19.99 7.92
C THR A 604 -18.15 -20.74 9.22
N GLU A 605 -18.69 -21.95 9.37
CA GLU A 605 -18.42 -22.87 10.50
C GLU A 605 -16.93 -23.23 10.58
N ARG A 606 -16.28 -23.49 9.44
CA ARG A 606 -14.83 -23.71 9.32
C ARG A 606 -13.99 -22.42 9.41
N GLN A 607 -14.59 -21.27 9.70
CA GLN A 607 -13.95 -19.96 9.84
C GLN A 607 -13.09 -19.50 8.64
N LEU A 608 -13.45 -19.89 7.41
CA LEU A 608 -12.74 -19.50 6.19
C LEU A 608 -13.33 -18.20 5.59
N VAL A 609 -14.64 -18.04 5.68
CA VAL A 609 -15.37 -16.82 5.27
C VAL A 609 -16.25 -16.28 6.41
N ARG A 610 -16.66 -15.01 6.30
CA ARG A 610 -17.67 -14.38 7.16
C ARG A 610 -18.73 -13.69 6.30
N PRO A 611 -20.01 -13.73 6.72
CA PRO A 611 -21.08 -12.96 6.07
C PRO A 611 -20.83 -11.45 6.18
N PRO A 612 -21.55 -10.64 5.36
CA PRO A 612 -21.64 -9.20 5.57
C PRO A 612 -22.17 -8.85 6.97
N ARG A 613 -21.81 -7.66 7.47
CA ARG A 613 -22.45 -7.04 8.65
C ARG A 613 -23.73 -6.31 8.21
N GLN A 614 -24.56 -5.88 9.16
CA GLN A 614 -25.67 -4.96 8.87
C GLN A 614 -25.14 -3.72 8.12
N GLY A 615 -25.78 -3.38 6.99
CA GLY A 615 -25.36 -2.30 6.10
C GLY A 615 -24.28 -2.67 5.07
N GLU A 616 -23.70 -3.87 5.12
CA GLU A 616 -22.79 -4.39 4.08
C GLU A 616 -23.51 -5.40 3.16
N THR A 617 -23.08 -5.50 1.90
CA THR A 617 -23.58 -6.48 0.91
C THR A 617 -22.58 -7.57 0.56
N LEU A 618 -21.30 -7.39 0.90
CA LEU A 618 -20.21 -8.27 0.48
C LEU A 618 -19.79 -9.24 1.60
N TRP A 619 -19.64 -10.51 1.23
CA TRP A 619 -18.96 -11.50 2.03
C TRP A 619 -17.46 -11.22 2.05
N ARG A 620 -16.76 -11.69 3.09
CA ARG A 620 -15.31 -11.50 3.25
C ARG A 620 -14.62 -12.80 3.64
N PHE A 621 -13.38 -12.98 3.23
CA PHE A 621 -12.52 -14.01 3.82
C PHE A 621 -12.16 -13.64 5.27
N VAL A 622 -12.00 -14.63 6.13
CA VAL A 622 -11.50 -14.41 7.51
C VAL A 622 -10.00 -14.08 7.49
N HIS A 623 -9.25 -14.82 6.67
CA HIS A 623 -7.81 -14.64 6.47
C HIS A 623 -7.52 -14.43 4.97
N PRO A 624 -6.87 -13.34 4.56
CA PRO A 624 -6.48 -13.12 3.16
C PRO A 624 -5.62 -14.26 2.59
N MET A 625 -4.77 -14.87 3.42
CA MET A 625 -3.91 -16.00 3.02
C MET A 625 -4.71 -17.23 2.61
N ALA A 626 -5.89 -17.48 3.21
CA ALA A 626 -6.79 -18.58 2.80
C ALA A 626 -7.39 -18.35 1.41
N ARG A 627 -7.71 -17.10 1.07
CA ARG A 627 -8.07 -16.70 -0.30
C ARG A 627 -6.93 -16.96 -1.26
N ASP A 628 -5.71 -16.57 -0.90
CA ASP A 628 -4.55 -16.71 -1.78
C ASP A 628 -4.13 -18.17 -1.98
N ALA A 629 -4.26 -19.02 -0.96
CA ALA A 629 -4.09 -20.48 -1.08
C ALA A 629 -5.18 -21.14 -1.96
N ALA A 630 -6.45 -20.78 -1.77
CA ALA A 630 -7.54 -21.27 -2.63
C ALA A 630 -7.38 -20.82 -4.09
N TYR A 631 -6.89 -19.60 -4.32
CA TYR A 631 -6.59 -19.07 -5.66
C TYR A 631 -5.32 -19.68 -6.26
N SER A 632 -4.25 -19.93 -5.47
CA SER A 632 -2.99 -20.51 -5.96
C SER A 632 -3.16 -21.96 -6.41
N GLY A 633 -4.04 -22.72 -5.75
CA GLY A 633 -4.36 -24.10 -6.10
C GLY A 633 -5.06 -24.29 -7.45
N LEU A 634 -5.71 -23.25 -8.00
CA LEU A 634 -6.35 -23.31 -9.31
C LEU A 634 -5.31 -23.28 -10.46
N PRO A 635 -5.47 -24.06 -11.55
CA PRO A 635 -4.72 -23.88 -12.79
C PRO A 635 -4.84 -22.48 -13.37
N LYS A 636 -3.81 -22.00 -14.08
CA LYS A 636 -3.84 -20.67 -14.75
C LYS A 636 -4.99 -20.55 -15.76
N VAL A 637 -5.27 -21.61 -16.52
CA VAL A 637 -6.38 -21.67 -17.49
C VAL A 637 -7.73 -21.55 -16.80
N GLU A 638 -7.91 -22.29 -15.70
CA GLU A 638 -9.15 -22.25 -14.90
C GLU A 638 -9.36 -20.88 -14.26
N ARG A 639 -8.30 -20.26 -13.72
CA ARG A 639 -8.36 -18.86 -13.24
C ARG A 639 -8.74 -17.89 -14.37
N ALA A 640 -8.21 -18.07 -15.58
CA ALA A 640 -8.54 -17.20 -16.72
C ALA A 640 -10.04 -17.31 -17.09
N ARG A 641 -10.56 -18.53 -17.22
CA ARG A 641 -11.98 -18.79 -17.51
C ARG A 641 -12.90 -18.27 -16.41
N ARG A 642 -12.58 -18.52 -15.13
CA ARG A 642 -13.37 -18.02 -13.99
C ARG A 642 -13.36 -16.49 -13.89
N HIS A 643 -12.23 -15.83 -14.14
CA HIS A 643 -12.20 -14.36 -14.22
C HIS A 643 -13.02 -13.83 -15.41
N ALA A 644 -12.99 -14.50 -16.57
CA ALA A 644 -13.85 -14.10 -17.68
C ALA A 644 -15.34 -14.25 -17.31
N THR A 645 -15.72 -15.33 -16.65
CA THR A 645 -17.10 -15.53 -16.16
C THR A 645 -17.50 -14.52 -15.09
N ALA A 646 -16.60 -14.17 -14.16
CA ALA A 646 -16.85 -13.11 -13.18
C ALA A 646 -17.07 -11.75 -13.86
N ALA A 647 -16.26 -11.40 -14.87
CA ALA A 647 -16.43 -10.17 -15.64
C ALA A 647 -17.76 -10.14 -16.43
N ARG A 648 -18.18 -11.27 -17.03
CA ARG A 648 -19.49 -11.35 -17.71
C ARG A 648 -20.65 -11.22 -16.72
N TRP A 649 -20.61 -11.91 -15.59
CA TRP A 649 -21.60 -11.79 -14.51
C TRP A 649 -21.70 -10.33 -14.01
N GLY A 650 -20.56 -9.66 -13.85
CA GLY A 650 -20.51 -8.26 -13.42
C GLY A 650 -21.24 -7.29 -14.35
N VAL A 651 -21.26 -7.55 -15.66
CA VAL A 651 -22.02 -6.75 -16.64
C VAL A 651 -23.53 -6.96 -16.51
N THR A 652 -23.97 -8.18 -16.19
CA THR A 652 -25.39 -8.57 -16.24
C THR A 652 -26.14 -8.48 -14.91
N ALA A 653 -25.43 -8.57 -13.77
CA ALA A 653 -26.04 -8.78 -12.46
C ALA A 653 -25.73 -7.69 -11.42
N MET A 654 -24.64 -6.93 -11.55
CA MET A 654 -24.31 -5.90 -10.56
C MET A 654 -25.17 -4.64 -10.74
N ILE A 655 -26.01 -4.36 -9.74
CA ILE A 655 -26.77 -3.11 -9.62
C ILE A 655 -25.97 -2.17 -8.70
N GLY A 656 -25.69 -0.96 -9.16
CA GLY A 656 -24.94 0.05 -8.39
C GLY A 656 -24.33 1.15 -9.26
N PRO A 657 -23.48 2.02 -8.69
CA PRO A 657 -22.80 3.08 -9.44
C PRO A 657 -21.99 2.52 -10.62
N SER A 658 -22.17 3.07 -11.81
CA SER A 658 -21.52 2.61 -13.06
C SER A 658 -19.99 2.51 -12.96
N ARG A 659 -19.36 3.31 -12.09
CA ARG A 659 -17.92 3.25 -11.77
C ARG A 659 -17.52 1.95 -11.05
N GLU A 660 -18.31 1.47 -10.09
CA GLU A 660 -17.99 0.26 -9.32
C GLU A 660 -18.12 -0.99 -10.21
N VAL A 661 -19.24 -1.11 -10.92
CA VAL A 661 -19.48 -2.17 -11.91
C VAL A 661 -18.36 -2.18 -12.95
N SER A 662 -17.99 -1.02 -13.50
CA SER A 662 -16.91 -0.94 -14.48
C SER A 662 -15.54 -1.27 -13.87
N THR A 663 -15.29 -0.97 -12.60
CA THR A 663 -14.02 -1.32 -11.90
C THR A 663 -13.89 -2.84 -11.76
N PHE A 664 -14.95 -3.52 -11.30
CA PHE A 664 -15.00 -4.97 -11.16
C PHE A 664 -14.83 -5.68 -12.51
N VAL A 665 -15.60 -5.28 -13.53
CA VAL A 665 -15.52 -5.85 -14.89
C VAL A 665 -14.15 -5.61 -15.53
N ALA A 666 -13.58 -4.41 -15.39
CA ALA A 666 -12.25 -4.08 -15.91
C ALA A 666 -11.15 -4.97 -15.30
N ALA A 667 -11.11 -5.06 -13.96
CA ALA A 667 -10.10 -5.84 -13.25
C ALA A 667 -10.14 -7.34 -13.60
N HIS A 668 -11.33 -7.93 -13.64
CA HIS A 668 -11.48 -9.35 -13.98
C HIS A 668 -11.25 -9.63 -15.47
N ALA A 669 -11.72 -8.79 -16.39
CA ALA A 669 -11.48 -8.98 -17.83
C ALA A 669 -9.98 -8.87 -18.18
N LEU A 670 -9.27 -7.91 -17.56
CA LEU A 670 -7.81 -7.78 -17.73
C LEU A 670 -7.07 -9.00 -17.18
N ARG A 671 -7.43 -9.47 -15.99
CA ARG A 671 -6.79 -10.65 -15.38
C ARG A 671 -7.06 -11.93 -16.17
N ALA A 672 -8.24 -12.08 -16.77
CA ALA A 672 -8.56 -13.18 -17.68
C ALA A 672 -7.66 -13.14 -18.93
N TYR A 673 -7.55 -11.97 -19.56
CA TYR A 673 -6.70 -11.75 -20.74
C TYR A 673 -5.21 -12.02 -20.46
N ASP A 674 -4.67 -11.50 -19.36
CA ASP A 674 -3.26 -11.70 -18.99
C ASP A 674 -2.93 -13.17 -18.75
N LEU A 675 -3.82 -13.90 -18.06
CA LEU A 675 -3.64 -15.34 -17.81
C LEU A 675 -3.76 -16.15 -19.11
N ALA A 676 -4.76 -15.86 -19.95
CA ALA A 676 -4.95 -16.53 -21.24
C ALA A 676 -3.78 -16.30 -22.21
N ALA A 677 -3.27 -15.06 -22.27
CA ALA A 677 -2.07 -14.72 -23.04
C ALA A 677 -0.82 -15.42 -22.50
N SER A 678 -0.63 -15.46 -21.18
CA SER A 678 0.52 -16.15 -20.55
C SER A 678 0.53 -17.68 -20.75
N MET A 679 -0.63 -18.25 -21.11
CA MET A 679 -0.82 -19.67 -21.41
C MET A 679 -0.97 -19.95 -22.91
N ALA A 680 -0.86 -18.93 -23.77
CA ALA A 680 -1.05 -19.01 -25.23
C ALA A 680 -2.34 -19.76 -25.66
N LEU A 681 -3.46 -19.48 -24.98
CA LEU A 681 -4.72 -20.21 -25.21
C LEU A 681 -5.29 -20.01 -26.62
N PRO A 682 -5.92 -21.05 -27.21
CA PRO A 682 -6.69 -20.93 -28.46
C PRO A 682 -7.70 -19.79 -28.43
N ALA A 683 -7.93 -19.14 -29.58
CA ALA A 683 -8.75 -17.91 -29.66
C ALA A 683 -10.23 -18.12 -29.30
N ASP A 684 -10.71 -19.36 -29.35
CA ASP A 684 -12.03 -19.84 -28.99
C ASP A 684 -12.19 -20.20 -27.49
N ASP A 685 -11.12 -20.17 -26.69
CA ASP A 685 -11.22 -20.47 -25.25
C ASP A 685 -12.14 -19.46 -24.52
N PRO A 686 -13.09 -19.92 -23.67
CA PRO A 686 -13.97 -19.05 -22.89
C PRO A 686 -13.26 -17.97 -22.06
N ALA A 687 -11.97 -18.12 -21.75
CA ALA A 687 -11.16 -17.08 -21.11
C ALA A 687 -11.11 -15.74 -21.89
N TRP A 688 -11.28 -15.77 -23.22
CA TRP A 688 -11.27 -14.55 -24.04
C TRP A 688 -12.62 -13.82 -24.11
N SER A 689 -13.71 -14.45 -23.66
CA SER A 689 -15.09 -13.94 -23.81
C SER A 689 -15.38 -12.62 -23.07
N ALA A 690 -14.52 -12.19 -22.14
CA ALA A 690 -14.70 -10.95 -21.37
C ALA A 690 -14.03 -9.72 -22.01
N ARG A 691 -13.34 -9.85 -23.15
CA ARG A 691 -12.50 -8.78 -23.72
C ARG A 691 -13.26 -7.51 -24.10
N GLU A 692 -14.42 -7.66 -24.72
CA GLU A 692 -15.28 -6.55 -25.16
C GLU A 692 -15.88 -5.80 -23.96
N ALA A 693 -16.49 -6.53 -23.03
CA ALA A 693 -16.96 -6.01 -21.74
C ALA A 693 -15.86 -5.26 -20.98
N GLY A 694 -14.66 -5.83 -20.92
CA GLY A 694 -13.47 -5.23 -20.34
C GLY A 694 -13.02 -3.96 -21.05
N PHE A 695 -13.03 -3.93 -22.39
CA PHE A 695 -12.73 -2.73 -23.17
C PHE A 695 -13.68 -1.58 -22.80
N HIS A 696 -15.00 -1.78 -22.91
CA HIS A 696 -15.96 -0.72 -22.61
C HIS A 696 -15.92 -0.28 -21.14
N ALA A 697 -15.66 -1.20 -20.20
CA ALA A 697 -15.46 -0.88 -18.79
C ALA A 697 -14.24 0.04 -18.57
N HIS A 698 -13.07 -0.30 -19.15
CA HIS A 698 -11.88 0.56 -19.09
C HIS A 698 -12.13 1.94 -19.73
N VAL A 699 -12.83 2.00 -20.86
CA VAL A 699 -13.14 3.26 -21.55
C VAL A 699 -14.07 4.16 -20.71
N ARG A 700 -15.06 3.60 -20.02
CA ARG A 700 -15.91 4.38 -19.08
C ARG A 700 -15.10 4.92 -17.90
N LEU A 701 -14.25 4.10 -17.29
CA LEU A 701 -13.36 4.53 -16.21
C LEU A 701 -12.39 5.61 -16.69
N ALA A 702 -11.81 5.46 -17.89
CA ALA A 702 -10.90 6.45 -18.45
C ALA A 702 -11.58 7.79 -18.74
N ARG A 703 -12.82 7.79 -19.26
CA ARG A 703 -13.61 9.03 -19.41
C ARG A 703 -13.92 9.67 -18.06
N SER A 704 -14.19 8.88 -17.02
CA SER A 704 -14.35 9.36 -15.64
C SER A 704 -13.04 9.83 -14.98
N ALA A 705 -11.88 9.41 -15.50
CA ALA A 705 -10.57 9.95 -15.12
C ALA A 705 -10.28 11.27 -15.83
N LEU A 706 -10.42 11.32 -17.17
CA LEU A 706 -10.29 12.55 -17.97
C LEU A 706 -11.26 13.65 -17.53
N ALA A 707 -12.48 13.32 -17.12
CA ALA A 707 -13.44 14.31 -16.62
C ALA A 707 -13.04 14.98 -15.30
N ARG A 708 -12.04 14.42 -14.59
CA ARG A 708 -11.44 14.91 -13.33
C ARG A 708 -9.95 15.24 -13.51
N ASP A 709 -9.50 15.45 -14.74
CA ASP A 709 -8.10 15.72 -15.15
C ASP A 709 -7.05 14.71 -14.65
N ASP A 710 -7.50 13.50 -14.30
CA ASP A 710 -6.68 12.35 -13.91
C ASP A 710 -6.10 11.66 -15.17
N HIS A 711 -5.29 12.41 -15.91
CA HIS A 711 -4.72 11.98 -17.19
C HIS A 711 -3.81 10.74 -17.03
N ARG A 712 -3.22 10.53 -15.85
CA ARG A 712 -2.41 9.35 -15.55
C ARG A 712 -3.25 8.08 -15.52
N ALA A 713 -4.29 8.03 -14.67
CA ALA A 713 -5.18 6.86 -14.66
C ALA A 713 -5.87 6.68 -16.01
N ALA A 714 -6.25 7.78 -16.69
CA ALA A 714 -6.82 7.71 -18.04
C ALA A 714 -5.88 7.01 -19.04
N ALA A 715 -4.60 7.40 -19.11
CA ALA A 715 -3.65 6.77 -20.02
C ALA A 715 -3.48 5.27 -19.75
N ASP A 716 -3.31 4.87 -18.50
CA ASP A 716 -3.14 3.46 -18.11
C ASP A 716 -4.41 2.62 -18.39
N LEU A 717 -5.59 3.18 -18.13
CA LEU A 717 -6.88 2.55 -18.45
C LEU A 717 -7.08 2.41 -19.97
N LEU A 718 -6.73 3.43 -20.77
CA LEU A 718 -6.83 3.41 -22.23
C LEU A 718 -5.75 2.53 -22.88
N ALA A 719 -4.61 2.30 -22.22
CA ALA A 719 -3.64 1.29 -22.60
C ALA A 719 -4.24 -0.12 -22.46
N ASN A 720 -4.82 -0.42 -21.30
CA ASN A 720 -5.45 -1.71 -21.04
C ASN A 720 -6.70 -1.97 -21.90
N ALA A 721 -7.51 -0.93 -22.18
CA ALA A 721 -8.58 -1.01 -23.19
C ALA A 721 -8.02 -1.47 -24.55
N ARG A 722 -6.98 -0.82 -25.08
CA ARG A 722 -6.38 -1.15 -26.38
C ARG A 722 -5.74 -2.55 -26.43
N ARG A 723 -5.28 -3.08 -25.29
CA ARG A 723 -4.82 -4.49 -25.16
C ARG A 723 -6.00 -5.45 -25.32
N LEU A 724 -7.08 -5.21 -24.58
CA LEU A 724 -8.29 -6.03 -24.60
C LEU A 724 -9.00 -6.01 -25.96
N GLY A 725 -9.21 -4.83 -26.55
CA GLY A 725 -10.02 -4.66 -27.77
C GLY A 725 -9.38 -5.10 -29.09
N ARG A 726 -8.07 -5.37 -29.14
CA ARG A 726 -7.32 -5.70 -30.37
C ARG A 726 -7.96 -6.86 -31.15
N GLY A 727 -8.58 -6.57 -32.30
CA GLY A 727 -9.21 -7.58 -33.16
C GLY A 727 -10.49 -8.20 -32.58
N VAL A 728 -11.16 -7.46 -31.70
CA VAL A 728 -12.51 -7.76 -31.17
C VAL A 728 -13.42 -6.53 -31.34
N ILE A 729 -12.86 -5.34 -31.15
CA ILE A 729 -13.55 -4.06 -31.32
C ILE A 729 -13.35 -3.51 -32.73
N ASP A 730 -14.38 -2.87 -33.27
CA ASP A 730 -14.38 -2.19 -34.56
C ASP A 730 -13.32 -1.09 -34.66
N GLY A 731 -12.88 -0.82 -35.90
CA GLY A 731 -11.85 0.17 -36.20
C GLY A 731 -12.16 1.56 -35.66
N ASP A 732 -13.41 2.04 -35.81
CA ASP A 732 -13.81 3.37 -35.34
C ASP A 732 -13.78 3.51 -33.80
N ASP A 733 -14.04 2.44 -33.04
CA ASP A 733 -14.01 2.49 -31.57
C ASP A 733 -12.59 2.34 -31.00
N ASP A 734 -11.74 1.48 -31.60
CA ASP A 734 -10.29 1.49 -31.31
C ASP A 734 -9.66 2.86 -31.66
N ILE A 735 -10.13 3.53 -32.70
CA ILE A 735 -9.70 4.89 -33.05
C ILE A 735 -10.16 5.92 -32.02
N LYS A 736 -11.43 5.92 -31.58
CA LYS A 736 -11.91 6.83 -30.51
C LYS A 736 -11.05 6.68 -29.26
N VAL A 737 -10.71 5.44 -28.89
CA VAL A 737 -9.83 5.15 -27.74
C VAL A 737 -8.38 5.59 -27.98
N ARG A 738 -7.85 5.52 -29.21
CA ARG A 738 -6.54 6.08 -29.55
C ARG A 738 -6.49 7.60 -29.45
N ILE A 739 -7.55 8.30 -29.83
CA ILE A 739 -7.63 9.77 -29.73
C ILE A 739 -7.64 10.18 -28.25
N LEU A 740 -8.49 9.56 -27.42
CA LEU A 740 -8.51 9.79 -25.96
C LEU A 740 -7.18 9.44 -25.29
N HIS A 741 -6.49 8.39 -25.75
CA HIS A 741 -5.18 8.01 -25.21
C HIS A 741 -4.11 9.03 -25.63
N ALA A 742 -4.13 9.50 -26.88
CA ALA A 742 -3.24 10.57 -27.33
C ALA A 742 -3.47 11.87 -26.53
N GLU A 743 -4.73 12.24 -26.26
CA GLU A 743 -5.09 13.39 -25.41
C GLU A 743 -4.49 13.25 -24.00
N ALA A 744 -4.69 12.13 -23.33
CA ALA A 744 -4.09 11.84 -22.02
C ALA A 744 -2.54 11.93 -22.05
N LEU A 745 -1.90 11.45 -23.12
CA LEU A 745 -0.44 11.51 -23.29
C LEU A 745 0.09 12.92 -23.60
N VAL A 746 -0.68 13.78 -24.27
CA VAL A 746 -0.34 15.19 -24.49
C VAL A 746 -0.27 15.93 -23.15
N TRP A 747 -1.27 15.74 -22.29
CA TRP A 747 -1.30 16.33 -20.94
C TRP A 747 -0.17 15.79 -20.06
N LEU A 748 0.13 14.50 -20.13
CA LEU A 748 1.30 13.89 -19.47
C LEU A 748 2.66 14.24 -20.10
N ARG A 749 2.72 15.16 -21.08
CA ARG A 749 3.93 15.56 -21.83
C ARG A 749 4.67 14.40 -22.53
N ARG A 750 4.02 13.25 -22.75
CA ARG A 750 4.54 12.05 -23.44
C ARG A 750 4.34 12.15 -24.95
N LEU A 751 4.90 13.22 -25.54
CA LEU A 751 4.52 13.73 -26.87
C LEU A 751 4.76 12.71 -28.01
N ASP A 752 5.87 11.96 -27.98
CA ASP A 752 6.17 10.93 -28.99
C ASP A 752 5.28 9.69 -28.90
N GLU A 753 4.70 9.40 -27.73
CA GLU A 753 3.71 8.35 -27.58
C GLU A 753 2.33 8.83 -28.05
N ALA A 754 1.98 10.09 -27.77
CA ALA A 754 0.78 10.73 -28.30
C ALA A 754 0.78 10.73 -29.83
N GLU A 755 1.87 11.16 -30.47
CA GLU A 755 1.97 11.19 -31.94
C GLU A 755 1.87 9.78 -32.55
N ARG A 756 2.48 8.76 -31.91
CA ARG A 756 2.35 7.35 -32.32
C ARG A 756 0.94 6.79 -32.11
N ALA A 757 0.25 7.17 -31.04
CA ALA A 757 -1.12 6.76 -30.76
C ALA A 757 -2.12 7.38 -31.76
N LEU A 758 -1.92 8.65 -32.11
CA LEU A 758 -2.81 9.47 -32.94
C LEU A 758 -2.65 9.19 -34.45
N ARG A 759 -1.45 8.79 -34.91
CA ARG A 759 -1.12 8.57 -36.34
C ARG A 759 -2.13 7.74 -37.15
N PRO A 760 -2.81 6.71 -36.63
CA PRO A 760 -3.87 6.00 -37.37
C PRO A 760 -5.12 6.85 -37.60
N ALA A 761 -5.53 7.66 -36.61
CA ALA A 761 -6.73 8.50 -36.68
C ALA A 761 -6.61 9.62 -37.72
N LEU A 762 -5.41 10.19 -37.87
CA LEU A 762 -5.10 11.23 -38.87
C LEU A 762 -5.23 10.77 -40.33
N ARG A 763 -5.41 9.46 -40.58
CA ARG A 763 -5.59 8.89 -41.93
C ARG A 763 -7.05 8.65 -42.31
N LEU A 764 -8.00 8.95 -41.42
CA LEU A 764 -9.41 8.70 -41.66
C LEU A 764 -10.11 9.86 -42.39
N ASN A 765 -11.11 9.51 -43.19
CA ASN A 765 -12.00 10.46 -43.86
C ASN A 765 -13.30 10.73 -43.09
N THR A 766 -13.62 9.95 -42.06
CA THR A 766 -14.79 10.14 -41.16
C THR A 766 -14.72 11.52 -40.49
N PRO A 767 -15.62 12.48 -40.79
CA PRO A 767 -15.43 13.88 -40.40
C PRO A 767 -15.32 14.12 -38.89
N SER A 768 -16.16 13.45 -38.08
CA SER A 768 -16.14 13.57 -36.61
C SER A 768 -14.83 13.04 -35.99
N LEU A 769 -14.41 11.83 -36.34
CA LEU A 769 -13.13 11.27 -35.87
C LEU A 769 -11.94 12.10 -36.33
N ARG A 770 -11.99 12.66 -37.55
CA ARG A 770 -10.98 13.57 -38.06
C ARG A 770 -10.95 14.88 -37.27
N ALA A 771 -12.11 15.45 -36.92
CA ALA A 771 -12.19 16.64 -36.07
C ALA A 771 -11.52 16.40 -34.71
N SER A 772 -11.91 15.33 -34.00
CA SER A 772 -11.30 15.00 -32.70
C SER A 772 -9.80 14.70 -32.80
N ALA A 773 -9.36 13.99 -33.85
CA ALA A 773 -7.94 13.67 -34.03
C ALA A 773 -7.09 14.91 -34.34
N TYR A 774 -7.56 15.82 -35.17
CA TYR A 774 -6.86 17.07 -35.47
C TYR A 774 -6.93 18.08 -34.31
N ALA A 775 -7.98 18.03 -33.48
CA ALA A 775 -8.07 18.83 -32.26
C ALA A 775 -6.99 18.46 -31.23
N VAL A 776 -6.71 17.16 -31.06
CA VAL A 776 -5.60 16.65 -30.22
C VAL A 776 -4.23 16.87 -30.88
N LEU A 777 -4.14 16.81 -32.22
CA LEU A 777 -2.91 17.17 -32.94
C LEU A 777 -2.53 18.65 -32.74
N GLY A 778 -3.52 19.53 -32.67
CA GLY A 778 -3.31 20.96 -32.36
C GLY A 778 -2.65 21.15 -31.00
N GLU A 779 -3.21 20.55 -29.95
CA GLU A 779 -2.65 20.61 -28.59
C GLU A 779 -1.26 19.96 -28.51
N LEU A 780 -1.05 18.81 -29.18
CA LEU A 780 0.25 18.17 -29.30
C LEU A 780 1.29 19.10 -29.94
N ARG A 781 0.97 19.75 -31.06
CA ARG A 781 1.88 20.69 -31.74
C ARG A 781 2.10 21.96 -30.91
N GLN A 782 1.09 22.47 -30.20
CA GLN A 782 1.24 23.59 -29.25
C GLN A 782 2.21 23.23 -28.12
N LYS A 783 2.03 22.06 -27.49
CA LYS A 783 2.91 21.57 -26.41
C LYS A 783 4.33 21.19 -26.89
N GLN A 784 4.54 21.05 -28.21
CA GLN A 784 5.86 20.97 -28.88
C GLN A 784 6.43 22.35 -29.29
N GLY A 785 5.77 23.48 -28.99
CA GLY A 785 6.19 24.83 -29.41
C GLY A 785 5.90 25.18 -30.87
N ARG A 786 5.24 24.29 -31.63
CA ARG A 786 5.00 24.41 -33.07
C ARG A 786 3.69 25.16 -33.35
N GLY A 787 3.63 26.42 -32.93
CA GLY A 787 2.39 27.22 -32.86
C GLY A 787 1.59 27.32 -34.17
N GLU A 788 2.25 27.51 -35.32
CA GLU A 788 1.56 27.62 -36.60
C GLU A 788 1.04 26.26 -37.13
N GLU A 789 1.76 25.17 -36.85
CA GLU A 789 1.22 23.82 -37.12
C GLU A 789 0.07 23.47 -36.18
N ALA A 790 0.07 23.97 -34.95
CA ALA A 790 -1.07 23.86 -34.04
C ALA A 790 -2.28 24.61 -34.60
N ARG A 791 -2.09 25.85 -35.07
CA ARG A 791 -3.12 26.66 -35.75
C ARG A 791 -3.71 25.91 -36.94
N GLN A 792 -2.88 25.45 -37.88
CA GLN A 792 -3.34 24.74 -39.07
C GLN A 792 -4.02 23.42 -38.74
N SER A 793 -3.58 22.71 -37.69
CA SER A 793 -4.24 21.50 -37.20
C SER A 793 -5.64 21.79 -36.64
N LEU A 794 -5.79 22.84 -35.84
CA LEU A 794 -7.09 23.23 -35.28
C LEU A 794 -8.06 23.83 -36.32
N ILE A 795 -7.56 24.53 -37.35
CA ILE A 795 -8.37 24.91 -38.52
C ILE A 795 -8.89 23.65 -39.23
N THR A 796 -8.01 22.66 -39.45
CA THR A 796 -8.40 21.37 -40.05
C THR A 796 -9.41 20.61 -39.19
N ALA A 797 -9.35 20.75 -37.85
CA ALA A 797 -10.34 20.21 -36.93
C ALA A 797 -11.70 20.91 -37.05
N LEU A 798 -11.71 22.24 -37.10
CA LEU A 798 -12.90 23.07 -37.29
C LEU A 798 -13.61 22.75 -38.61
N ASP A 799 -12.88 22.68 -39.72
CA ASP A 799 -13.42 22.28 -41.03
C ASP A 799 -13.97 20.86 -41.04
N ALA A 800 -13.40 19.95 -40.24
CA ALA A 800 -13.89 18.59 -40.10
C ALA A 800 -15.15 18.52 -39.22
N ALA A 801 -15.24 19.34 -38.17
CA ALA A 801 -16.42 19.46 -37.32
C ALA A 801 -17.63 20.07 -38.08
N HIS A 802 -17.41 21.14 -38.85
CA HIS A 802 -18.43 21.70 -39.75
C HIS A 802 -18.96 20.64 -40.74
N ARG A 803 -18.07 19.84 -41.35
CA ARG A 803 -18.46 18.73 -42.25
C ARG A 803 -19.08 17.53 -41.54
N ALA A 804 -18.96 17.43 -40.22
CA ALA A 804 -19.64 16.43 -39.40
C ALA A 804 -21.07 16.87 -38.99
N GLY A 805 -21.38 18.17 -39.09
CA GLY A 805 -22.57 18.75 -38.46
C GLY A 805 -22.49 18.81 -36.92
N ASP A 806 -21.29 18.68 -36.36
CA ASP A 806 -21.07 18.59 -34.91
C ASP A 806 -20.77 19.98 -34.33
N ASP A 807 -21.82 20.77 -34.10
CA ASP A 807 -21.78 22.09 -33.47
C ASP A 807 -21.00 22.12 -32.13
N ARG A 808 -21.01 21.01 -31.37
CA ARG A 808 -20.25 20.88 -30.10
C ARG A 808 -18.75 20.76 -30.37
N ALA A 809 -18.35 19.97 -31.37
CA ALA A 809 -16.96 19.91 -31.83
C ALA A 809 -16.51 21.22 -32.52
N VAL A 810 -17.41 21.95 -33.20
CA VAL A 810 -17.15 23.30 -33.74
C VAL A 810 -16.85 24.27 -32.59
N ALA A 811 -17.72 24.36 -31.59
CA ALA A 811 -17.53 25.22 -30.42
C ALA A 811 -16.22 24.90 -29.65
N ALA A 812 -15.91 23.62 -29.46
CA ALA A 812 -14.66 23.19 -28.85
C ALA A 812 -13.43 23.56 -29.69
N SER A 813 -13.50 23.44 -31.01
CA SER A 813 -12.41 23.80 -31.94
C SER A 813 -12.18 25.31 -31.98
N LEU A 814 -13.24 26.11 -31.99
CA LEU A 814 -13.17 27.57 -31.88
C LEU A 814 -12.55 28.01 -30.55
N ARG A 815 -12.92 27.38 -29.42
CA ARG A 815 -12.31 27.66 -28.11
C ARG A 815 -10.82 27.31 -28.07
N ARG A 816 -10.40 26.16 -28.63
CA ARG A 816 -8.98 25.78 -28.74
C ARG A 816 -8.22 26.74 -29.68
N LEU A 817 -8.82 27.19 -30.78
CA LEU A 817 -8.24 28.22 -31.67
C LEU A 817 -8.09 29.57 -30.97
N GLY A 818 -9.12 30.02 -30.24
CA GLY A 818 -9.07 31.27 -29.48
C GLY A 818 -7.95 31.27 -28.44
N LEU A 819 -7.65 30.12 -27.83
CA LEU A 819 -6.52 29.97 -26.90
C LEU A 819 -5.16 30.17 -27.59
N LEU A 820 -4.99 29.69 -28.83
CA LEU A 820 -3.78 29.98 -29.63
C LEU A 820 -3.69 31.46 -30.02
N GLU A 821 -4.80 32.10 -30.39
CA GLU A 821 -4.82 33.53 -30.71
C GLU A 821 -4.50 34.39 -29.47
N TYR A 822 -5.02 34.01 -28.30
CA TYR A 822 -4.74 34.65 -27.01
C TYR A 822 -3.26 34.52 -26.62
N SER A 823 -2.71 33.30 -26.72
CA SER A 823 -1.29 33.03 -26.46
C SER A 823 -0.36 33.77 -27.42
N ALA A 824 -0.84 34.11 -28.62
CA ALA A 824 -0.12 34.91 -29.62
C ALA A 824 -0.43 36.42 -29.53
N GLY A 825 -0.98 36.91 -28.41
CA GLY A 825 -1.28 38.32 -28.17
C GLY A 825 -2.46 38.89 -28.97
N ARG A 826 -3.15 38.11 -29.81
CA ARG A 826 -4.27 38.56 -30.67
C ARG A 826 -5.59 38.51 -29.91
N ILE A 827 -5.67 39.27 -28.82
CA ILE A 827 -6.74 39.19 -27.80
C ILE A 827 -8.15 39.38 -28.40
N LEU A 828 -8.33 40.27 -29.37
CA LEU A 828 -9.62 40.46 -30.05
C LEU A 828 -10.05 39.24 -30.88
N ALA A 829 -9.13 38.65 -31.64
CA ALA A 829 -9.37 37.47 -32.47
C ALA A 829 -9.63 36.22 -31.60
N ALA A 830 -9.11 36.19 -30.37
CA ALA A 830 -9.50 35.23 -29.35
C ALA A 830 -10.91 35.51 -28.82
N GLU A 831 -11.20 36.74 -28.42
CA GLU A 831 -12.50 37.15 -27.84
C GLU A 831 -13.66 36.87 -28.82
N GLU A 832 -13.48 37.14 -30.11
CA GLU A 832 -14.44 36.82 -31.18
C GLU A 832 -14.77 35.33 -31.23
N ARG A 833 -13.74 34.46 -31.33
CA ARG A 833 -13.92 33.00 -31.35
C ARG A 833 -14.56 32.47 -30.06
N TYR A 834 -14.25 33.08 -28.91
CA TYR A 834 -14.89 32.70 -27.65
C TYR A 834 -16.38 33.10 -27.60
N ARG A 835 -16.78 34.25 -28.17
CA ARG A 835 -18.20 34.63 -28.31
C ARG A 835 -18.95 33.69 -29.27
N GLU A 836 -18.32 33.30 -30.38
CA GLU A 836 -18.88 32.34 -31.32
C GLU A 836 -19.05 30.96 -30.67
N ALA A 837 -18.00 30.45 -30.01
CA ALA A 837 -18.04 29.20 -29.26
C ALA A 837 -19.12 29.20 -28.16
N LEU A 838 -19.26 30.30 -27.40
CA LEU A 838 -20.32 30.49 -26.41
C LEU A 838 -21.72 30.42 -27.04
N THR A 839 -21.91 31.06 -28.20
CA THR A 839 -23.19 31.09 -28.91
C THR A 839 -23.57 29.69 -29.40
N LEU A 840 -22.62 28.94 -29.93
CA LEU A 840 -22.83 27.55 -30.35
C LEU A 840 -23.07 26.61 -29.16
N ALA A 841 -22.28 26.73 -28.09
CA ALA A 841 -22.45 25.91 -26.87
C ALA A 841 -23.82 26.12 -26.21
N ARG A 842 -24.33 27.37 -26.20
CA ARG A 842 -25.71 27.67 -25.77
C ARG A 842 -26.77 27.11 -26.74
N ARG A 843 -26.49 27.04 -28.05
CA ARG A 843 -27.41 26.47 -29.06
C ARG A 843 -27.61 24.95 -28.92
N VAL A 844 -26.58 24.22 -28.50
CA VAL A 844 -26.61 22.73 -28.39
C VAL A 844 -26.72 22.19 -26.97
N ASP A 845 -27.12 23.05 -26.02
CA ASP A 845 -27.21 22.75 -24.59
C ASP A 845 -25.94 22.03 -24.07
N ASP A 846 -24.79 22.68 -24.21
CA ASP A 846 -23.53 22.25 -23.63
C ASP A 846 -23.14 23.13 -22.43
N PRO A 847 -23.68 22.89 -21.22
CA PRO A 847 -23.38 23.71 -20.06
C PRO A 847 -21.87 23.71 -19.71
N ARG A 848 -21.13 22.63 -20.02
CA ARG A 848 -19.66 22.58 -19.82
C ARG A 848 -18.95 23.45 -20.85
N GLY A 849 -19.34 23.34 -22.12
CA GLY A 849 -18.86 24.20 -23.21
C GLY A 849 -19.13 25.69 -22.96
N VAL A 850 -20.31 26.02 -22.42
CA VAL A 850 -20.70 27.38 -22.01
C VAL A 850 -19.80 27.88 -20.88
N GLY A 851 -19.63 27.10 -19.80
CA GLY A 851 -18.75 27.47 -18.67
C GLY A 851 -17.31 27.76 -19.12
N TRP A 852 -16.74 26.90 -19.97
CA TRP A 852 -15.39 27.09 -20.51
C TRP A 852 -15.27 28.26 -21.50
N ALA A 853 -16.30 28.53 -22.30
CA ALA A 853 -16.31 29.71 -23.18
C ALA A 853 -16.43 31.03 -22.39
N LEU A 854 -17.20 31.03 -21.29
CA LEU A 854 -17.28 32.16 -20.36
C LEU A 854 -15.94 32.40 -19.64
N GLN A 855 -15.31 31.36 -19.06
CA GLN A 855 -14.02 31.50 -18.39
C GLN A 855 -12.95 32.08 -19.34
N HIS A 856 -12.90 31.61 -20.59
CA HIS A 856 -12.00 32.17 -21.61
C HIS A 856 -12.34 33.64 -21.98
N LEU A 857 -13.63 34.02 -22.03
CA LEU A 857 -14.05 35.42 -22.21
C LEU A 857 -13.65 36.31 -21.02
N ALA A 858 -13.61 35.75 -19.81
CA ALA A 858 -13.11 36.47 -18.64
C ALA A 858 -11.60 36.75 -18.75
N TRP A 859 -10.78 35.84 -19.27
CA TRP A 859 -9.37 36.13 -19.60
C TRP A 859 -9.23 37.29 -20.58
N SER A 860 -9.97 37.30 -21.70
CA SER A 860 -9.97 38.43 -22.64
C SER A 860 -10.41 39.74 -21.97
N ALA A 861 -11.41 39.71 -21.08
CA ALA A 861 -11.84 40.90 -20.34
C ALA A 861 -10.78 41.39 -19.33
N THR A 862 -10.18 40.48 -18.56
CA THR A 862 -9.14 40.75 -17.56
C THR A 862 -7.92 41.40 -18.20
N THR A 863 -7.39 40.78 -19.26
CA THR A 863 -6.23 41.30 -20.01
C THR A 863 -6.49 42.68 -20.60
N ARG A 864 -7.72 42.98 -21.04
CA ARG A 864 -8.08 44.31 -21.56
C ARG A 864 -8.38 45.37 -20.48
N GLY A 865 -8.36 45.00 -19.20
CA GLY A 865 -8.69 45.89 -18.08
C GLY A 865 -10.20 46.04 -17.79
N ASP A 866 -11.07 45.21 -18.38
CA ASP A 866 -12.52 45.22 -18.16
C ASP A 866 -12.88 44.29 -16.98
N TYR A 867 -12.32 44.59 -15.80
CA TYR A 867 -12.48 43.78 -14.58
C TYR A 867 -13.96 43.64 -14.18
N SER A 868 -14.71 44.73 -14.31
CA SER A 868 -16.16 44.80 -14.13
C SER A 868 -16.91 43.72 -14.93
N ARG A 869 -16.51 43.46 -16.18
CA ARG A 869 -17.06 42.38 -17.00
C ARG A 869 -16.47 41.02 -16.63
N ALA A 870 -15.16 40.94 -16.38
CA ALA A 870 -14.49 39.71 -15.99
C ALA A 870 -15.15 39.07 -14.76
N GLU A 871 -15.37 39.83 -13.67
CA GLU A 871 -16.06 39.31 -12.47
C GLU A 871 -17.47 38.77 -12.75
N ARG A 872 -18.25 39.44 -13.62
CA ARG A 872 -19.62 39.00 -13.94
C ARG A 872 -19.59 37.70 -14.76
N THR A 873 -18.69 37.62 -15.72
CA THR A 873 -18.51 36.43 -16.57
C THR A 873 -17.93 35.24 -15.78
N LEU A 874 -17.02 35.48 -14.83
CA LEU A 874 -16.54 34.44 -13.91
C LEU A 874 -17.65 33.92 -13.01
N ARG A 875 -18.49 34.81 -12.44
CA ARG A 875 -19.65 34.39 -11.62
C ARG A 875 -20.64 33.52 -12.40
N GLU A 876 -20.88 33.81 -13.68
CA GLU A 876 -21.70 32.94 -14.55
C GLU A 876 -21.02 31.57 -14.79
N ALA A 877 -19.70 31.55 -15.01
CA ALA A 877 -18.92 30.34 -15.24
C ALA A 877 -18.81 29.45 -13.98
N SER A 878 -18.48 30.00 -12.81
CA SER A 878 -18.38 29.26 -11.55
C SER A 878 -19.72 28.61 -11.20
N ALA A 879 -20.82 29.35 -11.28
CA ALA A 879 -22.15 28.81 -11.00
C ALA A 879 -22.55 27.68 -11.98
N LEU A 880 -22.05 27.68 -13.21
CA LEU A 880 -22.19 26.57 -14.15
C LEU A 880 -21.35 25.36 -13.74
N PHE A 881 -20.07 25.56 -13.41
CA PHE A 881 -19.17 24.47 -13.02
C PHE A 881 -19.54 23.84 -11.67
N GLU A 882 -20.05 24.60 -10.71
CA GLU A 882 -20.66 24.11 -9.46
C GLU A 882 -21.80 23.12 -9.75
N ARG A 883 -22.74 23.48 -10.64
CA ARG A 883 -23.86 22.60 -11.05
C ARG A 883 -23.43 21.38 -11.87
N LEU A 884 -22.19 21.33 -12.33
CA LEU A 884 -21.61 20.24 -13.11
C LEU A 884 -20.63 19.37 -12.30
N GLU A 885 -20.35 19.73 -11.04
CA GLU A 885 -19.27 19.16 -10.23
C GLU A 885 -17.88 19.24 -10.91
N ASP A 886 -17.68 20.22 -11.81
CA ASP A 886 -16.45 20.41 -12.60
C ASP A 886 -15.39 21.17 -11.78
N ALA A 887 -14.77 20.46 -10.84
CA ALA A 887 -13.73 21.02 -9.96
C ALA A 887 -12.54 21.65 -10.72
N GLY A 888 -12.21 21.14 -11.91
CA GLY A 888 -11.19 21.74 -12.78
C GLY A 888 -11.65 23.11 -13.31
N GLY A 889 -12.87 23.18 -13.85
CA GLY A 889 -13.48 24.44 -14.27
C GLY A 889 -13.57 25.48 -13.15
N LEU A 890 -13.88 25.05 -11.92
CA LEU A 890 -13.89 25.92 -10.74
C LEU A 890 -12.50 26.45 -10.38
N GLY A 891 -11.47 25.60 -10.35
CA GLY A 891 -10.09 26.03 -10.11
C GLY A 891 -9.63 27.10 -11.10
N TRP A 892 -9.92 26.91 -12.39
CA TRP A 892 -9.63 27.89 -13.45
C TRP A 892 -10.46 29.17 -13.35
N CYS A 893 -11.67 29.14 -12.79
CA CYS A 893 -12.44 30.34 -12.49
C CYS A 893 -11.87 31.10 -11.29
N SER A 894 -11.61 30.43 -10.17
CA SER A 894 -11.13 31.08 -8.94
C SER A 894 -9.70 31.61 -9.07
N GLY A 895 -8.80 30.92 -9.78
CA GLY A 895 -7.47 31.46 -10.09
C GLY A 895 -7.53 32.71 -10.99
N THR A 896 -8.52 32.77 -11.89
CA THR A 896 -8.78 33.98 -12.69
C THR A 896 -9.45 35.08 -11.86
N GLU A 897 -10.32 34.74 -10.90
CA GLU A 897 -10.85 35.73 -9.95
C GLU A 897 -9.71 36.35 -9.14
N ALA A 898 -8.79 35.55 -8.60
CA ALA A 898 -7.62 36.07 -7.88
C ALA A 898 -6.80 37.05 -8.74
N LEU A 899 -6.59 36.77 -10.03
CA LEU A 899 -5.92 37.68 -10.96
C LEU A 899 -6.74 38.95 -11.27
N VAL A 900 -8.08 38.86 -11.36
CA VAL A 900 -8.97 40.03 -11.52
C VAL A 900 -8.94 40.92 -10.28
N LEU A 901 -8.96 40.33 -9.09
CA LEU A 901 -8.85 41.03 -7.81
C LEU A 901 -7.49 41.72 -7.69
N LEU A 902 -6.42 41.02 -8.07
CA LEU A 902 -5.06 41.56 -8.10
C LEU A 902 -5.03 42.79 -9.01
N LEU A 903 -5.36 42.63 -10.30
CA LEU A 903 -5.23 43.72 -11.28
C LEU A 903 -6.19 44.89 -11.03
N SER A 904 -7.33 44.67 -10.36
CA SER A 904 -8.25 45.71 -9.90
C SER A 904 -7.89 46.35 -8.55
N GLY A 905 -6.77 45.99 -7.92
CA GLY A 905 -6.28 46.62 -6.70
C GLY A 905 -6.94 46.16 -5.39
N GLN A 906 -7.75 45.11 -5.43
CA GLN A 906 -8.40 44.51 -4.25
C GLN A 906 -7.42 43.57 -3.52
N LEU A 907 -6.30 44.11 -3.02
CA LEU A 907 -5.14 43.35 -2.55
C LEU A 907 -5.46 42.39 -1.40
N THR A 908 -6.11 42.86 -0.34
CA THR A 908 -6.46 42.05 0.84
C THR A 908 -7.42 40.92 0.46
N ARG A 909 -8.35 41.18 -0.47
CA ARG A 909 -9.24 40.13 -1.02
C ARG A 909 -8.48 39.14 -1.90
N THR A 910 -7.49 39.61 -2.67
CA THR A 910 -6.59 38.79 -3.49
C THR A 910 -5.82 37.79 -2.63
N ARG A 911 -5.16 38.25 -1.55
CA ARG A 911 -4.44 37.37 -0.61
C ARG A 911 -5.38 36.35 0.03
N LYS A 912 -6.56 36.80 0.48
CA LYS A 912 -7.58 35.93 1.08
C LYS A 912 -8.05 34.81 0.14
N VAL A 913 -8.28 35.10 -1.15
CA VAL A 913 -8.67 34.08 -2.14
C VAL A 913 -7.49 33.17 -2.47
N SER A 914 -6.31 33.74 -2.73
CA SER A 914 -5.11 32.99 -3.13
C SER A 914 -4.70 31.96 -2.07
N ARG A 915 -4.75 32.32 -0.78
CA ARG A 915 -4.44 31.40 0.34
C ARG A 915 -5.39 30.21 0.44
N VAL A 916 -6.66 30.36 0.10
CA VAL A 916 -7.61 29.24 0.02
C VAL A 916 -7.23 28.32 -1.15
N LEU A 917 -6.86 28.88 -2.30
CA LEU A 917 -6.47 28.12 -3.49
C LEU A 917 -5.13 27.41 -3.34
N ILE A 918 -4.14 28.02 -2.69
CA ILE A 918 -2.83 27.40 -2.39
C ILE A 918 -3.03 26.12 -1.57
N ASN A 919 -3.79 26.21 -0.47
CA ASN A 919 -4.09 25.05 0.38
C ASN A 919 -4.89 23.96 -0.36
N LEU A 920 -5.86 24.36 -1.20
CA LEU A 920 -6.63 23.42 -2.02
C LEU A 920 -5.74 22.70 -3.04
N ALA A 921 -4.94 23.44 -3.80
CA ALA A 921 -4.01 22.90 -4.80
C ALA A 921 -2.97 21.98 -4.16
N GLU A 922 -2.42 22.34 -3.00
CA GLU A 922 -1.50 21.50 -2.22
C GLU A 922 -2.15 20.17 -1.80
N SER A 923 -3.40 20.21 -1.31
CA SER A 923 -4.16 19.01 -0.93
C SER A 923 -4.43 18.07 -2.12
N MET A 924 -4.63 18.64 -3.32
CA MET A 924 -4.81 17.91 -4.58
C MET A 924 -3.49 17.49 -5.25
N ARG A 925 -2.35 18.00 -4.75
CA ARG A 925 -1.00 17.88 -5.35
C ARG A 925 -0.90 18.51 -6.76
N GLU A 926 -1.70 19.53 -7.02
CA GLU A 926 -1.70 20.29 -8.28
C GLU A 926 -0.67 21.43 -8.19
N ARG A 927 0.56 21.13 -8.64
CA ARG A 927 1.73 22.01 -8.48
C ARG A 927 1.63 23.33 -9.25
N TRP A 928 0.97 23.35 -10.41
CA TRP A 928 0.95 24.53 -11.27
C TRP A 928 -0.01 25.60 -10.71
N GLY A 929 -1.22 25.20 -10.33
CA GLY A 929 -2.20 26.00 -9.62
C GLY A 929 -1.68 26.52 -8.27
N GLN A 930 -0.92 25.70 -7.55
CA GLN A 930 -0.24 26.12 -6.32
C GLN A 930 0.78 27.23 -6.60
N ALA A 931 1.64 27.06 -7.61
CA ALA A 931 2.68 28.04 -7.97
C ALA A 931 2.13 29.37 -8.47
N ILE A 932 1.09 29.36 -9.33
CA ILE A 932 0.48 30.60 -9.83
C ILE A 932 -0.28 31.34 -8.72
N CYS A 933 -0.93 30.63 -7.79
CA CYS A 933 -1.60 31.27 -6.66
C CYS A 933 -0.60 31.84 -5.63
N LEU A 934 0.53 31.17 -5.38
CA LEU A 934 1.65 31.72 -4.61
C LEU A 934 2.20 33.00 -5.28
N THR A 935 2.33 33.02 -6.60
CA THR A 935 2.81 34.20 -7.34
C THR A 935 1.82 35.37 -7.23
N ILE A 936 0.51 35.11 -7.26
CA ILE A 936 -0.53 36.13 -7.10
C ILE A 936 -0.57 36.67 -5.65
N ASP A 937 -0.41 35.81 -4.64
CA ASP A 937 -0.30 36.25 -3.23
C ASP A 937 0.98 37.08 -3.02
N ALA A 938 2.11 36.68 -3.60
CA ALA A 938 3.39 37.39 -3.54
C ALA A 938 3.36 38.80 -4.16
N VAL A 939 2.73 38.99 -5.31
CA VAL A 939 2.55 40.34 -5.90
C VAL A 939 1.66 41.20 -5.01
N ALA A 940 0.57 40.63 -4.46
CA ALA A 940 -0.29 41.35 -3.53
C ALA A 940 0.40 41.68 -2.20
N ALA A 941 1.29 40.81 -1.73
CA ALA A 941 2.13 41.02 -0.55
C ALA A 941 3.10 42.19 -0.76
N ALA A 942 3.80 42.24 -1.90
CA ALA A 942 4.75 43.31 -2.21
C ALA A 942 4.12 44.70 -2.21
N GLU A 943 2.93 44.85 -2.82
CA GLU A 943 2.20 46.13 -2.89
C GLU A 943 1.54 46.52 -1.54
N LEU A 944 1.22 45.53 -0.69
CA LEU A 944 0.86 45.72 0.72
C LEU A 944 2.08 45.93 1.65
N GLY A 945 3.31 45.97 1.11
CA GLY A 945 4.54 46.16 1.89
C GLY A 945 5.00 44.95 2.71
N ASP A 946 4.40 43.77 2.52
CA ASP A 946 4.79 42.50 3.13
C ASP A 946 5.91 41.83 2.31
N ILE A 947 7.08 42.49 2.32
CA ILE A 947 8.24 42.18 1.47
C ILE A 947 8.83 40.79 1.77
N GLU A 948 8.87 40.38 3.04
CA GLU A 948 9.40 39.07 3.45
C GLU A 948 8.56 37.94 2.89
N THR A 949 7.24 38.03 3.04
CA THR A 949 6.31 37.04 2.48
C THR A 949 6.32 37.07 0.96
N ALA A 950 6.46 38.24 0.32
CA ALA A 950 6.55 38.37 -1.13
C ALA A 950 7.75 37.62 -1.73
N GLU A 951 8.95 37.77 -1.19
CA GLU A 951 10.13 37.01 -1.64
C GLU A 951 10.00 35.51 -1.33
N SER A 952 9.46 35.15 -0.15
CA SER A 952 9.28 33.75 0.28
C SER A 952 8.27 32.99 -0.58
N GLU A 953 7.07 33.56 -0.80
CA GLU A 953 6.02 32.97 -1.64
C GLU A 953 6.45 32.91 -3.11
N ALA A 954 7.15 33.92 -3.62
CA ALA A 954 7.70 33.92 -4.98
C ALA A 954 8.84 32.91 -5.19
N ALA A 955 9.73 32.73 -4.20
CA ALA A 955 10.77 31.70 -4.25
C ALA A 955 10.16 30.28 -4.29
N ARG A 956 9.18 30.01 -3.41
CA ARG A 956 8.43 28.74 -3.40
C ARG A 956 7.70 28.48 -4.72
N ALA A 957 7.13 29.52 -5.34
CA ALA A 957 6.53 29.43 -6.67
C ALA A 957 7.58 29.12 -7.76
N ALA A 958 8.76 29.73 -7.69
CA ALA A 958 9.83 29.54 -8.67
C ALA A 958 10.36 28.09 -8.67
N GLU A 959 10.46 27.45 -7.49
CA GLU A 959 10.79 26.02 -7.36
C GLU A 959 9.75 25.11 -8.04
N LEU A 960 8.46 25.34 -7.79
CA LEU A 960 7.36 24.56 -8.39
C LEU A 960 7.27 24.74 -9.91
N PHE A 961 7.56 25.94 -10.42
CA PHE A 961 7.65 26.19 -11.86
C PHE A 961 8.91 25.57 -12.49
N ALA A 962 10.04 25.53 -11.78
CA ALA A 962 11.23 24.80 -12.21
C ALA A 962 10.99 23.28 -12.27
N GLU A 963 10.32 22.69 -11.27
CA GLU A 963 9.92 21.27 -11.28
C GLU A 963 9.01 20.90 -12.46
N THR A 964 8.16 21.83 -12.91
CA THR A 964 7.22 21.61 -14.03
C THR A 964 7.78 22.02 -15.39
N GLY A 965 8.93 22.69 -15.42
CA GLY A 965 9.56 23.21 -16.64
C GLY A 965 8.76 24.36 -17.28
N ASP A 966 8.06 25.16 -16.48
CA ASP A 966 7.25 26.29 -16.95
C ASP A 966 8.02 27.62 -16.81
N THR A 967 8.65 28.04 -17.91
CA THR A 967 9.39 29.30 -17.98
C THR A 967 8.49 30.53 -17.87
N TRP A 968 7.22 30.45 -18.28
CA TRP A 968 6.26 31.55 -18.19
C TRP A 968 5.84 31.79 -16.74
N GLY A 969 5.58 30.70 -16.00
CA GLY A 969 5.35 30.77 -14.56
C GLY A 969 6.56 31.34 -13.81
N HIS A 970 7.77 30.86 -14.13
CA HIS A 970 9.00 31.37 -13.56
C HIS A 970 9.18 32.89 -13.82
N THR A 971 8.94 33.34 -15.06
CA THR A 971 8.98 34.77 -15.45
C THR A 971 8.07 35.64 -14.56
N LEU A 972 6.89 35.15 -14.18
CA LEU A 972 5.98 35.88 -13.30
C LEU A 972 6.49 36.00 -11.84
N THR A 973 7.24 35.01 -11.34
CA THR A 973 7.84 35.10 -9.99
C THR A 973 8.89 36.20 -9.89
N LEU A 974 9.65 36.43 -10.97
CA LEU A 974 10.65 37.51 -11.03
C LEU A 974 10.00 38.91 -11.00
N ILE A 975 8.75 39.06 -11.45
CA ILE A 975 7.99 40.32 -11.28
C ILE A 975 7.66 40.57 -9.81
N ALA A 976 7.17 39.56 -9.08
CA ALA A 976 6.87 39.69 -7.65
C ALA A 976 8.12 40.07 -6.84
N ARG A 977 9.26 39.45 -7.15
CA ARG A 977 10.56 39.74 -6.51
C ARG A 977 11.12 41.10 -6.92
N GLY A 978 10.94 41.51 -8.18
CA GLY A 978 11.28 42.84 -8.67
C GLY A 978 10.51 43.94 -7.94
N LEU A 979 9.19 43.75 -7.72
CA LEU A 979 8.36 44.63 -6.91
C LEU A 979 8.79 44.64 -5.43
N ALA A 980 9.08 43.49 -4.84
CA ALA A 980 9.54 43.37 -3.46
C ALA A 980 10.87 44.12 -3.23
N ALA A 981 11.87 43.89 -4.08
CA ALA A 981 13.16 44.60 -4.05
C ALA A 981 12.98 46.12 -4.23
N ARG A 982 12.12 46.53 -5.18
CA ARG A 982 11.78 47.95 -5.40
C ARG A 982 11.10 48.57 -4.17
N GLY A 983 10.24 47.83 -3.47
CA GLY A 983 9.56 48.24 -2.23
C GLY A 983 10.52 48.37 -1.03
N ALA A 984 11.46 47.44 -0.90
CA ALA A 984 12.52 47.43 0.12
C ALA A 984 13.52 48.59 -0.01
N GLY A 985 13.65 49.18 -1.19
CA GLY A 985 14.65 50.22 -1.48
C GLY A 985 15.93 49.68 -2.13
N GLU A 986 15.84 48.54 -2.82
CA GLU A 986 16.91 47.92 -3.61
C GLU A 986 16.62 48.06 -5.13
N PRO A 987 16.53 49.28 -5.70
CA PRO A 987 16.07 49.46 -7.08
C PRO A 987 17.03 48.86 -8.11
N GLN A 988 18.34 48.77 -7.85
CA GLN A 988 19.28 48.11 -8.77
C GLN A 988 18.92 46.62 -8.98
N ARG A 989 18.74 45.86 -7.88
CA ARG A 989 18.28 44.47 -7.89
C ARG A 989 16.90 44.33 -8.54
N GLY A 990 15.98 45.25 -8.25
CA GLY A 990 14.66 45.28 -8.90
C GLY A 990 14.76 45.46 -10.42
N ALA A 991 15.67 46.34 -10.89
CA ALA A 991 15.89 46.59 -12.30
C ALA A 991 16.60 45.41 -13.00
N GLU A 992 17.51 44.71 -12.32
CA GLU A 992 18.13 43.46 -12.82
C GLU A 992 17.05 42.38 -13.07
N LEU A 993 16.27 42.04 -12.04
CA LEU A 993 15.18 41.06 -12.13
C LEU A 993 14.15 41.42 -13.21
N LEU A 994 13.73 42.68 -13.29
CA LEU A 994 12.76 43.12 -14.29
C LEU A 994 13.36 43.20 -15.71
N THR A 995 14.68 43.34 -15.86
CA THR A 995 15.36 43.26 -17.18
C THR A 995 15.36 41.82 -17.70
N GLU A 996 15.57 40.83 -16.82
CA GLU A 996 15.44 39.39 -17.14
C GLU A 996 14.02 39.06 -17.62
N VAL A 997 12.99 39.52 -16.89
CA VAL A 997 11.57 39.39 -17.29
C VAL A 997 11.30 40.00 -18.67
N CYS A 998 11.87 41.18 -18.98
CA CYS A 998 11.69 41.79 -20.29
C CYS A 998 12.32 40.96 -21.43
N ALA A 999 13.46 40.31 -21.17
CA ALA A 999 14.11 39.41 -22.13
C ALA A 999 13.29 38.12 -22.35
N ASP A 1000 12.82 37.48 -21.28
CA ASP A 1000 11.99 36.27 -21.35
C ASP A 1000 10.64 36.54 -22.02
N ALA A 1001 9.97 37.65 -21.71
CA ALA A 1001 8.73 38.04 -22.35
C ALA A 1001 8.92 38.33 -23.85
N ALA A 1002 10.06 38.89 -24.26
CA ALA A 1002 10.39 39.08 -25.67
C ALA A 1002 10.70 37.75 -26.38
N ALA A 1003 11.46 36.85 -25.74
CA ALA A 1003 11.81 35.54 -26.29
C ALA A 1003 10.60 34.59 -26.42
N THR A 1004 9.64 34.69 -25.50
CA THR A 1004 8.38 33.93 -25.52
C THR A 1004 7.26 34.61 -26.33
N GLY A 1005 7.44 35.88 -26.72
CA GLY A 1005 6.44 36.68 -27.45
C GLY A 1005 5.26 37.17 -26.62
N HIS A 1006 5.35 37.15 -25.29
CA HIS A 1006 4.24 37.41 -24.37
C HIS A 1006 4.01 38.90 -24.08
N VAL A 1007 3.65 39.66 -25.13
CA VAL A 1007 3.55 41.13 -25.19
C VAL A 1007 3.00 41.81 -23.92
N LEU A 1008 1.90 41.31 -23.33
CA LEU A 1008 1.30 41.91 -22.13
C LEU A 1008 2.24 41.89 -20.90
N ILE A 1009 2.96 40.79 -20.69
CA ILE A 1009 3.89 40.65 -19.56
C ILE A 1009 5.13 41.51 -19.82
N GLY A 1010 5.62 41.53 -21.07
CA GLY A 1010 6.71 42.41 -21.49
C GLY A 1010 6.38 43.87 -21.24
N ALA A 1011 5.23 44.34 -21.70
CA ALA A 1011 4.76 45.71 -21.48
C ALA A 1011 4.66 46.06 -19.98
N PHE A 1012 4.05 45.21 -19.16
CA PHE A 1012 3.94 45.43 -17.72
C PHE A 1012 5.31 45.47 -17.03
N ALA A 1013 6.20 44.54 -17.36
CA ALA A 1013 7.56 44.50 -16.83
C ALA A 1013 8.37 45.74 -17.25
N GLN A 1014 8.21 46.22 -18.49
CA GLN A 1014 8.87 47.43 -18.99
C GLN A 1014 8.40 48.69 -18.23
N VAL A 1015 7.12 48.83 -17.86
CA VAL A 1015 6.67 49.96 -17.01
C VAL A 1015 7.30 49.88 -15.61
N LEU A 1016 7.28 48.70 -14.99
CA LEU A 1016 7.88 48.49 -13.66
C LEU A 1016 9.39 48.72 -13.68
N LEU A 1017 10.09 48.23 -14.72
CA LEU A 1017 11.52 48.44 -14.95
C LEU A 1017 11.83 49.93 -15.10
N GLY A 1018 11.06 50.66 -15.92
CA GLY A 1018 11.28 52.09 -16.14
C GLY A 1018 11.14 52.92 -14.85
N LEU A 1019 10.19 52.58 -13.99
CA LEU A 1019 10.03 53.23 -12.68
C LEU A 1019 11.13 52.84 -11.69
N THR A 1020 11.55 51.58 -11.71
CA THR A 1020 12.63 51.08 -10.85
C THR A 1020 13.97 51.71 -11.24
N ARG A 1021 14.22 51.90 -12.54
CA ARG A 1021 15.33 52.70 -13.06
C ARG A 1021 15.23 54.18 -12.70
N LEU A 1022 14.03 54.76 -12.71
CA LEU A 1022 13.83 56.14 -12.27
C LEU A 1022 14.10 56.31 -10.77
N ASP A 1023 13.69 55.35 -9.93
CA ASP A 1023 14.04 55.29 -8.50
C ASP A 1023 15.55 55.16 -8.28
N ALA A 1024 16.27 54.50 -9.19
CA ALA A 1024 17.74 54.43 -9.21
C ALA A 1024 18.43 55.69 -9.78
N GLY A 1025 17.67 56.63 -10.36
CA GLY A 1025 18.18 57.85 -11.00
C GLY A 1025 18.54 57.72 -12.49
N GLU A 1026 18.27 56.56 -13.12
CA GLU A 1026 18.64 56.24 -14.50
C GLU A 1026 17.61 56.76 -15.52
N VAL A 1027 17.42 58.08 -15.58
CA VAL A 1027 16.32 58.75 -16.33
C VAL A 1027 16.26 58.35 -17.82
N ASP A 1028 17.39 58.17 -18.48
CA ASP A 1028 17.42 57.82 -19.91
C ASP A 1028 17.03 56.34 -20.14
N ALA A 1029 17.57 55.43 -19.32
CA ALA A 1029 17.23 54.01 -19.36
C ALA A 1029 15.80 53.72 -18.86
N ALA A 1030 15.21 54.63 -18.08
CA ALA A 1030 13.79 54.66 -17.76
C ALA A 1030 12.92 55.11 -18.96
N GLU A 1031 13.39 56.07 -19.75
CA GLU A 1031 12.67 56.54 -20.95
C GLU A 1031 12.65 55.50 -22.07
N GLU A 1032 13.73 54.74 -22.26
CA GLU A 1032 13.75 53.60 -23.20
C GLU A 1032 12.68 52.55 -22.83
N ALA A 1033 12.61 52.18 -21.55
CA ALA A 1033 11.61 51.24 -21.04
C ALA A 1033 10.18 51.80 -21.20
N ALA A 1034 9.97 53.10 -20.95
CA ALA A 1034 8.67 53.76 -21.14
C ALA A 1034 8.21 53.79 -22.62
N LYS A 1035 9.13 54.06 -23.55
CA LYS A 1035 8.88 54.04 -25.00
C LYS A 1035 8.52 52.64 -25.49
N SER A 1036 9.25 51.63 -25.02
CA SER A 1036 8.95 50.23 -25.33
C SER A 1036 7.57 49.82 -24.80
N ALA A 1037 7.27 50.18 -23.54
CA ALA A 1037 6.02 49.80 -22.89
C ALA A 1037 4.79 50.34 -23.64
N LEU A 1038 4.82 51.62 -24.05
CA LEU A 1038 3.75 52.20 -24.88
C LEU A 1038 3.61 51.46 -26.21
N ALA A 1039 4.73 51.19 -26.91
CA ALA A 1039 4.73 50.50 -28.20
C ALA A 1039 4.22 49.05 -28.14
N ASP A 1040 4.27 48.39 -26.98
CA ASP A 1040 3.67 47.07 -26.74
C ASP A 1040 2.21 47.16 -26.23
N LEU A 1041 1.85 48.15 -25.40
CA LEU A 1041 0.46 48.37 -24.92
C LEU A 1041 -0.48 48.80 -26.07
N ASP A 1042 -0.03 49.70 -26.94
CA ASP A 1042 -0.81 50.22 -28.08
C ASP A 1042 -1.24 49.10 -29.05
N ARG A 1043 -0.52 47.97 -29.08
CA ARG A 1043 -0.84 46.78 -29.91
C ARG A 1043 -1.98 45.92 -29.35
N LEU A 1044 -2.39 46.13 -28.09
CA LEU A 1044 -3.28 45.22 -27.36
C LEU A 1044 -4.73 45.73 -27.24
N GLU A 1045 -5.05 46.91 -27.77
CA GLU A 1045 -6.39 47.53 -27.73
C GLU A 1045 -7.06 47.47 -26.33
N LEU A 1046 -6.27 47.84 -25.32
CA LEU A 1046 -6.66 47.85 -23.91
C LEU A 1046 -7.61 49.02 -23.61
N ARG A 1047 -8.36 48.91 -22.51
CA ARG A 1047 -9.12 50.06 -21.98
C ARG A 1047 -8.18 51.22 -21.64
N PRO A 1048 -8.59 52.50 -21.76
CA PRO A 1048 -7.66 53.62 -21.60
C PRO A 1048 -7.03 53.75 -20.19
N HIS A 1049 -7.68 53.20 -19.14
CA HIS A 1049 -7.12 53.15 -17.78
C HIS A 1049 -5.99 52.13 -17.61
N ALA A 1050 -5.91 51.08 -18.44
CA ALA A 1050 -4.78 50.14 -18.41
C ALA A 1050 -3.45 50.83 -18.80
N HIS A 1051 -3.51 51.95 -19.52
CA HIS A 1051 -2.35 52.77 -19.91
C HIS A 1051 -1.92 53.77 -18.82
N LEU A 1052 -2.62 53.85 -17.69
CA LEU A 1052 -2.34 54.79 -16.60
C LEU A 1052 -0.87 54.74 -16.15
N GLY A 1053 -0.28 53.54 -16.11
CA GLY A 1053 1.12 53.34 -15.74
C GLY A 1053 2.14 53.93 -16.67
N ALA A 1054 2.08 53.57 -17.95
CA ALA A 1054 3.02 54.11 -18.94
C ALA A 1054 2.90 55.64 -19.02
N LYS A 1055 1.69 56.20 -18.87
CA LYS A 1055 1.47 57.66 -18.76
C LYS A 1055 2.09 58.27 -17.50
N VAL A 1056 1.91 57.65 -16.33
CA VAL A 1056 2.47 58.10 -15.04
C VAL A 1056 4.00 58.01 -15.03
N LEU A 1057 4.60 56.99 -15.66
CA LEU A 1057 6.04 56.88 -15.87
C LEU A 1057 6.55 57.98 -16.82
N VAL A 1058 5.93 58.17 -18.00
CA VAL A 1058 6.31 59.23 -18.95
C VAL A 1058 6.22 60.62 -18.32
N ALA A 1059 5.18 60.91 -17.53
CA ALA A 1059 5.05 62.18 -16.85
C ALA A 1059 6.11 62.39 -15.75
N GLN A 1060 6.49 61.34 -15.01
CA GLN A 1060 7.61 61.44 -14.07
C GLN A 1060 8.96 61.69 -14.77
N ILE A 1061 9.19 61.06 -15.93
CA ILE A 1061 10.39 61.32 -16.76
C ILE A 1061 10.36 62.75 -17.34
N ALA A 1062 9.19 63.25 -17.73
CA ALA A 1062 9.02 64.65 -18.16
C ALA A 1062 9.35 65.62 -17.02
N ARG A 1063 8.83 65.40 -15.81
CA ARG A 1063 9.16 66.16 -14.59
C ARG A 1063 10.66 66.09 -14.27
N ALA A 1064 11.26 64.91 -14.31
CA ALA A 1064 12.70 64.70 -14.04
C ALA A 1064 13.61 65.44 -15.04
N ARG A 1065 13.15 65.71 -16.27
CA ARG A 1065 13.82 66.56 -17.26
C ARG A 1065 13.31 68.01 -17.29
N GLY A 1066 12.58 68.46 -16.28
CA GLY A 1066 12.08 69.85 -16.17
C GLY A 1066 10.95 70.24 -17.14
N ARG A 1067 10.35 69.29 -17.85
CA ARG A 1067 9.22 69.52 -18.79
C ARG A 1067 7.89 69.49 -18.05
N LEU A 1068 7.68 70.49 -17.19
CA LEU A 1068 6.57 70.51 -16.23
C LEU A 1068 5.19 70.55 -16.92
N ASP A 1069 5.02 71.36 -17.97
CA ASP A 1069 3.75 71.46 -18.72
C ASP A 1069 3.33 70.12 -19.34
N GLU A 1070 4.28 69.38 -19.92
CA GLU A 1070 4.07 68.05 -20.48
C GLU A 1070 3.68 67.03 -19.39
N ALA A 1071 4.35 67.08 -18.24
CA ALA A 1071 4.07 66.21 -17.10
C ALA A 1071 2.68 66.49 -16.48
N ILE A 1072 2.33 67.77 -16.30
CA ILE A 1072 1.02 68.20 -15.79
C ILE A 1072 -0.09 67.78 -16.75
N THR A 1073 0.09 68.01 -18.06
CA THR A 1073 -0.89 67.62 -19.09
C THR A 1073 -1.07 66.10 -19.13
N GLY A 1074 0.03 65.33 -19.20
CA GLY A 1074 -0.02 63.87 -19.23
C GLY A 1074 -0.68 63.25 -17.99
N LEU A 1075 -0.48 63.84 -16.80
CA LEU A 1075 -1.14 63.39 -15.57
C LEU A 1075 -2.62 63.78 -15.52
N ARG A 1076 -2.99 65.00 -15.94
CA ARG A 1076 -4.40 65.43 -16.07
C ARG A 1076 -5.15 64.50 -17.04
N ASP A 1077 -4.57 64.19 -18.21
CA ASP A 1077 -5.13 63.27 -19.21
C ASP A 1077 -5.22 61.81 -18.73
N ALA A 1078 -4.23 61.33 -17.95
CA ALA A 1078 -4.27 59.98 -17.39
C ALA A 1078 -5.36 59.84 -16.31
N LEU A 1079 -5.58 60.90 -15.53
CA LEU A 1079 -6.60 60.95 -14.46
C LEU A 1079 -8.02 61.22 -14.99
N ALA A 1080 -8.18 61.81 -16.17
CA ALA A 1080 -9.49 62.11 -16.77
C ALA A 1080 -10.30 60.86 -17.16
N VAL A 1081 -9.64 59.71 -17.37
CA VAL A 1081 -10.30 58.43 -17.67
C VAL A 1081 -10.99 57.88 -16.41
N SER A 1082 -12.26 57.48 -16.53
CA SER A 1082 -13.09 57.02 -15.41
C SER A 1082 -13.33 55.50 -15.38
N GLU A 1083 -12.63 54.80 -14.47
CA GLU A 1083 -13.09 53.60 -13.75
C GLU A 1083 -12.27 53.50 -12.42
N PRO A 1084 -12.68 52.72 -11.41
CA PRO A 1084 -12.21 52.90 -10.03
C PRO A 1084 -10.71 52.66 -9.78
N ALA A 1085 -10.17 51.51 -10.21
CA ALA A 1085 -8.86 51.04 -9.75
C ALA A 1085 -8.12 50.16 -10.77
N THR A 1086 -6.79 50.27 -10.73
CA THR A 1086 -5.80 49.39 -11.36
C THR A 1086 -4.64 49.24 -10.38
N LEU A 1087 -4.22 48.00 -10.06
CA LEU A 1087 -3.16 47.81 -9.06
C LEU A 1087 -1.83 48.40 -9.50
N MET A 1088 -1.39 48.06 -10.72
CA MET A 1088 -0.06 48.43 -11.20
C MET A 1088 0.22 49.92 -11.01
N PHE A 1089 -0.82 50.77 -11.13
CA PHE A 1089 -0.72 52.22 -10.99
C PHE A 1089 -1.94 52.80 -10.26
N PRO A 1090 -1.85 52.89 -8.93
CA PRO A 1090 -2.91 53.46 -8.10
C PRO A 1090 -3.17 54.91 -8.52
N ARG A 1091 -4.45 55.30 -8.65
CA ARG A 1091 -4.83 56.71 -8.92
C ARG A 1091 -4.25 57.66 -7.87
N ARG A 1092 -4.09 57.17 -6.62
CA ARG A 1092 -3.37 57.81 -5.52
C ARG A 1092 -1.97 58.28 -5.93
N GLN A 1093 -1.18 57.42 -6.57
CA GLN A 1093 0.18 57.76 -7.04
C GLN A 1093 0.15 58.85 -8.11
N ALA A 1094 -0.76 58.75 -9.08
CA ALA A 1094 -0.91 59.75 -10.14
C ALA A 1094 -1.26 61.14 -9.58
N TYR A 1095 -2.18 61.22 -8.60
CA TYR A 1095 -2.46 62.49 -7.90
C TYR A 1095 -1.25 62.98 -7.08
N ALA A 1096 -0.51 62.09 -6.40
CA ALA A 1096 0.68 62.48 -5.63
C ALA A 1096 1.78 63.11 -6.51
N HIS A 1097 2.06 62.52 -7.68
CA HIS A 1097 3.01 63.11 -8.64
C HIS A 1097 2.46 64.39 -9.27
N LEU A 1098 1.16 64.49 -9.55
CA LEU A 1098 0.56 65.71 -10.09
C LEU A 1098 0.69 66.87 -9.10
N ALA A 1099 0.38 66.65 -7.81
CA ALA A 1099 0.57 67.64 -6.75
C ALA A 1099 2.01 68.15 -6.68
N GLY A 1100 2.99 67.24 -6.72
CA GLY A 1100 4.41 67.61 -6.76
C GLY A 1100 4.79 68.41 -8.01
N THR A 1101 4.29 68.02 -9.18
CA THR A 1101 4.60 68.71 -10.45
C THR A 1101 4.00 70.11 -10.51
N LEU A 1102 2.79 70.28 -9.98
CA LEU A 1102 2.12 71.59 -9.84
C LEU A 1102 2.87 72.51 -8.88
N LEU A 1103 3.42 71.96 -7.80
CA LEU A 1103 4.25 72.72 -6.85
C LEU A 1103 5.55 73.20 -7.52
N ASP A 1104 6.24 72.32 -8.24
CA ASP A 1104 7.45 72.67 -9.01
C ASP A 1104 7.18 73.76 -10.07
N ALA A 1105 5.96 73.77 -10.64
CA ALA A 1105 5.51 74.74 -11.63
C ALA A 1105 5.02 76.08 -11.04
N GLY A 1106 4.91 76.20 -9.71
CA GLY A 1106 4.44 77.40 -9.04
C GLY A 1106 2.91 77.55 -8.94
N GLU A 1107 2.16 76.45 -8.99
CA GLU A 1107 0.69 76.41 -8.76
C GLU A 1107 0.35 75.84 -7.34
N PRO A 1108 0.74 76.47 -6.22
CA PRO A 1108 0.65 75.86 -4.88
C PRO A 1108 -0.80 75.62 -4.40
N ASP A 1109 -1.76 76.46 -4.79
CA ASP A 1109 -3.19 76.27 -4.44
C ASP A 1109 -3.79 75.03 -5.12
N GLU A 1110 -3.49 74.83 -6.40
CA GLU A 1110 -3.92 73.63 -7.11
C GLU A 1110 -3.15 72.40 -6.61
N ALA A 1111 -1.84 72.52 -6.35
CA ALA A 1111 -1.05 71.47 -5.72
C ALA A 1111 -1.65 71.00 -4.40
N LEU A 1112 -2.14 71.92 -3.54
CA LEU A 1112 -2.74 71.57 -2.24
C LEU A 1112 -4.09 70.85 -2.41
N ARG A 1113 -4.94 71.34 -3.34
CA ARG A 1113 -6.19 70.66 -3.71
C ARG A 1113 -5.93 69.25 -4.24
N VAL A 1114 -4.90 69.06 -5.05
CA VAL A 1114 -4.53 67.75 -5.62
C VAL A 1114 -3.87 66.84 -4.57
N ALA A 1115 -3.04 67.36 -3.66
CA ALA A 1115 -2.41 66.57 -2.59
C ALA A 1115 -3.45 66.05 -1.59
N ARG A 1116 -4.39 66.90 -1.16
CA ARG A 1116 -5.57 66.47 -0.38
C ARG A 1116 -6.43 65.46 -1.14
N ARG A 1117 -6.49 65.54 -2.48
CA ARG A 1117 -7.14 64.50 -3.27
C ARG A 1117 -6.36 63.18 -3.27
N ALA A 1118 -5.03 63.21 -3.38
CA ALA A 1118 -4.19 62.00 -3.36
C ALA A 1118 -4.43 61.16 -2.08
N VAL A 1119 -4.37 61.80 -0.91
CA VAL A 1119 -4.60 61.12 0.39
C VAL A 1119 -6.03 60.61 0.54
N SER A 1120 -7.03 61.25 -0.06
CA SER A 1120 -8.44 60.83 -0.03
C SER A 1120 -8.86 59.87 -1.15
N VAL A 1121 -7.92 59.33 -1.94
CA VAL A 1121 -8.20 58.22 -2.86
C VAL A 1121 -8.06 56.90 -2.11
N ASP A 1122 -9.15 56.13 -2.12
CA ASP A 1122 -9.17 54.76 -1.66
C ASP A 1122 -8.31 53.87 -2.56
N ALA A 1123 -7.42 53.11 -1.94
CA ALA A 1123 -6.48 52.17 -2.52
C ALA A 1123 -5.76 51.43 -1.38
N GLU A 1124 -5.47 50.15 -1.57
CA GLU A 1124 -4.82 49.31 -0.56
C GLU A 1124 -3.29 49.38 -0.59
N ASP A 1125 -2.71 50.00 -1.62
CA ASP A 1125 -1.27 50.04 -1.82
C ASP A 1125 -0.55 50.95 -0.80
N VAL A 1126 0.56 50.47 -0.24
CA VAL A 1126 1.28 51.20 0.81
C VAL A 1126 2.22 52.25 0.22
N ARG A 1127 2.90 51.96 -0.90
CA ARG A 1127 3.92 52.87 -1.43
C ARG A 1127 3.33 54.21 -1.91
N ALA A 1128 2.20 54.20 -2.61
CA ALA A 1128 1.52 55.43 -2.98
C ALA A 1128 0.83 56.11 -1.80
N GLN A 1129 0.52 55.41 -0.70
CA GLN A 1129 0.12 56.04 0.57
C GLN A 1129 1.26 56.92 1.10
N VAL A 1130 2.48 56.37 1.17
CA VAL A 1130 3.68 57.13 1.56
C VAL A 1130 3.94 58.30 0.60
N LEU A 1131 3.81 58.09 -0.72
CA LEU A 1131 3.96 59.16 -1.71
C LEU A 1131 2.90 60.27 -1.57
N ALA A 1132 1.64 59.93 -1.31
CA ALA A 1132 0.54 60.88 -1.19
C ALA A 1132 0.69 61.75 0.08
N TYR A 1133 1.00 61.13 1.21
CA TYR A 1133 1.29 61.87 2.45
C TYR A 1133 2.57 62.71 2.32
N ARG A 1134 3.63 62.22 1.66
CA ARG A 1134 4.84 63.03 1.39
C ARG A 1134 4.55 64.22 0.49
N ALA A 1135 3.75 64.04 -0.56
CA ALA A 1135 3.33 65.14 -1.44
C ALA A 1135 2.51 66.19 -0.68
N LEU A 1136 1.59 65.76 0.19
CA LEU A 1136 0.84 66.66 1.07
C LEU A 1136 1.77 67.42 2.02
N GLY A 1137 2.71 66.74 2.69
CA GLY A 1137 3.68 67.39 3.59
C GLY A 1137 4.55 68.42 2.87
N THR A 1138 4.99 68.12 1.65
CA THR A 1138 5.81 69.05 0.84
C THR A 1138 5.01 70.29 0.42
N VAL A 1139 3.75 70.13 0.03
CA VAL A 1139 2.89 71.25 -0.35
C VAL A 1139 2.48 72.09 0.87
N LEU A 1140 2.17 71.47 2.02
CA LEU A 1140 1.85 72.19 3.25
C LEU A 1140 3.04 73.03 3.74
N ALA A 1141 4.27 72.52 3.67
CA ALA A 1141 5.47 73.29 3.97
C ALA A 1141 5.61 74.53 3.07
N ALA A 1142 5.29 74.42 1.77
CA ALA A 1142 5.33 75.53 0.84
C ALA A 1142 4.20 76.57 1.06
N HIS A 1143 3.11 76.18 1.71
CA HIS A 1143 2.06 77.09 2.22
C HIS A 1143 2.37 77.69 3.60
N GLY A 1144 3.47 77.30 4.24
CA GLY A 1144 3.83 77.72 5.60
C GLY A 1144 3.12 76.94 6.73
N ASP A 1145 2.34 75.92 6.40
CA ASP A 1145 1.73 75.01 7.39
C ASP A 1145 2.76 73.97 7.84
N VAL A 1146 3.61 74.40 8.78
CA VAL A 1146 4.70 73.59 9.34
C VAL A 1146 4.17 72.41 10.18
N GLU A 1147 3.05 72.60 10.87
CA GLU A 1147 2.47 71.57 11.75
C GLU A 1147 1.80 70.46 10.94
N GLY A 1148 0.88 70.81 10.02
CA GLY A 1148 0.27 69.85 9.09
C GLY A 1148 1.30 69.21 8.16
N SER A 1149 2.40 69.92 7.81
CA SER A 1149 3.53 69.32 7.10
C SER A 1149 4.24 68.24 7.94
N ARG A 1150 4.51 68.51 9.22
CA ARG A 1150 5.11 67.57 10.17
C ARG A 1150 4.24 66.32 10.34
N GLU A 1151 2.93 66.51 10.56
CA GLU A 1151 1.96 65.41 10.66
C GLU A 1151 1.95 64.56 9.38
N ALA A 1152 1.86 65.18 8.21
CA ALA A 1152 1.83 64.46 6.94
C ALA A 1152 3.11 63.66 6.68
N TYR A 1153 4.29 64.19 7.00
CA TYR A 1153 5.53 63.42 6.93
C TYR A 1153 5.60 62.29 7.98
N GLN A 1154 5.04 62.49 9.17
CA GLN A 1154 4.96 61.44 10.20
C GLN A 1154 4.01 60.31 9.77
N GLN A 1155 2.86 60.62 9.16
CA GLN A 1155 1.94 59.62 8.58
C GLN A 1155 2.61 58.85 7.42
N ALA A 1156 3.33 59.56 6.54
CA ALA A 1156 4.12 58.93 5.48
C ALA A 1156 5.20 57.98 6.04
N LEU A 1157 5.88 58.35 7.12
CA LEU A 1157 6.85 57.47 7.77
C LEU A 1157 6.18 56.29 8.48
N ALA A 1158 5.07 56.51 9.19
CA ALA A 1158 4.35 55.47 9.91
C ALA A 1158 3.88 54.35 8.97
N ALA A 1159 3.29 54.70 7.82
CA ALA A 1159 2.91 53.73 6.78
C ALA A 1159 4.13 52.96 6.22
N ALA A 1160 5.26 53.64 6.02
CA ALA A 1160 6.49 53.03 5.53
C ALA A 1160 7.21 52.15 6.56
N THR A 1161 7.00 52.35 7.88
CA THR A 1161 7.65 51.57 8.96
C THR A 1161 6.74 50.56 9.64
N ALA A 1162 5.42 50.64 9.45
CA ALA A 1162 4.48 49.58 9.84
C ALA A 1162 4.53 48.37 8.88
N THR A 1163 5.31 48.47 7.81
CA THR A 1163 5.51 47.46 6.76
C THR A 1163 6.99 47.44 6.35
N GLY A 1164 7.37 46.54 5.43
CA GLY A 1164 8.68 46.54 4.79
C GLY A 1164 8.83 47.54 3.63
N ALA A 1165 7.83 48.37 3.32
CA ALA A 1165 7.83 49.30 2.17
C ALA A 1165 8.70 50.56 2.40
N VAL A 1166 9.93 50.37 2.88
CA VAL A 1166 10.81 51.42 3.40
C VAL A 1166 11.50 52.27 2.32
N SER A 1167 11.40 51.91 1.03
CA SER A 1167 12.02 52.62 -0.12
C SER A 1167 11.87 54.14 -0.10
N GLU A 1168 10.68 54.65 0.23
CA GLU A 1168 10.38 56.09 0.24
C GLU A 1168 10.80 56.81 1.53
N ALA A 1169 11.06 56.06 2.62
CA ALA A 1169 11.29 56.60 3.95
C ALA A 1169 12.57 57.46 4.08
N PRO A 1170 13.72 57.15 3.45
CA PRO A 1170 14.91 58.00 3.51
C PRO A 1170 14.67 59.43 3.01
N GLN A 1171 13.89 59.61 1.95
CA GLN A 1171 13.55 60.95 1.45
C GLN A 1171 12.58 61.66 2.39
N THR A 1172 11.57 60.96 2.91
CA THR A 1172 10.61 61.53 3.88
C THR A 1172 11.31 61.97 5.18
N ARG A 1173 12.27 61.19 5.70
CA ARG A 1173 13.10 61.57 6.86
C ARG A 1173 13.92 62.84 6.58
N ARG A 1174 14.52 62.96 5.38
CA ARG A 1174 15.27 64.17 4.97
C ARG A 1174 14.36 65.40 4.93
N LEU A 1175 13.16 65.30 4.35
CA LEU A 1175 12.20 66.40 4.29
C LEU A 1175 11.71 66.81 5.68
N LEU A 1176 11.33 65.85 6.53
CA LEU A 1176 10.94 66.11 7.92
C LEU A 1176 12.04 66.82 8.72
N ALA A 1177 13.32 66.47 8.47
CA ALA A 1177 14.47 67.12 9.09
C ALA A 1177 14.79 68.53 8.57
N THR A 1178 14.10 69.03 7.53
CA THR A 1178 14.20 70.43 7.07
C THR A 1178 13.16 71.36 7.71
N LEU A 1179 12.15 70.81 8.40
CA LEU A 1179 11.23 71.62 9.20
C LEU A 1179 11.92 72.08 10.50
N PRO A 1180 11.56 73.26 11.04
CA PRO A 1180 12.04 73.66 12.37
C PRO A 1180 11.57 72.67 13.46
N PRO A 1181 12.24 72.66 14.63
CA PRO A 1181 11.77 71.88 15.78
C PRO A 1181 10.32 72.27 16.14
N PRO A 1182 9.54 71.38 16.78
CA PRO A 1182 8.23 71.76 17.29
C PRO A 1182 8.40 72.85 18.35
N GLU A 1183 7.51 73.84 18.36
CA GLU A 1183 7.53 74.86 19.42
C GLU A 1183 7.17 74.20 20.75
N SER A 1184 8.12 74.20 21.68
CA SER A 1184 7.88 73.77 23.05
C SER A 1184 7.01 74.82 23.73
N GLY A 1185 5.71 74.58 23.82
CA GLY A 1185 4.76 75.55 24.35
C GLY A 1185 5.15 76.05 25.74
N ASP A 1186 5.26 77.37 25.89
CA ASP A 1186 5.57 78.04 27.16
C ASP A 1186 4.46 77.79 28.18
N ALA A 1187 4.71 76.88 29.12
CA ALA A 1187 3.88 76.70 30.29
C ALA A 1187 4.20 77.78 31.33
N GLU A 1188 3.30 78.76 31.50
CA GLU A 1188 3.42 79.84 32.49
C GLU A 1188 3.61 79.29 33.91
N SER A 1189 4.85 79.34 34.41
CA SER A 1189 5.22 78.82 35.74
C SER A 1189 5.15 79.91 36.80
N GLY A 1190 3.91 80.22 37.22
CA GLY A 1190 3.54 81.25 38.19
C GLY A 1190 3.96 81.04 39.66
N GLY A 1191 5.21 80.67 39.93
CA GLY A 1191 5.93 81.00 41.18
C GLY A 1191 5.86 80.07 42.40
N ILE A 1192 6.91 80.19 43.24
CA ILE A 1192 7.09 79.68 44.62
C ILE A 1192 7.29 78.14 44.72
N GLY A 1193 8.35 77.62 45.36
CA GLY A 1193 9.53 78.26 45.97
C GLY A 1193 10.31 77.33 46.92
N HIS A 1194 11.63 77.58 47.10
CA HIS A 1194 12.62 76.72 47.80
C HIS A 1194 12.87 75.36 47.09
N GLY A 1195 14.05 74.72 47.12
CA GLY A 1195 15.17 74.68 48.08
C GLY A 1195 15.32 73.21 48.54
N ASP A 1196 16.48 72.57 48.60
CA ASP A 1196 17.87 73.05 48.66
C ASP A 1196 18.87 72.04 48.02
N ASP A 1197 20.17 72.38 48.02
CA ASP A 1197 21.36 71.50 47.91
C ASP A 1197 21.58 70.53 46.71
N GLY A 1198 22.82 70.54 46.20
CA GLY A 1198 23.48 69.41 45.51
C GLY A 1198 24.65 68.87 46.37
N PRO A 1199 25.77 68.35 45.82
CA PRO A 1199 26.12 68.14 44.40
C PRO A 1199 26.76 66.74 44.13
N ASP A 1200 27.57 66.67 43.05
CA ASP A 1200 28.63 65.69 42.73
C ASP A 1200 28.27 64.25 42.28
N GLY A 1201 29.10 63.71 41.37
CA GLY A 1201 29.27 62.27 41.15
C GLY A 1201 28.97 61.69 39.76
N GLY A 1202 29.86 61.91 38.78
CA GLY A 1202 30.09 60.95 37.69
C GLY A 1202 31.52 60.37 37.79
N PRO A 1203 32.01 59.56 36.83
CA PRO A 1203 31.36 58.98 35.64
C PRO A 1203 31.58 57.43 35.56
N GLY A 1204 31.36 56.81 34.39
CA GLY A 1204 32.16 55.65 33.95
C GLY A 1204 31.43 54.33 33.66
N ASP A 1205 31.16 54.12 32.36
CA ASP A 1205 31.45 52.93 31.54
C ASP A 1205 30.91 51.49 31.85
N ASP A 1206 30.51 50.89 30.72
CA ASP A 1206 30.52 49.47 30.31
C ASP A 1206 29.52 48.39 30.79
N LYS A 1207 29.13 47.62 29.77
CA LYS A 1207 28.31 46.38 29.71
C LYS A 1207 29.25 45.13 29.84
N PRO A 1208 28.83 43.85 29.71
CA PRO A 1208 27.49 43.29 29.42
C PRO A 1208 27.06 42.12 30.34
N GLY A 1209 25.92 41.48 30.02
CA GLY A 1209 25.47 40.21 30.59
C GLY A 1209 24.01 39.93 30.23
N ASP A 1210 23.75 38.84 29.50
CA ASP A 1210 22.43 38.49 28.93
C ASP A 1210 21.64 37.48 29.81
N ASP A 1211 20.36 37.32 29.47
CA ASP A 1211 19.44 36.19 29.73
C ASP A 1211 19.44 35.46 31.10
N GLU A 1212 18.28 35.46 31.79
CA GLU A 1212 17.25 34.46 31.51
C GLU A 1212 15.85 34.86 32.07
N SER A 1213 14.83 34.06 31.70
CA SER A 1213 13.38 34.25 31.85
C SER A 1213 12.82 34.46 33.26
N ASP A 1214 11.65 35.14 33.34
CA ASP A 1214 10.48 34.56 34.02
C ASP A 1214 9.13 35.10 33.45
N VAL A 1215 8.00 34.47 33.80
CA VAL A 1215 6.67 34.67 33.19
C VAL A 1215 5.59 35.06 34.21
N ALA A 1216 4.89 36.20 34.02
CA ALA A 1216 3.40 36.32 34.10
C ALA A 1216 2.81 37.76 34.19
N ALA A 1217 2.10 38.17 33.13
CA ALA A 1217 0.71 38.68 33.14
C ALA A 1217 0.27 40.05 33.76
N VAL A 1218 -0.95 40.44 33.36
CA VAL A 1218 -1.93 41.40 33.98
C VAL A 1218 -1.98 42.88 33.49
N THR A 1219 -2.71 43.07 32.37
CA THR A 1219 -3.72 44.13 32.05
C THR A 1219 -3.45 45.65 32.19
N ALA A 1220 -3.51 46.36 31.05
CA ALA A 1220 -4.41 47.50 30.74
C ALA A 1220 -4.22 47.90 29.24
N GLY A 1221 -5.13 48.54 28.50
CA GLY A 1221 -6.50 48.99 28.80
C GLY A 1221 -6.77 50.38 28.18
N SER A 1222 -7.37 50.47 26.99
CA SER A 1222 -7.75 51.74 26.33
C SER A 1222 -8.87 51.55 25.28
N ALA A 1223 -9.59 52.62 24.92
CA ALA A 1223 -10.94 52.57 24.34
C ALA A 1223 -11.07 53.18 22.91
N PRO A 1224 -12.16 52.86 22.16
CA PRO A 1224 -12.37 53.29 20.78
C PRO A 1224 -13.34 54.50 20.62
N LEU A 1225 -13.34 55.09 19.42
CA LEU A 1225 -14.29 56.11 18.92
C LEU A 1225 -14.47 55.94 17.39
N PRO A 1226 -15.55 56.44 16.76
CA PRO A 1226 -16.96 56.15 17.07
C PRO A 1226 -17.79 55.80 15.80
N ASP A 1227 -19.05 55.38 15.97
CA ASP A 1227 -19.97 54.99 14.89
C ASP A 1227 -21.26 55.87 14.87
N PRO A 1228 -21.81 56.25 13.70
CA PRO A 1228 -23.11 56.91 13.57
C PRO A 1228 -24.22 55.97 13.05
N THR A 1229 -24.84 55.24 13.96
CA THR A 1229 -26.01 54.35 13.74
C THR A 1229 -27.28 55.03 13.19
N THR A 1230 -28.11 54.26 12.47
CA THR A 1230 -29.60 54.00 12.62
C THR A 1230 -30.31 53.89 11.26
N SER A 1231 -31.38 53.10 11.03
CA SER A 1231 -32.18 52.08 11.78
C SER A 1231 -32.88 51.17 10.73
N ALA A 1232 -33.67 50.11 11.01
CA ALA A 1232 -34.30 49.61 12.25
C ALA A 1232 -34.51 48.08 12.26
N ASP A 1233 -34.70 47.52 13.47
CA ASP A 1233 -35.14 46.15 13.83
C ASP A 1233 -36.70 46.08 13.90
N PRO A 1234 -37.45 45.02 14.33
CA PRO A 1234 -37.11 43.70 14.95
C PRO A 1234 -37.54 42.45 14.11
N GLY A 1235 -37.22 41.17 14.39
CA GLY A 1235 -36.73 40.44 15.60
C GLY A 1235 -37.78 39.40 16.05
N ASP A 1236 -37.56 38.16 16.54
CA ASP A 1236 -36.43 37.30 17.03
C ASP A 1236 -36.69 35.83 16.54
N GLY A 1237 -35.76 34.87 16.45
CA GLY A 1237 -34.32 34.83 16.74
C GLY A 1237 -33.85 33.43 17.20
N ARG A 1238 -33.31 33.28 18.42
CA ARG A 1238 -32.80 32.03 19.07
C ARG A 1238 -31.88 31.08 18.25
N ALA A 1239 -30.59 31.43 18.23
CA ALA A 1239 -29.41 30.58 18.53
C ALA A 1239 -29.34 29.08 18.11
N THR A 1240 -28.24 28.70 17.44
CA THR A 1240 -27.38 27.56 17.86
C THR A 1240 -25.97 27.62 17.26
N ASN A 1241 -25.05 26.79 17.75
CA ASN A 1241 -23.59 26.86 17.53
C ASN A 1241 -23.12 26.37 16.15
N MET A 1242 -21.86 26.71 15.81
CA MET A 1242 -21.02 25.93 14.87
C MET A 1242 -20.95 24.44 15.27
N PRO A 1243 -20.70 23.55 14.30
CA PRO A 1243 -19.36 22.93 14.28
C PRO A 1243 -18.77 22.71 12.86
N ALA A 1244 -17.51 22.25 12.84
CA ALA A 1244 -16.86 21.60 11.70
C ALA A 1244 -16.68 20.08 12.01
N PRO A 1245 -16.03 19.28 11.16
CA PRO A 1245 -16.34 18.98 9.75
C PRO A 1245 -16.56 17.46 9.52
N LEU A 1246 -16.91 17.07 8.27
CA LEU A 1246 -17.02 15.68 7.76
C LEU A 1246 -18.22 14.88 8.36
N PRO A 1247 -18.72 13.77 7.74
CA PRO A 1247 -18.09 12.90 6.74
C PRO A 1247 -18.91 12.61 5.47
N ALA A 1248 -18.40 11.71 4.63
CA ALA A 1248 -19.13 11.10 3.52
C ALA A 1248 -19.94 9.87 3.96
N VAL A 1249 -21.03 9.52 3.24
CA VAL A 1249 -21.53 8.14 3.00
C VAL A 1249 -22.63 8.14 1.91
N SER A 1250 -22.96 6.96 1.38
CA SER A 1250 -23.80 6.67 0.21
C SER A 1250 -25.33 6.78 0.41
N SER A 1251 -26.04 6.79 -0.72
CA SER A 1251 -27.50 6.85 -0.88
C SER A 1251 -28.28 5.55 -0.57
N ALA A 1252 -29.37 5.68 0.19
CA ALA A 1252 -30.62 4.87 0.14
C ALA A 1252 -31.68 5.53 1.07
N GLY A 1253 -33.00 5.45 0.88
CA GLY A 1253 -33.80 4.92 -0.25
C GLY A 1253 -35.32 5.03 0.02
N SER A 1254 -36.11 5.18 -1.05
CA SER A 1254 -37.57 4.91 -1.20
C SER A 1254 -38.59 5.29 -0.08
N ALA A 1255 -39.40 6.31 -0.38
CA ALA A 1255 -40.88 6.31 -0.22
C ALA A 1255 -41.48 7.43 -1.09
N GLY A 1256 -42.62 7.30 -1.80
CA GLY A 1256 -43.41 6.11 -2.11
C GLY A 1256 -44.90 6.23 -1.78
N GLU A 1257 -45.72 6.81 -2.68
CA GLU A 1257 -47.12 6.46 -2.99
C GLU A 1257 -47.62 7.24 -4.24
N PRO A 1258 -48.77 6.91 -4.87
CA PRO A 1258 -48.91 6.97 -6.33
C PRO A 1258 -49.86 8.04 -6.90
N LEU A 1259 -49.76 8.26 -8.22
CA LEU A 1259 -50.90 8.64 -9.07
C LEU A 1259 -51.00 7.72 -10.28
N THR A 1260 -52.24 7.46 -10.69
CA THR A 1260 -52.64 6.42 -11.65
C THR A 1260 -52.48 6.83 -13.12
N VAL A 1261 -52.22 5.84 -13.98
CA VAL A 1261 -52.38 5.94 -15.44
C VAL A 1261 -53.49 4.97 -15.87
N GLU A 1262 -54.47 5.47 -16.62
CA GLU A 1262 -55.52 4.64 -17.23
C GLU A 1262 -55.08 4.05 -18.59
N GLN A 1263 -55.79 3.01 -19.02
CA GLN A 1263 -55.57 2.25 -20.26
C GLN A 1263 -56.10 3.06 -21.48
N HIS A 1264 -55.68 2.87 -22.73
CA HIS A 1264 -55.63 1.61 -23.47
C HIS A 1264 -54.77 1.68 -24.77
N ASP A 1265 -54.27 0.51 -25.16
CA ASP A 1265 -54.19 -0.12 -26.50
C ASP A 1265 -53.94 0.70 -27.79
N GLY A 1266 -53.01 0.21 -28.62
CA GLY A 1266 -53.44 -0.27 -29.94
C GLY A 1266 -52.70 0.16 -31.22
N ALA A 1267 -51.41 -0.16 -31.38
CA ALA A 1267 -50.77 -0.50 -32.68
C ALA A 1267 -49.38 -1.11 -32.49
#